data_AF-A0A433D715-F1
#
_entry.id   AF-A0A433D715-F1
#
_cell.length_a   1.000
_cell.length_b   1.000
_cell.length_c   1.000
_cell.angle_alpha   90.00
_cell.angle_beta   90.00
_cell.angle_gamma   90.00
#
_symmetry.space_group_name_H-M   'P 1'
#
loop_
_entity.id
_entity.type
_entity.pdbx_description
1 polymer ?
#
loop_
_entity_poly.entity_id
_entity_poly.type
_entity_poly.pdbx_seq_one_letter_code
_entity_poly.pdbx_strand_id
1 'polypeptide(L)'
;MSKPIDGTIFRLPLRTVDIAEKSGISGKTYTSTKIRELLEEFRNQAFRGALLFLKHIEKIEAYKAGDDGQLERLWAVTVDELSEEARRKRMMVEKNQVYSTSFLLNVRISDSRDQAMQKWLVTTALSELPPNSLNLQQFAKRNRLVAHTGVAGLLESSRDADPSSTGALFTFLPLPIGTGLPVHLQGCFALSSDRRSIILPDTTASQEEIRGESWNEFLLGTLLPQRHLEFLQNLAMHKEISLTELAKENKNLMTEEYMAKFIDKYYMYWPSQCDSMLKTYCSRFWDFPPDNHMKIFYTPNGGGKWTSYSRAVFEDIEFSKNPTRRRVIRDLLIKRDYEIVQIPRRFIEQELIPKKSRHITRDLVRKGIQNTTVVDGMQKADIAVLLEYILEVGKFADLRGCTLLPLMNGTLGMLTEGCQYFVAESAEIDLFFHLSARFVDCSYLPESIIHNLCTPEAAQELGVKRFDEETLVQFLSEVLPSGTQLEYDHDGTTIPNDKWLRKLWKYLDAKDTVEVKSIAKFPLLPTVKDGSKPVGELVSLDPQLPRIIHSLIYPEISAILRKTGTFLIDKMYTKRLSNYVLEFTPTNVLKCIQLAGKTKGISVEELMSAFKLTSSECEALRNFVQENGFSLLDSDAKGFSSETSSVLEQLPIWPVHSSTGKTRFKAAKDCYLLPHGLSAFSVPSGSRVAIVSMEPKIDRNFVSKIGTRNLSTEEHFERNVLPSLQKPLPADKIPAYMEFLNQILKQSESRPHLCRLLSQHKILLSDGPTSDLYRPDQLYDHATALFGIVFEGAGKFVAAELRENLAAIRRIGLKSNVDGATFLECVTEIHRLSNLVQPPLGGDILNRAKSVISHLNSNLGIALQLQSNQLDQLVQLPIVPVENTATRLPKFAQLFAHIRSTLGLYPFSAVCAPEHRDIVWTQRPIYDENLFVPSLHVLNNVTTLRKPSVETVLDHLETLALKVSKCCPDEQDEFNRMLEKTYTFLQECVEKKHAVELIKKRLSRSEPLFLNGDDPTDRQNWKPAQCLVHGAANDDIQPPWFKIHKKIEPFYHLLKLGGAISIEKVDTKIVIQNYTQSEVISRNLTDFYNCTNDPAIEGYKDVIFVVKGKKFPAFRLVLAAASDYFRNMFFGQTRESLHAQLPIEVTVDDVTPTSFRIVLDYLHTGRIEVGPGDVADDCGWSEGHAYRYLQVYLDLLQSADKLLLDNMRQMIEKNIVTGDMVGIETVLQVEKCAKKFRAEQLEDYCRRFRLANESLIVPLDSDDE
;
A
#
# COMPACT_ATOMS: atom_id res chain seq x y z
N MET A 1 75.30 11.78 24.71
CA MET A 1 75.41 10.30 24.66
C MET A 1 76.82 9.95 24.23
N SER A 2 77.48 9.01 24.91
CA SER A 2 78.91 8.69 24.71
C SER A 2 79.19 7.35 24.01
N LYS A 3 78.13 6.67 23.53
CA LYS A 3 78.22 5.48 22.68
C LYS A 3 77.44 5.74 21.37
N PRO A 4 77.86 5.19 20.23
CA PRO A 4 77.05 5.18 19.02
C PRO A 4 75.76 4.39 19.27
N ILE A 5 74.64 4.89 18.73
CA ILE A 5 73.36 4.19 18.71
C ILE A 5 73.27 3.42 17.39
N ASP A 6 72.91 2.14 17.48
CA ASP A 6 72.58 1.31 16.32
C ASP A 6 71.14 1.63 15.87
N GLY A 7 70.98 2.76 15.16
CA GLY A 7 69.69 3.27 14.73
C GLY A 7 69.68 4.75 14.36
N THR A 8 68.57 5.21 13.80
CA THR A 8 68.40 6.58 13.31
C THR A 8 67.80 7.49 14.38
N ILE A 9 68.48 8.59 14.70
CA ILE A 9 68.01 9.61 15.64
C ILE A 9 67.40 10.78 14.87
N PHE A 10 66.12 11.07 15.12
CA PHE A 10 65.46 12.29 14.64
C PHE A 10 65.40 13.32 15.77
N ARG A 11 66.09 14.45 15.61
CA ARG A 11 65.99 15.59 16.54
C ARG A 11 64.99 16.60 15.99
N LEU A 12 63.82 16.71 16.61
CA LEU A 12 62.78 17.67 16.24
C LEU A 12 62.95 18.95 17.08
N PRO A 13 63.39 20.09 16.50
CA PRO A 13 63.46 21.35 17.22
C PRO A 13 62.05 21.92 17.41
N LEU A 14 61.66 22.15 18.67
CA LEU A 14 60.39 22.78 19.02
C LEU A 14 60.55 24.30 19.10
N ARG A 15 59.54 25.05 18.65
CA ARG A 15 59.51 26.51 18.81
C ARG A 15 59.28 26.88 20.28
N THR A 16 60.17 27.69 20.85
CA THR A 16 59.92 28.39 22.12
C THR A 16 58.85 29.48 21.92
N VAL A 17 58.41 30.12 23.02
CA VAL A 17 57.43 31.21 22.97
C VAL A 17 57.91 32.34 22.05
N ASP A 18 59.12 32.86 22.32
CA ASP A 18 59.73 33.95 21.54
C ASP A 18 59.96 33.61 20.07
N ILE A 19 60.14 32.33 19.73
CA ILE A 19 60.31 31.87 18.33
C ILE A 19 58.95 31.73 17.64
N ALA A 20 57.91 31.26 18.34
CA ALA A 20 56.58 31.10 17.75
C ALA A 20 55.91 32.46 17.47
N GLU A 21 56.01 33.42 18.39
CA GLU A 21 55.50 34.80 18.20
C GLU A 21 56.10 35.49 16.98
N LYS A 22 57.35 35.14 16.61
CA LYS A 22 58.07 35.66 15.45
C LYS A 22 57.97 34.76 14.20
N SER A 23 57.26 33.63 14.26
CA SER A 23 57.24 32.65 13.17
C SER A 23 56.06 32.88 12.23
N GLY A 24 56.35 33.34 11.01
CA GLY A 24 55.36 33.44 9.93
C GLY A 24 54.76 32.11 9.44
N ILE A 25 55.24 30.96 9.95
CA ILE A 25 54.73 29.62 9.60
C ILE A 25 53.65 29.17 10.60
N SER A 26 53.83 29.42 11.90
CA SER A 26 52.82 29.12 12.92
C SER A 26 53.16 29.73 14.27
N GLY A 27 52.23 30.52 14.83
CA GLY A 27 52.28 31.03 16.21
C GLY A 27 52.03 29.97 17.29
N LYS A 28 51.90 28.68 16.95
CA LYS A 28 51.68 27.60 17.92
C LYS A 28 52.97 27.24 18.66
N THR A 29 52.98 27.53 19.96
CA THR A 29 54.01 27.09 20.92
C THR A 29 53.79 25.66 21.36
N TYR A 30 54.88 24.93 21.63
CA TYR A 30 54.85 23.58 22.19
C TYR A 30 55.65 23.55 23.50
N THR A 31 54.96 23.81 24.61
CA THR A 31 55.54 23.73 25.96
C THR A 31 55.83 22.27 26.36
N SER A 32 56.65 22.05 27.39
CA SER A 32 56.89 20.70 27.92
C SER A 32 55.59 20.00 28.34
N THR A 33 54.63 20.74 28.91
CA THR A 33 53.28 20.26 29.23
C THR A 33 52.54 19.79 27.98
N LYS A 34 52.54 20.59 26.91
CA LYS A 34 51.86 20.27 25.65
C LYS A 34 52.49 19.09 24.90
N ILE A 35 53.80 18.92 25.00
CA ILE A 35 54.48 17.73 24.48
C ILE A 35 54.12 16.48 25.31
N ARG A 36 53.97 16.61 26.63
CA ARG A 36 53.48 15.51 27.48
C ARG A 36 52.03 15.14 27.14
N GLU A 37 51.17 16.12 26.92
CA GLU A 37 49.79 15.91 26.45
C GLU A 37 49.78 15.16 25.12
N LEU A 38 50.56 15.59 24.11
CA LEU A 38 50.67 14.91 22.82
C LEU A 38 51.23 13.47 22.92
N LEU A 39 52.18 13.22 23.84
CA LEU A 39 52.68 11.87 24.10
C LEU A 39 51.63 10.98 24.80
N GLU A 40 50.73 11.55 25.61
CA GLU A 40 49.63 10.81 26.25
C GLU A 40 48.44 10.60 25.30
N GLU A 41 48.16 11.54 24.39
CA GLU A 41 47.25 11.33 23.27
C GLU A 41 47.77 10.21 22.36
N PHE A 42 49.05 10.27 21.99
CA PHE A 42 49.68 9.26 21.15
C PHE A 42 49.78 7.90 21.83
N ARG A 43 49.97 7.82 23.16
CA ARG A 43 49.91 6.57 23.95
C ARG A 43 48.63 5.78 23.65
N ASN A 44 47.50 6.47 23.69
CA ASN A 44 46.18 5.88 23.46
C ASN A 44 45.98 5.48 21.99
N GLN A 45 46.44 6.31 21.04
CA GLN A 45 46.41 5.97 19.60
C GLN A 45 47.33 4.79 19.26
N ALA A 46 48.50 4.71 19.89
CA ALA A 46 49.47 3.63 19.70
C ALA A 46 48.90 2.29 20.15
N PHE A 47 48.29 2.24 21.34
CA PHE A 47 47.62 1.05 21.87
C PHE A 47 46.39 0.66 21.04
N ARG A 48 45.60 1.63 20.54
CA ARG A 48 44.42 1.38 19.67
C ARG A 48 44.74 0.76 18.30
N GLY A 49 46.01 0.67 17.90
CA GLY A 49 46.39 -0.14 16.74
C GLY A 49 47.53 0.38 15.85
N ALA A 50 48.32 1.39 16.27
CA ALA A 50 49.40 1.91 15.41
C ALA A 50 50.43 0.83 15.01
N LEU A 51 50.60 -0.22 15.82
CA LEU A 51 51.49 -1.35 15.52
C LEU A 51 50.91 -2.37 14.53
N LEU A 52 49.61 -2.36 14.20
CA LEU A 52 48.94 -3.49 13.51
C LEU A 52 49.50 -3.76 12.11
N PHE A 53 49.52 -2.73 11.26
CA PHE A 53 49.90 -2.84 9.85
C PHE A 53 51.38 -2.51 9.57
N LEU A 54 52.17 -2.20 10.60
CA LEU A 54 53.61 -1.99 10.46
C LEU A 54 54.33 -3.34 10.27
N LYS A 55 55.29 -3.37 9.33
CA LYS A 55 55.94 -4.62 8.87
C LYS A 55 57.08 -5.09 9.78
N HIS A 56 57.90 -4.15 10.26
CA HIS A 56 59.14 -4.43 11.01
C HIS A 56 59.17 -3.78 12.40
N ILE A 57 58.17 -2.98 12.76
CA ILE A 57 58.11 -2.28 14.05
C ILE A 57 57.28 -3.13 15.01
N GLU A 58 57.92 -3.63 16.06
CA GLU A 58 57.29 -4.45 17.11
C GLU A 58 57.08 -3.69 18.42
N LYS A 59 57.71 -2.51 18.60
CA LYS A 59 57.74 -1.78 19.87
C LYS A 59 57.80 -0.27 19.67
N ILE A 60 57.06 0.47 20.49
CA ILE A 60 57.10 1.94 20.61
C ILE A 60 57.21 2.27 22.10
N GLU A 61 58.12 3.17 22.48
CA GLU A 61 58.30 3.60 23.88
C GLU A 61 58.46 5.11 23.97
N ALA A 62 57.92 5.71 25.04
CA ALA A 62 58.14 7.10 25.41
C ALA A 62 58.97 7.20 26.69
N TYR A 63 59.99 8.05 26.66
CA TYR A 63 60.87 8.34 27.78
C TYR A 63 60.97 9.85 27.99
N LYS A 64 61.12 10.25 29.26
CA LYS A 64 61.45 11.62 29.67
C LYS A 64 62.86 11.60 30.26
N ALA A 65 63.72 12.52 29.82
CA ALA A 65 64.99 12.76 30.49
C ALA A 65 64.76 13.62 31.74
N GLY A 66 65.33 13.20 32.88
CA GLY A 66 65.47 14.02 34.08
C GLY A 66 66.64 15.01 33.95
N ASP A 67 66.71 15.97 34.88
CA ASP A 67 67.79 16.97 34.93
C ASP A 67 69.17 16.35 35.26
N ASP A 68 69.16 15.13 35.83
CA ASP A 68 70.32 14.27 36.06
C ASP A 68 70.73 13.44 34.82
N GLY A 69 69.98 13.54 33.72
CA GLY A 69 70.19 12.77 32.50
C GLY A 69 69.66 11.33 32.54
N GLN A 70 69.00 10.90 33.62
CA GLN A 70 68.34 9.58 33.68
C GLN A 70 67.07 9.56 32.81
N LEU A 71 66.77 8.39 32.23
CA LEU A 71 65.58 8.22 31.39
C LEU A 71 64.44 7.55 32.17
N GLU A 72 63.46 8.35 32.55
CA GLU A 72 62.18 7.92 33.13
C GLU A 72 61.28 7.38 31.99
N ARG A 73 60.95 6.08 32.00
CA ARG A 73 60.02 5.51 31.01
C ARG A 73 58.59 5.91 31.36
N LEU A 74 57.92 6.60 30.45
CA LEU A 74 56.52 7.00 30.60
C LEU A 74 55.60 5.81 30.28
N TRP A 75 55.74 5.22 29.09
CA TRP A 75 54.93 4.09 28.65
C TRP A 75 55.61 3.34 27.49
N ALA A 76 55.18 2.10 27.27
CA ALA A 76 55.61 1.25 26.16
C ALA A 76 54.42 0.48 25.58
N VAL A 77 54.33 0.43 24.24
CA VAL A 77 53.40 -0.42 23.50
C VAL A 77 54.20 -1.45 22.70
N THR A 78 53.91 -2.73 22.87
CA THR A 78 54.64 -3.87 22.28
C THR A 78 53.70 -4.83 21.58
N VAL A 79 54.12 -5.35 20.42
CA VAL A 79 53.60 -6.63 19.92
C VAL A 79 54.33 -7.73 20.68
N ASP A 80 53.57 -8.55 21.39
CA ASP A 80 54.08 -9.55 22.32
C ASP A 80 53.87 -10.98 21.78
N GLU A 81 54.74 -11.91 22.19
CA GLU A 81 54.74 -13.33 21.80
C GLU A 81 54.57 -13.57 20.27
N LEU A 82 55.10 -12.66 19.44
CA LEU A 82 54.96 -12.75 17.99
C LEU A 82 55.74 -13.95 17.44
N SER A 83 55.02 -14.96 16.96
CA SER A 83 55.64 -16.17 16.42
C SER A 83 56.48 -15.88 15.17
N GLU A 84 57.53 -16.67 14.93
CA GLU A 84 58.36 -16.54 13.72
C GLU A 84 57.55 -16.72 12.43
N GLU A 85 56.45 -17.49 12.48
CA GLU A 85 55.52 -17.58 11.34
C GLU A 85 54.76 -16.27 11.13
N ALA A 86 54.27 -15.62 12.19
CA ALA A 86 53.60 -14.32 12.12
C ALA A 86 54.57 -13.22 11.69
N ARG A 87 55.81 -13.18 12.21
CA ARG A 87 56.91 -12.31 11.72
C ARG A 87 57.12 -12.52 10.23
N ARG A 88 57.32 -13.76 9.78
CA ARG A 88 57.51 -14.07 8.35
C ARG A 88 56.32 -13.63 7.48
N LYS A 89 55.08 -13.80 7.97
CA LYS A 89 53.86 -13.33 7.28
C LYS A 89 53.78 -11.80 7.22
N ARG A 90 54.21 -11.08 8.26
CA ARG A 90 54.34 -9.60 8.27
C ARG A 90 55.42 -9.08 7.33
N MET A 91 56.54 -9.80 7.24
CA MET A 91 57.70 -9.44 6.40
C MET A 91 57.59 -9.91 4.94
N MET A 92 56.64 -10.78 4.59
CA MET A 92 56.48 -11.38 3.26
C MET A 92 56.28 -10.37 2.10
N VAL A 93 56.12 -9.09 2.42
CA VAL A 93 55.97 -7.97 1.47
C VAL A 93 57.26 -7.64 0.70
N GLU A 94 58.44 -8.07 1.17
CA GLU A 94 59.73 -7.69 0.54
C GLU A 94 59.92 -8.18 -0.91
N LYS A 95 59.16 -9.18 -1.37
CA LYS A 95 59.31 -9.76 -2.72
C LYS A 95 58.45 -9.13 -3.81
N ASN A 96 57.59 -8.15 -3.51
CA ASN A 96 56.63 -7.54 -4.46
C ASN A 96 55.75 -8.56 -5.24
N GLN A 97 55.63 -9.80 -4.75
CA GLN A 97 54.75 -10.82 -5.31
C GLN A 97 53.33 -10.67 -4.73
N VAL A 98 52.31 -11.03 -5.51
CA VAL A 98 50.93 -11.08 -5.00
C VAL A 98 50.83 -12.11 -3.88
N TYR A 99 50.24 -11.70 -2.76
CA TYR A 99 49.97 -12.58 -1.61
C TYR A 99 48.70 -12.11 -0.90
N SER A 100 48.04 -13.02 -0.19
CA SER A 100 47.12 -12.71 0.91
C SER A 100 47.50 -13.58 2.10
N THR A 101 47.48 -13.03 3.32
CA THR A 101 47.88 -13.72 4.53
C THR A 101 47.14 -13.20 5.76
N SER A 102 47.02 -14.05 6.78
CA SER A 102 46.41 -13.70 8.06
C SER A 102 47.26 -14.19 9.23
N PHE A 103 47.34 -13.38 10.28
CA PHE A 103 48.08 -13.64 11.51
C PHE A 103 47.44 -12.93 12.70
N LEU A 104 47.70 -13.44 13.91
CA LEU A 104 47.31 -12.79 15.15
C LEU A 104 48.41 -11.84 15.64
N LEU A 105 48.01 -10.76 16.33
CA LEU A 105 48.89 -9.86 17.07
C LEU A 105 48.35 -9.66 18.48
N ASN A 106 49.18 -9.90 19.50
CA ASN A 106 48.90 -9.50 20.87
C ASN A 106 49.57 -8.14 21.11
N VAL A 107 48.81 -7.06 21.18
CA VAL A 107 49.33 -5.72 21.48
C VAL A 107 49.18 -5.47 22.98
N ARG A 108 50.30 -5.29 23.69
CA ARG A 108 50.34 -4.95 25.11
C ARG A 108 50.74 -3.48 25.29
N ILE A 109 50.11 -2.79 26.23
CA ILE A 109 50.58 -1.52 26.79
C ILE A 109 51.09 -1.75 28.20
N SER A 110 52.21 -1.11 28.54
CA SER A 110 52.79 -1.11 29.87
C SER A 110 53.22 0.29 30.30
N ASP A 111 52.77 0.70 31.48
CA ASP A 111 53.08 1.93 32.19
C ASP A 111 53.25 1.58 33.69
N SER A 112 53.84 2.48 34.46
CA SER A 112 53.90 2.50 35.93
C SER A 112 52.58 2.17 36.65
N ARG A 113 51.43 2.41 36.02
CA ARG A 113 50.09 2.32 36.64
C ARG A 113 49.10 1.40 35.92
N ASP A 114 49.45 0.89 34.73
CA ASP A 114 48.47 0.40 33.76
C ASP A 114 49.12 -0.67 32.86
N GLN A 115 48.56 -1.87 32.89
CA GLN A 115 48.92 -2.98 32.02
C GLN A 115 47.65 -3.49 31.34
N ALA A 116 47.62 -3.44 30.01
CA ALA A 116 46.50 -3.94 29.24
C ALA A 116 46.97 -4.64 27.96
N MET A 117 46.16 -5.57 27.48
CA MET A 117 46.43 -6.39 26.30
C MET A 117 45.22 -6.41 25.37
N GLN A 118 45.48 -6.41 24.07
CA GLN A 118 44.49 -6.57 23.01
C GLN A 118 44.95 -7.63 22.01
N LYS A 119 44.06 -8.55 21.67
CA LYS A 119 44.29 -9.61 20.68
C LYS A 119 43.60 -9.24 19.38
N TRP A 120 44.37 -9.09 18.31
CA TRP A 120 43.90 -8.67 16.99
C TRP A 120 44.12 -9.76 15.96
N LEU A 121 43.11 -10.03 15.13
CA LEU A 121 43.29 -10.76 13.87
C LEU A 121 43.56 -9.73 12.76
N VAL A 122 44.66 -9.91 12.03
CA VAL A 122 45.08 -9.03 10.94
C VAL A 122 45.19 -9.84 9.66
N THR A 123 44.46 -9.42 8.64
CA THR A 123 44.52 -9.96 7.27
C THR A 123 45.12 -8.89 6.37
N THR A 124 46.22 -9.18 5.67
CA THR A 124 46.86 -8.26 4.71
C THR A 124 47.16 -8.96 3.39
N ALA A 125 47.15 -8.18 2.32
CA ALA A 125 47.49 -8.65 0.98
C ALA A 125 48.17 -7.57 0.16
N LEU A 126 48.95 -8.01 -0.82
CA LEU A 126 49.35 -7.21 -1.96
C LEU A 126 48.63 -7.77 -3.19
N SER A 127 47.71 -7.00 -3.76
CA SER A 127 46.96 -7.40 -4.97
C SER A 127 47.67 -6.98 -6.26
N GLU A 128 47.40 -7.72 -7.33
CA GLU A 128 47.67 -7.26 -8.70
C GLU A 128 46.70 -6.13 -9.10
N LEU A 129 47.11 -5.28 -10.05
CA LEU A 129 46.25 -4.27 -10.65
C LEU A 129 45.53 -4.84 -11.87
N PRO A 130 44.29 -4.44 -12.18
CA PRO A 130 43.57 -4.95 -13.33
C PRO A 130 44.36 -4.70 -14.63
N PRO A 131 44.55 -5.71 -15.50
CA PRO A 131 45.39 -5.57 -16.70
C PRO A 131 44.84 -4.53 -17.68
N ASN A 132 43.52 -4.37 -17.72
CA ASN A 132 42.83 -3.45 -18.63
C ASN A 132 42.76 -2.00 -18.13
N SER A 133 43.25 -1.70 -16.91
CA SER A 133 43.13 -0.38 -16.27
C SER A 133 44.43 0.43 -16.35
N LEU A 134 44.83 0.82 -17.56
CA LEU A 134 46.07 1.56 -17.84
C LEU A 134 46.24 2.82 -16.97
N ASN A 135 45.17 3.57 -16.73
CA ASN A 135 45.20 4.78 -15.89
C ASN A 135 45.59 4.49 -14.43
N LEU A 136 45.08 3.40 -13.84
CA LEU A 136 45.42 3.01 -12.47
C LEU A 136 46.89 2.57 -12.38
N GLN A 137 47.37 1.81 -13.37
CA GLN A 137 48.77 1.37 -13.42
C GLN A 137 49.74 2.55 -13.59
N GLN A 138 49.41 3.52 -14.45
CA GLN A 138 50.20 4.75 -14.63
C GLN A 138 50.21 5.61 -13.36
N PHE A 139 49.06 5.81 -12.73
CA PHE A 139 48.95 6.59 -11.49
C PHE A 139 49.72 5.95 -10.33
N ALA A 140 49.57 4.63 -10.14
CA ALA A 140 50.29 3.88 -9.11
C ALA A 140 51.81 3.97 -9.31
N LYS A 141 52.29 3.77 -10.55
CA LYS A 141 53.72 3.87 -10.89
C LYS A 141 54.28 5.27 -10.67
N ARG A 142 53.56 6.32 -11.09
CA ARG A 142 53.96 7.73 -10.91
C ARG A 142 54.07 8.12 -9.44
N ASN A 143 53.09 7.71 -8.62
CA ASN A 143 53.02 8.05 -7.20
C ASN A 143 53.71 7.03 -6.27
N ARG A 144 54.35 6.00 -6.83
CA ARG A 144 54.99 4.88 -6.10
C ARG A 144 54.04 4.15 -5.14
N LEU A 145 52.76 4.11 -5.48
CA LEU A 145 51.72 3.41 -4.72
C LEU A 145 51.68 1.93 -5.13
N VAL A 146 51.29 1.08 -4.18
CA VAL A 146 51.10 -0.36 -4.37
C VAL A 146 49.72 -0.74 -3.84
N ALA A 147 49.05 -1.72 -4.45
CA ALA A 147 47.72 -2.19 -4.03
C ALA A 147 47.78 -3.08 -2.76
N HIS A 148 48.50 -2.62 -1.74
CA HIS A 148 48.57 -3.24 -0.43
C HIS A 148 47.35 -2.83 0.39
N THR A 149 46.57 -3.83 0.81
CA THR A 149 45.32 -3.65 1.54
C THR A 149 45.28 -4.59 2.75
N GLY A 150 44.49 -4.24 3.76
CA GLY A 150 44.30 -5.09 4.92
C GLY A 150 43.11 -4.71 5.79
N VAL A 151 42.75 -5.64 6.67
CA VAL A 151 41.65 -5.50 7.63
C VAL A 151 42.13 -6.05 8.97
N ALA A 152 41.82 -5.34 10.06
CA ALA A 152 42.12 -5.81 11.42
C ALA A 152 40.88 -5.69 12.32
N GLY A 153 40.59 -6.77 13.04
CA GLY A 153 39.49 -6.83 14.01
C GLY A 153 39.99 -7.22 15.40
N LEU A 154 39.46 -6.53 16.42
CA LEU A 154 39.76 -6.74 17.83
C LEU A 154 38.96 -7.95 18.36
N LEU A 155 39.64 -9.02 18.73
CA LEU A 155 39.03 -10.27 19.20
C LEU A 155 38.74 -10.24 20.71
N GLU A 156 39.70 -9.73 21.48
CA GLU A 156 39.73 -9.73 22.94
C GLU A 156 40.49 -8.48 23.43
N SER A 157 40.05 -7.91 24.55
CA SER A 157 40.69 -6.77 25.21
C SER A 157 40.63 -6.99 26.73
N SER A 158 41.71 -6.69 27.45
CA SER A 158 41.74 -6.77 28.92
C SER A 158 41.18 -5.53 29.61
N ARG A 159 40.85 -4.49 28.84
CA ARG A 159 39.96 -3.40 29.27
C ARG A 159 38.56 -3.68 28.75
N ASP A 160 37.55 -3.14 29.41
CA ASP A 160 36.20 -2.94 28.87
C ASP A 160 36.27 -1.99 27.66
N ALA A 161 36.80 -2.50 26.55
CA ALA A 161 36.74 -1.85 25.26
C ALA A 161 35.30 -1.99 24.78
N ASP A 162 34.63 -0.84 24.69
CA ASP A 162 33.27 -0.78 24.16
C ASP A 162 33.23 -1.49 22.79
N PRO A 163 32.41 -2.55 22.62
CA PRO A 163 32.29 -3.26 21.35
C PRO A 163 31.81 -2.39 20.18
N SER A 164 31.34 -1.16 20.47
CA SER A 164 31.02 -0.13 19.49
C SER A 164 32.22 0.73 19.04
N SER A 165 33.45 0.39 19.44
CA SER A 165 34.66 1.14 19.04
C SER A 165 34.76 1.27 17.52
N THR A 166 34.49 2.46 17.01
CA THR A 166 34.42 2.71 15.58
C THR A 166 35.80 2.52 14.94
N GLY A 167 35.81 1.81 13.82
CA GLY A 167 37.02 1.54 13.06
C GLY A 167 37.64 2.82 12.51
N ALA A 168 38.92 2.73 12.12
CA ALA A 168 39.64 3.82 11.49
C ALA A 168 40.25 3.39 10.15
N LEU A 169 40.50 4.38 9.28
CA LEU A 169 41.34 4.18 8.09
C LEU A 169 42.82 4.22 8.48
N PHE A 170 43.64 3.38 7.84
CA PHE A 170 45.08 3.32 8.05
C PHE A 170 45.83 3.43 6.71
N THR A 171 46.92 4.20 6.71
CA THR A 171 47.97 4.16 5.70
C THR A 171 49.27 3.75 6.41
N PHE A 172 49.30 2.49 6.84
CA PHE A 172 50.23 1.86 7.79
C PHE A 172 50.14 2.39 9.23
N LEU A 173 49.87 3.68 9.40
CA LEU A 173 49.50 4.35 10.65
C LEU A 173 48.03 4.83 10.57
N PRO A 174 47.35 5.02 11.71
CA PRO A 174 45.96 5.48 11.71
C PRO A 174 45.84 6.90 11.16
N LEU A 175 44.84 7.12 10.32
CA LEU A 175 44.38 8.44 9.87
C LEU A 175 43.33 8.97 10.87
N PRO A 176 43.14 10.30 10.98
CA PRO A 176 42.11 10.90 11.82
C PRO A 176 40.69 10.79 11.19
N ILE A 177 40.37 9.64 10.59
CA ILE A 177 39.09 9.34 9.94
C ILE A 177 38.50 8.08 10.58
N GLY A 178 37.36 8.25 11.25
CA GLY A 178 36.52 7.14 11.68
C GLY A 178 35.72 6.56 10.50
N THR A 179 35.56 5.25 10.46
CA THR A 179 34.84 4.54 9.38
C THR A 179 33.40 4.17 9.75
N GLY A 180 33.09 4.14 11.06
CA GLY A 180 31.86 3.56 11.60
C GLY A 180 31.81 2.03 11.54
N LEU A 181 32.83 1.38 10.97
CA LEU A 181 32.90 -0.08 10.83
C LEU A 181 33.41 -0.76 12.11
N PRO A 182 33.08 -2.04 12.34
CA PRO A 182 33.63 -2.82 13.47
C PRO A 182 35.08 -3.30 13.26
N VAL A 183 35.75 -2.85 12.19
CA VAL A 183 37.12 -3.24 11.81
C VAL A 183 37.91 -2.05 11.30
N HIS A 184 39.24 -2.11 11.49
CA HIS A 184 40.18 -1.14 10.93
C HIS A 184 40.53 -1.52 9.49
N LEU A 185 40.54 -0.54 8.58
CA LEU A 185 40.83 -0.74 7.16
C LEU A 185 42.17 -0.11 6.76
N GLN A 186 43.08 -0.92 6.25
CA GLN A 186 44.40 -0.50 5.76
C GLN A 186 44.42 -0.39 4.24
N GLY A 187 44.83 0.75 3.71
CA GLY A 187 45.05 0.94 2.28
C GLY A 187 46.22 1.88 1.99
N CYS A 188 46.94 1.65 0.89
CA CYS A 188 47.85 2.65 0.34
C CYS A 188 47.06 3.75 -0.41
N PHE A 189 46.24 4.50 0.32
CA PHE A 189 45.38 5.53 -0.24
C PHE A 189 46.17 6.69 -0.85
N ALA A 190 45.62 7.31 -1.90
CA ALA A 190 46.02 8.64 -2.32
C ALA A 190 45.49 9.66 -1.31
N LEU A 191 46.39 10.46 -0.74
CA LEU A 191 46.08 11.41 0.33
C LEU A 191 46.02 12.85 -0.18
N SER A 192 45.29 13.69 0.53
CA SER A 192 45.32 15.15 0.42
C SER A 192 46.73 15.73 0.61
N SER A 193 46.91 16.99 0.23
CA SER A 193 48.16 17.74 0.43
C SER A 193 48.58 17.85 1.90
N ASP A 194 47.61 17.99 2.81
CA ASP A 194 47.84 17.99 4.27
C ASP A 194 48.02 16.58 4.88
N ARG A 195 47.82 15.54 4.08
CA ARG A 195 47.95 14.10 4.40
C ARG A 195 47.05 13.62 5.54
N ARG A 196 45.98 14.35 5.86
CA ARG A 196 45.02 13.99 6.92
C ARG A 196 43.76 13.34 6.39
N SER A 197 43.46 13.51 5.11
CA SER A 197 42.34 12.86 4.44
C SER A 197 42.76 12.08 3.20
N ILE A 198 41.87 11.20 2.75
CA ILE A 198 41.97 10.54 1.44
C ILE A 198 41.31 11.42 0.38
N ILE A 199 41.80 11.40 -0.86
CA ILE A 199 41.15 12.10 -1.98
C ILE A 199 39.80 11.41 -2.29
N LEU A 200 38.74 12.20 -2.43
CA LEU A 200 37.36 11.77 -2.67
C LEU A 200 36.76 12.51 -3.89
N PRO A 201 35.73 11.96 -4.56
CA PRO A 201 35.16 12.54 -5.78
C PRO A 201 34.65 13.99 -5.62
N ASP A 202 35.29 14.94 -6.32
CA ASP A 202 34.83 16.33 -6.42
C ASP A 202 34.63 16.74 -7.89
N THR A 203 33.48 17.35 -8.20
CA THR A 203 33.16 17.85 -9.56
C THR A 203 34.06 18.99 -10.06
N THR A 204 34.91 19.55 -9.20
CA THR A 204 35.86 20.63 -9.51
C THR A 204 37.33 20.19 -9.49
N ALA A 205 37.60 18.89 -9.25
CA ALA A 205 38.94 18.33 -9.08
C ALA A 205 39.86 18.47 -10.30
N SER A 206 41.17 18.57 -10.04
CA SER A 206 42.20 18.53 -11.09
C SER A 206 42.36 17.13 -11.70
N GLN A 207 42.97 17.04 -12.89
CA GLN A 207 43.23 15.74 -13.55
C GLN A 207 44.10 14.77 -12.74
N GLU A 208 44.90 15.26 -11.78
CA GLU A 208 45.74 14.41 -10.92
C GLU A 208 44.95 13.93 -9.68
N GLU A 209 44.04 14.75 -9.16
CA GLU A 209 43.08 14.38 -8.11
C GLU A 209 42.07 13.35 -8.62
N ILE A 210 41.46 13.54 -9.80
CA ILE A 210 40.53 12.57 -10.43
C ILE A 210 41.16 11.17 -10.59
N ARG A 211 42.47 11.10 -10.81
CA ARG A 211 43.21 9.81 -10.87
C ARG A 211 43.46 9.23 -9.48
N GLY A 212 43.64 10.06 -8.46
CA GLY A 212 43.71 9.67 -7.05
C GLY A 212 42.36 9.20 -6.49
N GLU A 213 41.26 9.85 -6.88
CA GLU A 213 39.89 9.40 -6.63
C GLU A 213 39.67 8.01 -7.22
N SER A 214 39.98 7.82 -8.50
CA SER A 214 39.88 6.53 -9.19
C SER A 214 40.70 5.42 -8.50
N TRP A 215 41.86 5.75 -7.94
CA TRP A 215 42.68 4.83 -7.16
C TRP A 215 42.04 4.47 -5.82
N ASN A 216 41.55 5.47 -5.07
CA ASN A 216 40.87 5.25 -3.79
C ASN A 216 39.55 4.50 -3.97
N GLU A 217 38.78 4.79 -5.02
CA GLU A 217 37.58 4.05 -5.39
C GLU A 217 37.89 2.58 -5.72
N PHE A 218 38.98 2.30 -6.45
CA PHE A 218 39.41 0.92 -6.69
C PHE A 218 39.78 0.18 -5.38
N LEU A 219 40.47 0.84 -4.45
CA LEU A 219 40.79 0.25 -3.14
C LEU A 219 39.51 0.00 -2.32
N LEU A 220 38.64 1.00 -2.18
CA LEU A 220 37.42 0.96 -1.37
C LEU A 220 36.31 0.10 -1.98
N GLY A 221 36.16 0.11 -3.30
CA GLY A 221 35.08 -0.57 -4.02
C GLY A 221 35.40 -2.00 -4.47
N THR A 222 36.67 -2.40 -4.52
CA THR A 222 37.07 -3.73 -5.01
C THR A 222 37.92 -4.48 -3.99
N LEU A 223 39.07 -3.94 -3.60
CA LEU A 223 40.06 -4.70 -2.84
C LEU A 223 39.74 -4.81 -1.34
N LEU A 224 39.37 -3.72 -0.68
CA LEU A 224 39.04 -3.72 0.74
C LEU A 224 37.80 -4.55 1.09
N PRO A 225 36.71 -4.56 0.28
CA PRO A 225 35.60 -5.49 0.48
C PRO A 225 36.07 -6.95 0.41
N GLN A 226 36.82 -7.32 -0.63
CA GLN A 226 37.39 -8.67 -0.76
C GLN A 226 38.27 -9.05 0.44
N ARG A 227 39.13 -8.14 0.92
CA ARG A 227 39.97 -8.37 2.10
C ARG A 227 39.17 -8.55 3.38
N HIS A 228 38.05 -7.87 3.52
CA HIS A 228 37.16 -8.06 4.67
C HIS A 228 36.49 -9.45 4.64
N LEU A 229 36.13 -9.95 3.46
CA LEU A 229 35.63 -11.32 3.32
C LEU A 229 36.72 -12.36 3.64
N GLU A 230 37.96 -12.09 3.25
CA GLU A 230 39.08 -12.98 3.58
C GLU A 230 39.36 -12.96 5.09
N PHE A 231 39.27 -11.80 5.74
CA PHE A 231 39.28 -11.69 7.20
C PHE A 231 38.15 -12.52 7.84
N LEU A 232 36.91 -12.38 7.38
CA LEU A 232 35.75 -13.11 7.90
C LEU A 232 35.85 -14.63 7.68
N GLN A 233 36.40 -15.08 6.55
CA GLN A 233 36.66 -16.51 6.32
C GLN A 233 37.76 -17.04 7.25
N ASN A 234 38.86 -16.29 7.41
CA ASN A 234 39.92 -16.66 8.33
C ASN A 234 39.42 -16.67 9.78
N LEU A 235 38.57 -15.72 10.18
CA LEU A 235 37.92 -15.67 11.50
C LEU A 235 37.05 -16.92 11.76
N ALA A 236 36.23 -17.33 10.79
CA ALA A 236 35.41 -18.54 10.87
C ALA A 236 36.23 -19.85 10.96
N MET A 237 37.43 -19.86 10.34
CA MET A 237 38.33 -21.01 10.27
C MET A 237 39.42 -21.01 11.36
N HIS A 238 39.57 -19.95 12.15
CA HIS A 238 40.66 -19.82 13.12
C HIS A 238 40.46 -20.75 14.32
N LYS A 239 41.43 -21.61 14.65
CA LYS A 239 41.25 -22.72 15.61
C LYS A 239 40.68 -22.33 16.98
N GLU A 240 41.21 -21.27 17.62
CA GLU A 240 40.72 -20.77 18.92
C GLU A 240 39.28 -20.20 18.87
N ILE A 241 38.76 -19.96 17.67
CA ILE A 241 37.44 -19.35 17.39
C ILE A 241 36.55 -20.39 16.68
N SER A 242 37.10 -21.50 16.17
CA SER A 242 36.38 -22.41 15.29
C SER A 242 35.59 -23.45 16.07
N LEU A 243 34.31 -23.53 15.73
CA LEU A 243 33.31 -24.45 16.29
C LEU A 243 33.69 -25.94 16.24
N THR A 244 34.70 -26.33 15.44
CA THR A 244 34.99 -27.73 15.08
C THR A 244 35.99 -28.46 15.98
N GLU A 245 36.80 -27.75 16.78
CA GLU A 245 37.67 -28.36 17.80
C GLU A 245 37.02 -28.29 19.21
N LEU A 246 36.35 -27.18 19.57
CA LEU A 246 35.64 -27.04 20.86
C LEU A 246 34.53 -28.09 21.08
N ALA A 247 33.82 -28.49 20.02
CA ALA A 247 32.82 -29.56 20.06
C ALA A 247 33.40 -30.95 20.38
N LYS A 248 34.73 -31.14 20.25
CA LYS A 248 35.41 -32.41 20.57
C LYS A 248 35.87 -32.47 22.02
N GLU A 249 36.22 -31.34 22.63
CA GLU A 249 36.77 -31.27 23.98
C GLU A 249 35.69 -31.19 25.07
N ASN A 250 34.53 -30.56 24.81
CA ASN A 250 33.44 -30.44 25.77
C ASN A 250 32.12 -31.07 25.28
N LYS A 251 32.05 -32.41 25.30
CA LYS A 251 30.85 -33.18 24.90
C LYS A 251 29.56 -32.88 25.67
N ASN A 252 29.63 -32.21 26.83
CA ASN A 252 28.49 -32.08 27.75
C ASN A 252 27.90 -30.66 27.87
N LEU A 253 28.41 -29.65 27.15
CA LEU A 253 28.00 -28.24 27.33
C LEU A 253 27.84 -27.41 26.03
N MET A 254 27.63 -28.07 24.89
CA MET A 254 27.19 -27.38 23.66
C MET A 254 25.69 -27.12 23.70
N THR A 255 25.26 -26.09 24.42
CA THR A 255 23.88 -25.57 24.39
C THR A 255 23.67 -24.65 23.18
N GLU A 256 22.45 -24.60 22.64
CA GLU A 256 22.08 -23.69 21.54
C GLU A 256 22.36 -22.22 21.88
N GLU A 257 22.26 -21.86 23.16
CA GLU A 257 22.54 -20.51 23.67
C GLU A 257 24.01 -20.09 23.48
N TYR A 258 24.97 -21.02 23.64
CA TYR A 258 26.39 -20.72 23.41
C TYR A 258 26.68 -20.55 21.92
N MET A 259 26.04 -21.37 21.07
CA MET A 259 26.11 -21.24 19.62
C MET A 259 25.55 -19.90 19.13
N ALA A 260 24.43 -19.45 19.69
CA ALA A 260 23.85 -18.14 19.38
C ALA A 260 24.83 -17.00 19.72
N LYS A 261 25.37 -16.98 20.95
CA LYS A 261 26.35 -15.96 21.39
C LYS A 261 27.61 -15.92 20.51
N PHE A 262 28.09 -17.08 20.07
CA PHE A 262 29.23 -17.17 19.16
C PHE A 262 28.91 -16.58 17.77
N ILE A 263 27.76 -16.96 17.20
CA ILE A 263 27.30 -16.48 15.90
C ILE A 263 27.10 -14.95 15.96
N ASP A 264 26.49 -14.43 17.02
CA ASP A 264 26.32 -12.99 17.21
C ASP A 264 27.68 -12.28 17.29
N LYS A 265 28.68 -12.80 18.03
CA LYS A 265 30.04 -12.25 18.08
C LYS A 265 30.71 -12.26 16.69
N TYR A 266 30.55 -13.30 15.88
CA TYR A 266 31.04 -13.33 14.49
C TYR A 266 30.38 -12.24 13.64
N TYR A 267 29.07 -12.09 13.74
CA TYR A 267 28.32 -11.07 13.01
C TYR A 267 28.49 -9.65 13.55
N MET A 268 29.25 -9.43 14.64
CA MET A 268 29.68 -8.08 15.06
C MET A 268 30.70 -7.47 14.09
N TYR A 269 31.52 -8.27 13.40
CA TYR A 269 32.51 -7.75 12.45
C TYR A 269 31.92 -7.41 11.07
N TRP A 270 30.64 -7.69 10.83
CA TRP A 270 29.99 -7.38 9.55
C TRP A 270 29.57 -5.90 9.47
N PRO A 271 29.67 -5.25 8.29
CA PRO A 271 29.27 -3.85 8.12
C PRO A 271 27.75 -3.69 8.20
N SER A 272 27.24 -3.23 9.34
CA SER A 272 25.83 -2.86 9.56
C SER A 272 25.54 -1.36 9.49
N GLN A 273 26.56 -0.53 9.72
CA GLN A 273 26.51 0.94 9.62
C GLN A 273 27.82 1.42 9.02
N CYS A 274 27.77 2.45 8.19
CA CYS A 274 28.92 2.98 7.47
C CYS A 274 28.78 4.50 7.33
N ASP A 275 29.88 5.23 7.44
CA ASP A 275 29.88 6.65 7.06
C ASP A 275 29.50 6.80 5.57
N SER A 276 28.88 7.93 5.23
CA SER A 276 28.65 8.43 3.88
C SER A 276 29.85 8.23 2.93
N MET A 277 31.07 8.47 3.41
CA MET A 277 32.34 8.27 2.68
C MET A 277 32.54 6.81 2.21
N LEU A 278 32.04 5.84 2.97
CA LEU A 278 32.22 4.40 2.72
C LEU A 278 30.99 3.73 2.12
N LYS A 279 30.02 4.50 1.61
CA LYS A 279 28.82 3.98 0.93
C LYS A 279 29.17 3.01 -0.22
N THR A 280 30.19 3.34 -1.02
CA THR A 280 30.68 2.46 -2.10
C THR A 280 31.27 1.17 -1.55
N TYR A 281 32.09 1.24 -0.50
CA TYR A 281 32.67 0.07 0.17
C TYR A 281 31.59 -0.87 0.72
N CYS A 282 30.59 -0.33 1.43
CA CYS A 282 29.55 -1.17 2.03
C CYS A 282 28.59 -1.76 0.99
N SER A 283 28.22 -1.02 -0.05
CA SER A 283 27.46 -1.55 -1.19
C SER A 283 28.21 -2.72 -1.85
N ARG A 284 29.51 -2.54 -2.13
CA ARG A 284 30.37 -3.55 -2.77
C ARG A 284 30.71 -4.74 -1.88
N PHE A 285 30.72 -4.56 -0.57
CA PHE A 285 30.89 -5.67 0.38
C PHE A 285 29.71 -6.63 0.32
N TRP A 286 28.48 -6.13 0.22
CA TRP A 286 27.29 -6.99 0.15
C TRP A 286 27.03 -7.53 -1.27
N ASP A 287 27.48 -6.87 -2.35
CA ASP A 287 27.31 -7.31 -3.77
C ASP A 287 28.20 -8.51 -4.14
N PHE A 288 27.94 -9.67 -3.53
CA PHE A 288 28.72 -10.90 -3.71
C PHE A 288 28.57 -11.50 -5.12
N PRO A 289 29.68 -11.83 -5.80
CA PRO A 289 29.61 -12.63 -7.03
C PRO A 289 29.06 -14.04 -6.71
N PRO A 290 28.11 -14.59 -7.49
CA PRO A 290 27.50 -15.89 -7.25
C PRO A 290 28.50 -17.04 -7.11
N ASP A 291 29.61 -16.97 -7.86
CA ASP A 291 30.65 -18.00 -7.90
C ASP A 291 31.65 -17.93 -6.73
N ASN A 292 31.39 -17.07 -5.73
CA ASN A 292 32.26 -16.97 -4.56
C ASN A 292 32.22 -18.26 -3.71
N HIS A 293 33.34 -18.98 -3.68
CA HIS A 293 33.54 -20.22 -2.92
C HIS A 293 33.92 -20.01 -1.44
N MET A 294 34.08 -18.76 -0.98
CA MET A 294 34.48 -18.45 0.40
C MET A 294 33.39 -18.85 1.40
N LYS A 295 33.78 -19.60 2.43
CA LYS A 295 32.86 -20.15 3.44
C LYS A 295 32.71 -19.18 4.61
N ILE A 296 31.76 -18.24 4.47
CA ILE A 296 31.54 -17.12 5.41
C ILE A 296 30.15 -17.09 6.05
N PHE A 297 29.23 -17.96 5.63
CA PHE A 297 27.88 -18.03 6.21
C PHE A 297 27.73 -19.29 7.05
N TYR A 298 27.23 -19.16 8.27
CA TYR A 298 26.96 -20.31 9.13
C TYR A 298 25.58 -20.91 8.82
N THR A 299 25.52 -22.23 8.66
CA THR A 299 24.26 -23.00 8.59
C THR A 299 24.25 -24.10 9.65
N PRO A 300 23.13 -24.31 10.38
CA PRO A 300 23.01 -25.44 11.30
C PRO A 300 22.88 -26.80 10.60
N ASN A 301 22.71 -26.84 9.26
CA ASN A 301 22.55 -28.10 8.53
C ASN A 301 23.75 -29.04 8.75
N GLY A 302 23.47 -30.32 9.02
CA GLY A 302 24.48 -31.35 9.26
C GLY A 302 25.21 -31.24 10.60
N GLY A 303 24.64 -30.55 11.59
CA GLY A 303 25.26 -30.35 12.92
C GLY A 303 26.12 -29.07 13.02
N GLY A 304 25.99 -28.15 12.08
CA GLY A 304 26.69 -26.86 12.08
C GLY A 304 27.92 -26.85 11.16
N LYS A 305 27.88 -26.01 10.12
CA LYS A 305 28.99 -25.84 9.16
C LYS A 305 29.00 -24.45 8.54
N TRP A 306 30.18 -24.02 8.08
CA TRP A 306 30.35 -22.82 7.27
C TRP A 306 30.18 -23.14 5.79
N THR A 307 29.36 -22.35 5.07
CA THR A 307 29.06 -22.52 3.65
C THR A 307 29.30 -21.26 2.82
N SER A 308 29.36 -21.46 1.50
CA SER A 308 29.61 -20.43 0.49
C SER A 308 28.32 -19.76 0.01
N TYR A 309 28.44 -18.54 -0.51
CA TYR A 309 27.32 -17.75 -1.03
C TYR A 309 26.49 -18.50 -2.10
N SER A 310 27.16 -19.28 -2.97
CA SER A 310 26.52 -20.14 -3.99
C SER A 310 25.58 -21.23 -3.45
N ARG A 311 25.77 -21.67 -2.20
CA ARG A 311 25.00 -22.75 -1.55
C ARG A 311 24.06 -22.22 -0.47
N ALA A 312 24.43 -21.11 0.17
CA ALA A 312 23.64 -20.42 1.19
C ALA A 312 22.21 -20.12 0.72
N VAL A 313 21.24 -20.38 1.60
CA VAL A 313 19.84 -19.97 1.43
C VAL A 313 19.46 -18.99 2.54
N PHE A 314 19.07 -17.78 2.15
CA PHE A 314 18.82 -16.64 3.03
C PHE A 314 17.33 -16.54 3.41
N GLU A 315 17.04 -16.02 4.60
CA GLU A 315 15.67 -15.76 5.05
C GLU A 315 15.17 -14.40 4.55
N ASP A 316 13.96 -14.36 3.99
CA ASP A 316 13.30 -13.13 3.56
C ASP A 316 12.76 -12.33 4.78
N ILE A 317 12.61 -11.02 4.63
CA ILE A 317 12.00 -10.13 5.61
C ILE A 317 10.52 -10.46 5.81
N GLU A 318 9.79 -10.88 4.76
CA GLU A 318 8.40 -11.33 4.89
C GLU A 318 8.29 -12.67 5.64
N PHE A 319 9.21 -13.59 5.34
CA PHE A 319 9.31 -14.90 6.00
C PHE A 319 9.60 -14.76 7.50
N SER A 320 10.44 -13.78 7.86
CA SER A 320 10.92 -13.56 9.23
C SER A 320 9.85 -13.04 10.21
N LYS A 321 8.72 -12.51 9.71
CA LYS A 321 7.66 -11.86 10.52
C LYS A 321 6.86 -12.84 11.40
N ASN A 322 6.56 -14.05 10.92
CA ASN A 322 5.77 -15.04 11.66
C ASN A 322 6.71 -16.09 12.28
N PRO A 323 6.90 -16.13 13.62
CA PRO A 323 7.89 -17.01 14.25
C PRO A 323 7.54 -18.51 14.10
N THR A 324 6.26 -18.86 14.11
CA THR A 324 5.80 -20.25 13.92
C THR A 324 6.08 -20.72 12.50
N ARG A 325 5.71 -19.90 11.50
CA ARG A 325 5.99 -20.16 10.07
C ARG A 325 7.49 -20.27 9.80
N ARG A 326 8.28 -19.36 10.38
CA ARG A 326 9.76 -19.37 10.30
C ARG A 326 10.33 -20.69 10.83
N ARG A 327 9.92 -21.14 12.02
CA ARG A 327 10.36 -22.42 12.60
C ARG A 327 10.02 -23.60 11.66
N VAL A 328 8.74 -23.79 11.35
CA VAL A 328 8.25 -24.97 10.61
C VAL A 328 8.94 -25.14 9.26
N ILE A 329 9.07 -24.06 8.49
CA ILE A 329 9.67 -24.12 7.14
C ILE A 329 11.20 -24.23 7.20
N ARG A 330 11.86 -23.60 8.19
CA ARG A 330 13.31 -23.73 8.40
C ARG A 330 13.67 -25.17 8.77
N ASP A 331 12.96 -25.77 9.72
CA ASP A 331 13.17 -27.16 10.16
C ASP A 331 12.94 -28.15 9.01
N LEU A 332 11.88 -27.94 8.22
CA LEU A 332 11.57 -28.71 7.01
C LEU A 332 12.70 -28.67 5.98
N LEU A 333 13.15 -27.47 5.61
CA LEU A 333 14.17 -27.30 4.57
C LEU A 333 15.56 -27.79 5.02
N ILE A 334 15.91 -27.64 6.30
CA ILE A 334 17.15 -28.23 6.87
C ILE A 334 17.12 -29.75 6.76
N LYS A 335 15.98 -30.41 7.07
CA LYS A 335 15.81 -31.87 6.87
C LYS A 335 15.93 -32.32 5.41
N ARG A 336 15.88 -31.39 4.45
CA ARG A 336 16.03 -31.62 3.00
C ARG A 336 17.40 -31.17 2.46
N ASP A 337 18.39 -31.06 3.35
CA ASP A 337 19.78 -30.66 3.06
C ASP A 337 19.97 -29.23 2.50
N TYR A 338 18.94 -28.39 2.49
CA TYR A 338 19.10 -26.97 2.14
C TYR A 338 19.94 -26.25 3.20
N GLU A 339 20.98 -25.55 2.76
CA GLU A 339 21.92 -24.84 3.63
C GLU A 339 21.38 -23.46 4.02
N ILE A 340 20.26 -23.46 4.76
CA ILE A 340 19.69 -22.24 5.31
C ILE A 340 20.69 -21.61 6.27
N VAL A 341 21.03 -20.35 6.03
CA VAL A 341 22.01 -19.64 6.85
C VAL A 341 21.34 -19.00 8.08
N GLN A 342 22.12 -18.81 9.13
CA GLN A 342 21.68 -18.12 10.35
C GLN A 342 22.33 -16.75 10.38
N ILE A 343 21.51 -15.71 10.17
CA ILE A 343 21.94 -14.31 10.16
C ILE A 343 21.13 -13.55 11.22
N PRO A 344 21.74 -12.65 12.01
CA PRO A 344 21.01 -11.80 12.95
C PRO A 344 19.97 -10.93 12.26
N ARG A 345 18.78 -10.82 12.87
CA ARG A 345 17.61 -10.12 12.30
C ARG A 345 17.90 -8.72 11.77
N ARG A 346 18.77 -7.96 12.46
CA ARG A 346 19.18 -6.60 12.06
C ARG A 346 19.62 -6.48 10.59
N PHE A 347 20.30 -7.49 10.03
CA PHE A 347 20.77 -7.45 8.63
C PHE A 347 19.65 -7.75 7.62
N ILE A 348 18.63 -8.50 8.04
CA ILE A 348 17.43 -8.78 7.25
C ILE A 348 16.52 -7.55 7.25
N GLU A 349 16.32 -6.94 8.43
CA GLU A 349 15.51 -5.73 8.65
C GLU A 349 16.08 -4.49 7.94
N GLN A 350 17.41 -4.42 7.76
CA GLN A 350 18.11 -3.36 7.02
C GLN A 350 18.21 -3.62 5.50
N GLU A 351 17.58 -4.69 4.97
CA GLU A 351 17.67 -5.13 3.56
C GLU A 351 19.11 -5.25 3.01
N LEU A 352 20.10 -5.57 3.86
CA LEU A 352 21.51 -5.63 3.46
C LEU A 352 21.87 -6.87 2.63
N ILE A 353 21.00 -7.89 2.62
CA ILE A 353 21.21 -9.13 1.85
C ILE A 353 20.78 -8.89 0.39
N PRO A 354 21.65 -9.18 -0.62
CA PRO A 354 21.31 -8.93 -2.02
C PRO A 354 20.05 -9.65 -2.50
N LYS A 355 19.22 -8.95 -3.28
CA LYS A 355 18.02 -9.51 -3.93
C LYS A 355 18.35 -10.60 -4.98
N LYS A 356 19.61 -10.70 -5.41
CA LYS A 356 20.12 -11.76 -6.30
C LYS A 356 20.55 -13.05 -5.58
N SER A 357 20.60 -13.06 -4.25
CA SER A 357 20.93 -14.27 -3.49
C SER A 357 19.77 -15.27 -3.49
N ARG A 358 20.03 -16.52 -3.10
CA ARG A 358 18.99 -17.55 -2.97
C ARG A 358 18.20 -17.32 -1.69
N HIS A 359 16.96 -16.84 -1.80
CA HIS A 359 16.07 -16.62 -0.66
C HIS A 359 15.08 -17.78 -0.45
N ILE A 360 14.56 -17.93 0.77
CA ILE A 360 13.41 -18.80 1.06
C ILE A 360 12.17 -18.18 0.41
N THR A 361 11.80 -18.69 -0.76
CA THR A 361 10.57 -18.34 -1.48
C THR A 361 9.57 -19.48 -1.45
N ARG A 362 8.28 -19.19 -1.72
CA ARG A 362 7.24 -20.21 -1.90
C ARG A 362 7.65 -21.28 -2.92
N ASP A 363 8.20 -20.87 -4.06
CA ASP A 363 8.67 -21.77 -5.12
C ASP A 363 9.86 -22.66 -4.67
N LEU A 364 10.76 -22.15 -3.81
CA LEU A 364 11.84 -22.97 -3.22
C LEU A 364 11.27 -24.03 -2.28
N VAL A 365 10.30 -23.65 -1.43
CA VAL A 365 9.62 -24.59 -0.52
C VAL A 365 8.87 -25.66 -1.31
N ARG A 366 8.09 -25.28 -2.35
CA ARG A 366 7.39 -26.21 -3.25
C ARG A 366 8.34 -27.24 -3.88
N LYS A 367 9.48 -26.80 -4.43
CA LYS A 367 10.51 -27.69 -4.99
C LYS A 367 11.17 -28.59 -3.94
N GLY A 368 11.33 -28.10 -2.71
CA GLY A 368 11.90 -28.88 -1.60
C GLY A 368 10.97 -29.94 -1.02
N ILE A 369 9.67 -29.90 -1.34
CA ILE A 369 8.65 -30.88 -0.90
C ILE A 369 8.13 -31.78 -2.02
N GLN A 370 8.30 -31.39 -3.28
CA GLN A 370 7.84 -32.10 -4.47
C GLN A 370 8.24 -33.58 -4.47
N ASN A 371 7.28 -34.48 -4.75
CA ASN A 371 7.48 -35.95 -4.77
C ASN A 371 8.02 -36.57 -3.47
N THR A 372 7.72 -36.00 -2.29
CA THR A 372 8.19 -36.56 -1.00
C THR A 372 7.07 -36.81 0.02
N THR A 373 7.34 -37.74 0.95
CA THR A 373 6.60 -37.88 2.21
C THR A 373 7.12 -36.80 3.17
N VAL A 374 6.42 -35.66 3.22
CA VAL A 374 6.96 -34.42 3.81
C VAL A 374 6.87 -34.40 5.35
N VAL A 375 5.99 -35.21 5.92
CA VAL A 375 5.25 -34.84 7.15
C VAL A 375 5.37 -35.87 8.28
N ASP A 376 6.10 -36.97 8.08
CA ASP A 376 6.29 -37.97 9.15
C ASP A 376 6.92 -37.30 10.40
N GLY A 377 6.10 -37.18 11.45
CA GLY A 377 6.44 -36.51 12.71
C GLY A 377 6.12 -35.00 12.83
N MET A 378 5.48 -34.35 11.85
CA MET A 378 4.94 -32.99 12.04
C MET A 378 3.60 -33.01 12.76
N GLN A 379 3.34 -31.98 13.57
CA GLN A 379 2.05 -31.78 14.23
C GLN A 379 1.01 -31.21 13.25
N LYS A 380 -0.29 -31.52 13.44
CA LYS A 380 -1.39 -31.02 12.59
C LYS A 380 -1.37 -29.48 12.42
N ALA A 381 -1.01 -28.75 13.48
CA ALA A 381 -0.87 -27.29 13.44
C ALA A 381 0.30 -26.81 12.54
N ASP A 382 1.42 -27.53 12.52
CA ASP A 382 2.57 -27.21 11.66
C ASP A 382 2.22 -27.46 10.18
N ILE A 383 1.43 -28.49 9.88
CA ILE A 383 0.89 -28.77 8.53
C ILE A 383 0.02 -27.62 8.03
N ALA A 384 -0.89 -27.11 8.88
CA ALA A 384 -1.75 -25.99 8.51
C ALA A 384 -0.94 -24.72 8.17
N VAL A 385 0.11 -24.41 8.95
CA VAL A 385 1.01 -23.28 8.69
C VAL A 385 1.84 -23.46 7.41
N LEU A 386 2.24 -24.70 7.09
CA LEU A 386 2.92 -25.03 5.83
C LEU A 386 1.99 -24.84 4.63
N LEU A 387 0.77 -25.39 4.69
CA LEU A 387 -0.26 -25.25 3.65
C LEU A 387 -0.62 -23.77 3.41
N GLU A 388 -0.77 -22.97 4.47
CA GLU A 388 -1.04 -21.53 4.39
C GLU A 388 0.02 -20.76 3.59
N TYR A 389 1.30 -21.18 3.69
CA TYR A 389 2.40 -20.50 3.00
C TYR A 389 2.56 -20.93 1.53
N ILE A 390 2.31 -22.21 1.21
CA ILE A 390 2.58 -22.79 -0.11
C ILE A 390 1.39 -22.78 -1.07
N LEU A 391 0.15 -22.73 -0.58
CA LEU A 391 -1.06 -22.73 -1.42
C LEU A 391 -1.29 -21.35 -2.05
N GLU A 392 -1.10 -21.29 -3.37
CA GLU A 392 -1.22 -20.07 -4.17
C GLU A 392 -1.90 -20.41 -5.50
N VAL A 393 -2.96 -19.67 -5.83
CA VAL A 393 -3.77 -19.91 -7.02
C VAL A 393 -2.90 -19.80 -8.27
N GLY A 394 -2.96 -20.80 -9.15
CA GLY A 394 -2.14 -20.88 -10.37
C GLY A 394 -0.77 -21.54 -10.23
N LYS A 395 -0.39 -22.02 -9.04
CA LYS A 395 0.90 -22.70 -8.76
C LYS A 395 0.77 -24.13 -8.23
N PHE A 396 -0.40 -24.74 -8.38
CA PHE A 396 -0.71 -26.06 -7.80
C PHE A 396 0.08 -27.23 -8.40
N ALA A 397 0.50 -27.16 -9.67
CA ALA A 397 1.29 -28.20 -10.34
C ALA A 397 2.60 -28.55 -9.60
N ASP A 398 3.22 -27.57 -8.92
CA ASP A 398 4.47 -27.77 -8.17
C ASP A 398 4.28 -28.63 -6.90
N LEU A 399 3.04 -28.87 -6.45
CA LEU A 399 2.69 -29.63 -5.24
C LEU A 399 2.30 -31.10 -5.52
N ARG A 400 2.29 -31.52 -6.79
CA ARG A 400 2.00 -32.91 -7.18
C ARG A 400 3.00 -33.89 -6.54
N GLY A 401 2.52 -35.07 -6.17
CA GLY A 401 3.30 -36.13 -5.50
C GLY A 401 3.59 -35.88 -4.02
N CYS A 402 3.09 -34.80 -3.41
CA CYS A 402 3.35 -34.47 -2.01
C CYS A 402 2.31 -35.09 -1.07
N THR A 403 2.76 -35.79 -0.03
CA THR A 403 1.86 -36.32 1.03
C THR A 403 1.67 -35.28 2.12
N LEU A 404 0.62 -34.45 2.01
CA LEU A 404 0.42 -33.23 2.83
C LEU A 404 -1.00 -33.06 3.39
N LEU A 405 -2.00 -33.77 2.84
CA LEU A 405 -3.41 -33.47 3.09
C LEU A 405 -3.93 -34.23 4.33
N PRO A 406 -4.37 -33.58 5.41
CA PRO A 406 -4.89 -34.30 6.58
C PRO A 406 -6.24 -34.96 6.26
N LEU A 407 -6.39 -36.25 6.59
CA LEU A 407 -7.60 -37.04 6.30
C LEU A 407 -8.37 -37.40 7.58
N MET A 408 -9.68 -37.61 7.45
CA MET A 408 -10.58 -37.92 8.57
C MET A 408 -10.29 -39.26 9.25
N ASN A 409 -9.64 -40.21 8.57
CA ASN A 409 -9.13 -41.45 9.16
C ASN A 409 -7.83 -41.28 9.99
N GLY A 410 -7.28 -40.06 10.07
CA GLY A 410 -6.04 -39.76 10.78
C GLY A 410 -4.75 -39.96 9.96
N THR A 411 -4.83 -40.43 8.71
CA THR A 411 -3.68 -40.54 7.80
C THR A 411 -3.48 -39.26 6.97
N LEU A 412 -2.43 -39.21 6.16
CA LEU A 412 -2.16 -38.11 5.24
C LEU A 412 -2.32 -38.55 3.79
N GLY A 413 -3.07 -37.78 3.00
CA GLY A 413 -3.29 -37.98 1.58
C GLY A 413 -2.17 -37.39 0.71
N MET A 414 -1.89 -38.07 -0.40
CA MET A 414 -0.94 -37.65 -1.43
C MET A 414 -1.65 -36.87 -2.53
N LEU A 415 -1.22 -35.63 -2.79
CA LEU A 415 -1.77 -34.78 -3.84
C LEU A 415 -1.34 -35.31 -5.22
N THR A 416 -2.30 -35.68 -6.07
CA THR A 416 -2.05 -36.29 -7.39
C THR A 416 -3.06 -35.80 -8.42
N GLU A 417 -2.77 -35.96 -9.71
CA GLU A 417 -3.79 -35.77 -10.76
C GLU A 417 -4.97 -36.75 -10.56
N GLY A 418 -6.19 -36.24 -10.74
CA GLY A 418 -7.44 -36.99 -10.56
C GLY A 418 -8.03 -36.85 -9.15
N CYS A 419 -9.33 -36.55 -9.08
CA CYS A 419 -10.05 -36.30 -7.83
C CYS A 419 -10.12 -37.56 -6.94
N GLN A 420 -9.27 -37.63 -5.92
CA GLN A 420 -9.23 -38.74 -4.95
C GLN A 420 -9.82 -38.35 -3.59
N TYR A 421 -9.67 -37.08 -3.20
CA TYR A 421 -10.05 -36.56 -1.88
C TYR A 421 -11.12 -35.48 -1.96
N PHE A 422 -11.98 -35.43 -0.95
CA PHE A 422 -13.16 -34.58 -0.93
C PHE A 422 -13.21 -33.74 0.34
N VAL A 423 -13.43 -32.43 0.15
CA VAL A 423 -13.80 -31.50 1.22
C VAL A 423 -15.31 -31.59 1.40
N ALA A 424 -15.75 -32.02 2.58
CA ALA A 424 -17.13 -32.41 2.86
C ALA A 424 -17.63 -31.87 4.21
N GLU A 425 -18.94 -31.68 4.32
CA GLU A 425 -19.63 -31.28 5.54
C GLU A 425 -19.80 -32.47 6.50
N SER A 426 -20.02 -32.18 7.79
CA SER A 426 -20.19 -33.21 8.82
C SER A 426 -21.30 -34.21 8.49
N ALA A 427 -22.40 -33.77 7.86
CA ALA A 427 -23.49 -34.62 7.43
C ALA A 427 -23.11 -35.61 6.30
N GLU A 428 -22.18 -35.22 5.42
CA GLU A 428 -21.72 -36.04 4.28
C GLU A 428 -20.75 -37.12 4.75
N ILE A 429 -19.83 -36.75 5.64
CA ILE A 429 -18.90 -37.67 6.31
C ILE A 429 -19.69 -38.73 7.12
N ASP A 430 -20.79 -38.32 7.76
CA ASP A 430 -21.67 -39.20 8.56
C ASP A 430 -22.44 -40.26 7.73
N LEU A 431 -22.61 -40.05 6.42
CA LEU A 431 -23.23 -40.99 5.48
C LEU A 431 -22.24 -42.04 4.98
N PHE A 432 -21.01 -41.61 4.71
CA PHE A 432 -19.95 -42.40 4.07
C PHE A 432 -18.76 -42.61 5.02
N PHE A 433 -19.02 -42.82 6.31
CA PHE A 433 -17.99 -42.96 7.35
C PHE A 433 -16.94 -44.05 7.05
N HIS A 434 -17.34 -45.10 6.31
CA HIS A 434 -16.48 -46.19 5.84
C HIS A 434 -15.45 -45.73 4.78
N LEU A 435 -15.69 -44.59 4.12
CA LEU A 435 -14.78 -43.92 3.18
C LEU A 435 -14.04 -42.73 3.83
N SER A 436 -13.89 -42.70 5.17
CA SER A 436 -13.16 -41.65 5.92
C SER A 436 -11.71 -41.40 5.43
N ALA A 437 -11.10 -42.34 4.72
CA ALA A 437 -9.80 -42.15 4.04
C ALA A 437 -9.85 -41.22 2.81
N ARG A 438 -11.04 -40.91 2.27
CA ARG A 438 -11.24 -40.02 1.11
C ARG A 438 -11.70 -38.61 1.52
N PHE A 439 -11.94 -38.35 2.80
CA PHE A 439 -12.40 -37.04 3.30
C PHE A 439 -11.29 -36.27 4.01
N VAL A 440 -11.20 -34.96 3.73
CA VAL A 440 -10.21 -34.05 4.32
C VAL A 440 -10.63 -33.63 5.74
N ASP A 441 -9.72 -33.72 6.70
CA ASP A 441 -9.91 -33.20 8.06
C ASP A 441 -9.72 -31.69 8.09
N CYS A 442 -10.82 -30.97 7.87
CA CYS A 442 -10.86 -29.52 7.87
C CYS A 442 -10.88 -28.88 9.27
N SER A 443 -10.94 -29.67 10.36
CA SER A 443 -11.17 -29.12 11.71
C SER A 443 -10.01 -28.28 12.28
N TYR A 444 -8.85 -28.32 11.65
CA TYR A 444 -7.65 -27.53 12.00
C TYR A 444 -7.17 -26.61 10.86
N LEU A 445 -7.95 -26.46 9.78
CA LEU A 445 -7.58 -25.65 8.61
C LEU A 445 -8.36 -24.33 8.56
N PRO A 446 -7.70 -23.17 8.40
CA PRO A 446 -8.36 -21.89 8.10
C PRO A 446 -9.24 -21.92 6.84
N GLU A 447 -10.34 -21.17 6.84
CA GLU A 447 -11.28 -21.08 5.70
C GLU A 447 -10.61 -20.67 4.38
N SER A 448 -9.57 -19.83 4.43
CA SER A 448 -8.79 -19.43 3.25
C SER A 448 -8.07 -20.60 2.57
N ILE A 449 -7.59 -21.58 3.36
CA ILE A 449 -7.00 -22.82 2.84
C ILE A 449 -8.09 -23.70 2.24
N ILE A 450 -9.22 -23.85 2.92
CA ILE A 450 -10.35 -24.65 2.46
C ILE A 450 -10.87 -24.12 1.12
N HIS A 451 -11.02 -22.80 0.98
CA HIS A 451 -11.39 -22.15 -0.28
C HIS A 451 -10.39 -22.45 -1.40
N ASN A 452 -9.09 -22.31 -1.16
CA ASN A 452 -8.04 -22.57 -2.15
C ASN A 452 -7.92 -24.04 -2.56
N LEU A 453 -8.30 -24.98 -1.68
CA LEU A 453 -8.37 -26.41 -1.99
C LEU A 453 -9.65 -26.81 -2.76
N CYS A 454 -10.65 -25.94 -2.83
CA CYS A 454 -11.92 -26.19 -3.52
C CYS A 454 -12.05 -25.54 -4.91
N THR A 455 -10.98 -24.94 -5.46
CA THR A 455 -11.05 -24.33 -6.80
C THR A 455 -10.99 -25.37 -7.92
N PRO A 456 -11.50 -25.08 -9.14
CA PRO A 456 -11.43 -26.00 -10.27
C PRO A 456 -9.99 -26.45 -10.61
N GLU A 457 -9.03 -25.53 -10.48
CA GLU A 457 -7.62 -25.80 -10.70
C GLU A 457 -7.06 -26.76 -9.65
N ALA A 458 -7.46 -26.62 -8.38
CA ALA A 458 -7.06 -27.55 -7.32
C ALA A 458 -7.63 -28.96 -7.54
N ALA A 459 -8.85 -29.08 -8.07
CA ALA A 459 -9.45 -30.37 -8.42
C ALA A 459 -8.70 -31.10 -9.55
N GLN A 460 -8.20 -30.36 -10.54
CA GLN A 460 -7.38 -30.89 -11.63
C GLN A 460 -5.94 -31.23 -11.18
N GLU A 461 -5.30 -30.32 -10.44
CA GLU A 461 -3.86 -30.36 -10.16
C GLU A 461 -3.48 -31.09 -8.87
N LEU A 462 -4.33 -31.04 -7.85
CA LEU A 462 -4.07 -31.61 -6.51
C LEU A 462 -4.94 -32.83 -6.20
N GLY A 463 -5.97 -33.09 -7.01
CA GLY A 463 -6.91 -34.19 -6.80
C GLY A 463 -7.87 -33.98 -5.62
N VAL A 464 -8.08 -32.71 -5.22
CA VAL A 464 -8.99 -32.32 -4.13
C VAL A 464 -10.18 -31.58 -4.70
N LYS A 465 -11.39 -32.11 -4.53
CA LYS A 465 -12.65 -31.51 -4.99
C LYS A 465 -13.56 -31.20 -3.79
N ARG A 466 -14.46 -30.22 -3.90
CA ARG A 466 -15.58 -30.11 -2.95
C ARG A 466 -16.57 -31.26 -3.20
N PHE A 467 -17.13 -31.85 -2.15
CA PHE A 467 -18.16 -32.88 -2.28
C PHE A 467 -19.39 -32.35 -3.03
N ASP A 468 -19.86 -33.10 -4.02
CA ASP A 468 -20.92 -32.69 -4.95
C ASP A 468 -21.79 -33.86 -5.42
N GLU A 469 -22.76 -33.60 -6.31
CA GLU A 469 -23.72 -34.61 -6.78
C GLU A 469 -23.04 -35.77 -7.51
N GLU A 470 -22.07 -35.51 -8.38
CA GLU A 470 -21.34 -36.56 -9.11
C GLU A 470 -20.66 -37.52 -8.13
N THR A 471 -20.02 -36.96 -7.11
CA THR A 471 -19.36 -37.72 -6.03
C THR A 471 -20.36 -38.56 -5.23
N LEU A 472 -21.54 -38.00 -4.92
CA LEU A 472 -22.60 -38.73 -4.22
C LEU A 472 -23.09 -39.95 -5.02
N VAL A 473 -23.30 -39.80 -6.33
CA VAL A 473 -23.75 -40.89 -7.22
C VAL A 473 -22.68 -41.97 -7.35
N GLN A 474 -21.40 -41.60 -7.41
CA GLN A 474 -20.28 -42.54 -7.37
C GLN A 474 -20.33 -43.37 -6.08
N PHE A 475 -20.37 -42.73 -4.91
CA PHE A 475 -20.28 -43.43 -3.63
C PHE A 475 -21.52 -44.31 -3.35
N LEU A 476 -22.71 -43.89 -3.81
CA LEU A 476 -23.92 -44.73 -3.73
C LEU A 476 -23.80 -46.02 -4.58
N SER A 477 -23.07 -45.98 -5.69
CA SER A 477 -22.83 -47.17 -6.53
C SER A 477 -21.88 -48.19 -5.91
N GLU A 478 -21.02 -47.75 -4.97
CA GLU A 478 -20.16 -48.63 -4.17
C GLU A 478 -20.95 -49.35 -3.04
N VAL A 479 -22.16 -48.86 -2.69
CA VAL A 479 -22.99 -49.39 -1.58
C VAL A 479 -24.22 -50.19 -2.06
N LEU A 480 -24.81 -49.85 -3.22
CA LEU A 480 -26.07 -50.46 -3.70
C LEU A 480 -25.94 -51.04 -5.13
N PRO A 481 -26.39 -52.28 -5.37
CA PRO A 481 -26.48 -52.84 -6.72
C PRO A 481 -27.62 -52.18 -7.52
N SER A 482 -27.51 -52.16 -8.85
CA SER A 482 -28.58 -51.69 -9.73
C SER A 482 -29.61 -52.81 -9.98
N GLY A 483 -30.89 -52.56 -9.71
CA GLY A 483 -31.98 -53.54 -9.85
C GLY A 483 -33.34 -52.96 -9.46
N THR A 484 -34.44 -53.65 -9.80
CA THR A 484 -35.82 -53.17 -9.55
C THR A 484 -36.36 -53.48 -8.15
N GLN A 485 -35.89 -54.56 -7.54
CA GLN A 485 -36.26 -55.00 -6.20
C GLN A 485 -35.03 -55.65 -5.54
N LEU A 486 -34.84 -55.41 -4.24
CA LEU A 486 -33.73 -55.95 -3.44
C LEU A 486 -34.23 -56.31 -2.04
N GLU A 487 -33.97 -57.53 -1.60
CA GLU A 487 -34.15 -57.90 -0.19
C GLU A 487 -32.96 -57.38 0.64
N TYR A 488 -33.23 -56.78 1.80
CA TYR A 488 -32.21 -56.19 2.68
C TYR A 488 -32.49 -56.42 4.16
N ASP A 489 -31.43 -56.44 4.97
CA ASP A 489 -31.52 -56.55 6.42
C ASP A 489 -31.80 -55.16 7.03
N HIS A 490 -33.06 -54.93 7.40
CA HIS A 490 -33.51 -53.63 7.91
C HIS A 490 -32.89 -53.27 9.28
N ASP A 491 -32.64 -54.26 10.15
CA ASP A 491 -32.11 -54.07 11.51
C ASP A 491 -30.61 -54.36 11.62
N GLY A 492 -29.97 -54.80 10.52
CA GLY A 492 -28.55 -55.16 10.45
C GLY A 492 -27.56 -54.03 10.74
N THR A 493 -26.34 -54.39 11.14
CA THR A 493 -25.26 -53.41 11.44
C THR A 493 -24.51 -52.92 10.21
N THR A 494 -24.60 -53.64 9.08
CA THR A 494 -24.04 -53.28 7.79
C THR A 494 -25.00 -52.41 6.99
N ILE A 495 -24.48 -51.46 6.20
CA ILE A 495 -25.29 -50.67 5.26
C ILE A 495 -25.51 -51.47 3.96
N PRO A 496 -26.66 -51.33 3.27
CA PRO A 496 -27.81 -50.50 3.60
C PRO A 496 -28.66 -51.07 4.76
N ASN A 497 -29.06 -50.21 5.69
CA ASN A 497 -30.02 -50.52 6.75
C ASN A 497 -30.95 -49.33 7.00
N ASP A 498 -31.98 -49.53 7.81
CA ASP A 498 -33.06 -48.56 8.02
C ASP A 498 -32.58 -47.26 8.71
N LYS A 499 -31.52 -47.35 9.53
CA LYS A 499 -30.87 -46.19 10.19
C LYS A 499 -30.05 -45.35 9.20
N TRP A 500 -29.36 -46.00 8.27
CA TRP A 500 -28.59 -45.34 7.20
C TRP A 500 -29.52 -44.74 6.15
N LEU A 501 -30.57 -45.44 5.71
CA LEU A 501 -31.58 -44.91 4.79
C LEU A 501 -32.24 -43.63 5.34
N ARG A 502 -32.59 -43.60 6.63
CA ARG A 502 -33.08 -42.37 7.29
C ARG A 502 -32.06 -41.23 7.28
N LYS A 503 -30.76 -41.49 7.49
CA LYS A 503 -29.73 -40.45 7.36
C LYS A 503 -29.61 -39.95 5.92
N LEU A 504 -29.58 -40.86 4.93
CA LEU A 504 -29.46 -40.55 3.51
C LEU A 504 -30.62 -39.67 3.04
N TRP A 505 -31.86 -40.06 3.33
CA TRP A 505 -33.03 -39.26 3.00
C TRP A 505 -33.07 -37.93 3.75
N LYS A 506 -32.64 -37.86 5.02
CA LYS A 506 -32.52 -36.58 5.75
C LYS A 506 -31.50 -35.62 5.11
N TYR A 507 -30.40 -36.15 4.55
CA TYR A 507 -29.42 -35.36 3.82
C TYR A 507 -29.93 -34.92 2.45
N LEU A 508 -30.55 -35.83 1.68
CA LEU A 508 -31.18 -35.52 0.40
C LEU A 508 -32.30 -34.47 0.54
N ASP A 509 -33.06 -34.50 1.64
CA ASP A 509 -34.08 -33.50 1.99
C ASP A 509 -33.50 -32.16 2.47
N ALA A 510 -32.21 -32.09 2.81
CA ALA A 510 -31.53 -30.88 3.26
C ALA A 510 -30.73 -30.19 2.15
N LYS A 511 -30.36 -30.91 1.07
CA LYS A 511 -29.66 -30.37 -0.10
C LYS A 511 -30.50 -30.52 -1.38
N ASP A 512 -31.30 -29.48 -1.65
CA ASP A 512 -32.18 -29.37 -2.83
C ASP A 512 -31.45 -29.39 -4.19
N THR A 513 -30.12 -29.34 -4.22
CA THR A 513 -29.31 -29.31 -5.44
C THR A 513 -29.13 -30.67 -6.13
N VAL A 514 -29.37 -31.80 -5.44
CA VAL A 514 -29.13 -33.15 -5.99
C VAL A 514 -30.33 -33.64 -6.81
N GLU A 515 -30.16 -34.09 -8.06
CA GLU A 515 -31.26 -34.65 -8.86
C GLU A 515 -31.60 -36.13 -8.52
N VAL A 516 -32.88 -36.40 -8.22
CA VAL A 516 -33.36 -37.76 -7.89
C VAL A 516 -33.23 -38.74 -9.07
N LYS A 517 -33.22 -38.24 -10.31
CA LYS A 517 -33.02 -39.03 -11.52
C LYS A 517 -31.66 -39.74 -11.56
N SER A 518 -30.62 -39.09 -11.04
CA SER A 518 -29.24 -39.61 -10.97
C SER A 518 -29.12 -40.87 -10.11
N ILE A 519 -30.00 -41.00 -9.10
CA ILE A 519 -30.05 -42.13 -8.14
C ILE A 519 -31.21 -43.11 -8.38
N ALA A 520 -32.07 -42.86 -9.37
CA ALA A 520 -33.31 -43.63 -9.61
C ALA A 520 -33.12 -45.12 -9.92
N LYS A 521 -31.91 -45.50 -10.38
CA LYS A 521 -31.51 -46.88 -10.71
C LYS A 521 -31.26 -47.78 -9.50
N PHE A 522 -31.17 -47.22 -8.30
CA PHE A 522 -30.90 -47.97 -7.07
C PHE A 522 -32.20 -48.31 -6.31
N PRO A 523 -32.32 -49.51 -5.72
CA PRO A 523 -33.45 -49.88 -4.89
C PRO A 523 -33.33 -49.18 -3.53
N LEU A 524 -34.14 -48.13 -3.32
CA LEU A 524 -34.01 -47.19 -2.20
C LEU A 524 -35.28 -47.08 -1.33
N LEU A 525 -36.39 -47.71 -1.71
CA LEU A 525 -37.70 -47.52 -1.08
C LEU A 525 -38.28 -48.78 -0.44
N PRO A 526 -38.50 -48.84 0.89
CA PRO A 526 -39.16 -49.96 1.54
C PRO A 526 -40.68 -49.99 1.30
N THR A 527 -41.25 -51.19 1.24
CA THR A 527 -42.68 -51.44 0.97
C THR A 527 -43.46 -51.82 2.24
N VAL A 528 -44.80 -51.69 2.22
CA VAL A 528 -45.68 -51.98 3.37
C VAL A 528 -46.76 -52.99 2.98
N LYS A 529 -46.88 -54.11 3.72
CA LYS A 529 -47.90 -55.17 3.45
C LYS A 529 -49.12 -55.11 4.39
N ASP A 530 -48.94 -54.99 5.71
CA ASP A 530 -50.03 -54.66 6.66
C ASP A 530 -49.47 -54.11 7.99
N GLY A 531 -50.18 -53.17 8.62
CA GLY A 531 -49.91 -52.74 10.00
C GLY A 531 -48.54 -52.07 10.26
N SER A 532 -48.31 -50.89 9.67
CA SER A 532 -47.25 -49.91 9.99
C SER A 532 -45.78 -50.36 10.02
N LYS A 533 -45.45 -51.62 9.74
CA LYS A 533 -44.05 -52.08 9.62
C LYS A 533 -43.62 -52.24 8.17
N PRO A 534 -42.40 -51.79 7.80
CA PRO A 534 -41.84 -52.04 6.48
C PRO A 534 -41.51 -53.53 6.32
N VAL A 535 -41.64 -54.02 5.09
CA VAL A 535 -41.17 -55.34 4.66
C VAL A 535 -39.71 -55.18 4.23
N GLY A 536 -38.88 -56.22 4.41
CA GLY A 536 -37.46 -56.25 4.03
C GLY A 536 -37.18 -56.22 2.51
N GLU A 537 -38.07 -55.62 1.72
CA GLU A 537 -38.01 -55.49 0.26
C GLU A 537 -37.90 -53.99 -0.10
N LEU A 538 -36.75 -53.58 -0.63
CA LEU A 538 -36.55 -52.28 -1.28
C LEU A 538 -36.95 -52.36 -2.75
N VAL A 539 -37.61 -51.33 -3.26
CA VAL A 539 -38.01 -51.19 -4.66
C VAL A 539 -37.32 -49.97 -5.28
N SER A 540 -37.00 -50.06 -6.56
CA SER A 540 -36.40 -48.97 -7.34
C SER A 540 -37.43 -47.91 -7.77
N LEU A 541 -36.92 -46.83 -8.33
CA LEU A 541 -37.70 -45.69 -8.78
C LEU A 541 -38.15 -45.86 -10.27
N ASP A 542 -38.36 -47.09 -10.76
CA ASP A 542 -38.82 -47.35 -12.14
C ASP A 542 -40.31 -46.96 -12.35
N PRO A 543 -40.65 -45.95 -13.17
CA PRO A 543 -42.01 -45.41 -13.27
C PRO A 543 -43.09 -46.34 -13.85
N GLN A 544 -42.79 -47.56 -14.34
CA GLN A 544 -43.83 -48.45 -14.90
C GLN A 544 -44.62 -49.27 -13.87
N LEU A 545 -44.17 -49.37 -12.61
CA LEU A 545 -44.86 -50.16 -11.58
C LEU A 545 -45.95 -49.33 -10.85
N PRO A 546 -47.15 -49.89 -10.60
CA PRO A 546 -48.20 -49.19 -9.87
C PRO A 546 -47.86 -49.12 -8.38
N ARG A 547 -47.16 -48.06 -7.97
CA ARG A 547 -46.78 -47.76 -6.58
C ARG A 547 -47.46 -46.47 -6.12
N ILE A 548 -48.15 -46.52 -4.98
CA ILE A 548 -48.78 -45.35 -4.36
C ILE A 548 -48.34 -45.21 -2.89
N ILE A 549 -48.17 -43.98 -2.40
CA ILE A 549 -47.90 -43.73 -0.98
C ILE A 549 -49.09 -44.24 -0.15
N HIS A 550 -48.84 -44.97 0.93
CA HIS A 550 -49.92 -45.47 1.79
C HIS A 550 -50.62 -44.32 2.54
N SER A 551 -51.95 -44.23 2.39
CA SER A 551 -52.77 -43.27 3.15
C SER A 551 -53.53 -43.96 4.28
N LEU A 552 -53.20 -43.56 5.51
CA LEU A 552 -53.94 -43.89 6.73
C LEU A 552 -55.19 -43.00 6.93
N ILE A 553 -55.32 -41.91 6.16
CA ILE A 553 -56.38 -40.90 6.31
C ILE A 553 -57.66 -41.32 5.58
N TYR A 554 -57.51 -41.99 4.44
CA TYR A 554 -58.62 -42.51 3.63
C TYR A 554 -58.58 -44.04 3.61
N PRO A 555 -58.86 -44.72 4.74
CA PRO A 555 -58.77 -46.18 4.83
C PRO A 555 -59.73 -46.86 3.84
N GLU A 556 -60.89 -46.28 3.55
CA GLU A 556 -61.82 -46.77 2.52
C GLU A 556 -61.19 -46.73 1.12
N ILE A 557 -60.56 -45.61 0.73
CA ILE A 557 -59.89 -45.47 -0.57
C ILE A 557 -58.64 -46.39 -0.66
N SER A 558 -57.88 -46.54 0.44
CA SER A 558 -56.74 -47.46 0.53
C SER A 558 -57.18 -48.93 0.44
N ALA A 559 -58.37 -49.27 0.95
CA ALA A 559 -58.96 -50.60 0.78
C ALA A 559 -59.42 -50.85 -0.66
N ILE A 560 -59.97 -49.83 -1.34
CA ILE A 560 -60.31 -49.89 -2.78
C ILE A 560 -59.05 -50.15 -3.61
N LEU A 561 -57.94 -49.45 -3.35
CA LEU A 561 -56.68 -49.60 -4.12
C LEU A 561 -55.89 -50.90 -3.85
N ARG A 562 -56.02 -51.50 -2.66
CA ARG A 562 -55.46 -52.84 -2.43
C ARG A 562 -56.24 -53.91 -3.20
N LYS A 563 -57.57 -53.79 -3.28
CA LYS A 563 -58.41 -54.70 -4.08
C LYS A 563 -58.11 -54.62 -5.58
N THR A 564 -57.59 -53.49 -6.09
CA THR A 564 -57.16 -53.39 -7.49
C THR A 564 -55.76 -53.95 -7.75
N GLY A 565 -54.81 -53.83 -6.81
CA GLY A 565 -53.48 -54.49 -6.87
C GLY A 565 -52.28 -53.54 -6.97
N THR A 566 -52.31 -52.43 -6.24
CA THR A 566 -51.26 -51.39 -6.22
C THR A 566 -50.29 -51.60 -5.05
N PHE A 567 -48.98 -51.43 -5.25
CA PHE A 567 -47.98 -51.48 -4.19
C PHE A 567 -48.05 -50.24 -3.28
N LEU A 568 -47.88 -50.43 -1.96
CA LEU A 568 -47.98 -49.38 -0.96
C LEU A 568 -46.59 -49.05 -0.37
N ILE A 569 -46.21 -47.77 -0.46
CA ILE A 569 -44.91 -47.26 0.03
C ILE A 569 -45.11 -46.44 1.31
N ASP A 570 -44.18 -46.54 2.26
CA ASP A 570 -44.19 -45.73 3.48
C ASP A 570 -43.98 -44.23 3.19
N LYS A 571 -44.69 -43.37 3.91
CA LYS A 571 -44.63 -41.91 3.77
C LYS A 571 -43.34 -41.30 4.35
N MET A 572 -42.53 -42.04 5.10
CA MET A 572 -41.33 -41.49 5.76
C MET A 572 -40.23 -40.94 4.84
N TYR A 573 -40.27 -41.21 3.53
CA TYR A 573 -39.18 -40.89 2.59
C TYR A 573 -39.58 -39.90 1.46
N THR A 574 -40.76 -39.28 1.53
CA THR A 574 -41.47 -38.88 0.29
C THR A 574 -41.22 -37.50 -0.30
N LYS A 575 -40.48 -36.58 0.34
CA LYS A 575 -40.44 -35.16 -0.11
C LYS A 575 -39.96 -34.94 -1.55
N ARG A 576 -39.01 -35.76 -2.03
CA ARG A 576 -38.42 -35.63 -3.38
C ARG A 576 -38.86 -36.74 -4.35
N LEU A 577 -39.80 -37.61 -3.93
CA LEU A 577 -40.17 -38.85 -4.62
C LEU A 577 -41.42 -38.79 -5.49
N SER A 578 -42.11 -37.65 -5.52
CA SER A 578 -43.44 -37.45 -6.12
C SER A 578 -43.56 -37.81 -7.61
N ASN A 579 -42.45 -37.86 -8.35
CA ASN A 579 -42.40 -38.29 -9.75
C ASN A 579 -42.29 -39.81 -9.96
N TYR A 580 -41.98 -40.57 -8.89
CA TYR A 580 -41.60 -41.98 -8.96
C TYR A 580 -42.46 -42.89 -8.07
N VAL A 581 -42.92 -42.37 -6.93
CA VAL A 581 -44.02 -42.97 -6.17
C VAL A 581 -45.21 -42.07 -6.39
N LEU A 582 -46.32 -42.63 -6.86
CA LEU A 582 -47.53 -41.84 -7.01
C LEU A 582 -47.99 -41.42 -5.63
N GLU A 583 -48.20 -40.11 -5.44
CA GLU A 583 -48.86 -39.66 -4.22
C GLU A 583 -50.29 -40.19 -4.18
N PHE A 584 -50.86 -40.29 -2.97
CA PHE A 584 -52.23 -40.74 -2.75
C PHE A 584 -53.23 -39.65 -3.19
N THR A 585 -53.31 -39.43 -4.50
CA THR A 585 -54.07 -38.36 -5.13
C THR A 585 -55.17 -38.94 -6.02
N PRO A 586 -56.33 -38.28 -6.14
CA PRO A 586 -57.44 -38.60 -7.08
C PRO A 586 -57.08 -39.28 -8.39
N THR A 587 -56.25 -38.59 -9.18
CA THR A 587 -55.91 -38.91 -10.54
C THR A 587 -54.97 -40.09 -10.56
N ASN A 588 -54.11 -40.22 -9.56
CA ASN A 588 -53.31 -41.41 -9.35
C ASN A 588 -54.13 -42.57 -8.80
N VAL A 589 -55.18 -42.34 -8.00
CA VAL A 589 -56.14 -43.38 -7.57
C VAL A 589 -56.88 -43.92 -8.81
N LEU A 590 -57.43 -43.03 -9.65
CA LEU A 590 -58.13 -43.39 -10.88
C LEU A 590 -57.19 -43.98 -11.95
N LYS A 591 -55.95 -43.48 -12.06
CA LYS A 591 -54.90 -44.02 -12.94
C LYS A 591 -54.31 -45.33 -12.40
N CYS A 592 -54.27 -45.57 -11.09
CA CYS A 592 -53.97 -46.87 -10.49
C CYS A 592 -55.10 -47.87 -10.74
N ILE A 593 -56.37 -47.44 -10.65
CA ILE A 593 -57.53 -48.25 -11.05
C ILE A 593 -57.41 -48.62 -12.55
N GLN A 594 -57.02 -47.68 -13.42
CA GLN A 594 -56.79 -47.90 -14.84
C GLN A 594 -55.55 -48.77 -15.14
N LEU A 595 -54.42 -48.57 -14.45
CA LEU A 595 -53.18 -49.33 -14.61
C LEU A 595 -53.30 -50.76 -14.07
N ALA A 596 -54.02 -50.95 -12.96
CA ALA A 596 -54.43 -52.26 -12.47
C ALA A 596 -55.34 -52.96 -13.50
N GLY A 597 -56.27 -52.21 -14.11
CA GLY A 597 -57.09 -52.67 -15.24
C GLY A 597 -56.25 -53.07 -16.47
N LYS A 598 -55.13 -52.39 -16.75
CA LYS A 598 -54.23 -52.71 -17.88
C LYS A 598 -53.24 -53.86 -17.59
N THR A 599 -52.79 -54.03 -16.35
CA THR A 599 -51.98 -55.19 -15.93
C THR A 599 -52.81 -56.48 -15.79
N LYS A 600 -54.15 -56.39 -15.79
CA LYS A 600 -55.09 -57.53 -15.69
C LYS A 600 -56.00 -57.76 -16.90
N GLY A 601 -56.39 -56.71 -17.65
CA GLY A 601 -57.12 -56.78 -18.93
C GLY A 601 -58.66 -56.57 -18.92
N ILE A 602 -59.23 -55.61 -18.16
CA ILE A 602 -60.71 -55.41 -18.01
C ILE A 602 -61.20 -53.93 -18.05
N SER A 603 -62.51 -53.70 -18.23
CA SER A 603 -63.14 -52.36 -18.45
C SER A 603 -63.69 -51.67 -17.19
N VAL A 604 -63.92 -50.34 -17.23
CA VAL A 604 -64.23 -49.53 -16.03
C VAL A 604 -65.67 -49.67 -15.52
N GLU A 605 -66.68 -49.73 -16.39
CA GLU A 605 -68.10 -49.84 -15.96
C GLU A 605 -68.41 -51.22 -15.36
N GLU A 606 -67.79 -52.28 -15.92
CA GLU A 606 -67.80 -53.64 -15.38
C GLU A 606 -67.04 -53.72 -14.05
N LEU A 607 -65.89 -53.03 -13.94
CA LEU A 607 -65.10 -52.98 -12.70
C LEU A 607 -65.86 -52.24 -11.58
N MET A 608 -66.57 -51.14 -11.87
CA MET A 608 -67.33 -50.39 -10.86
C MET A 608 -68.63 -51.09 -10.43
N SER A 609 -69.33 -51.76 -11.36
CA SER A 609 -70.54 -52.53 -11.03
C SER A 609 -70.24 -53.80 -10.23
N ALA A 610 -69.05 -54.38 -10.36
CA ALA A 610 -68.60 -55.53 -9.57
C ALA A 610 -68.36 -55.24 -8.06
N PHE A 611 -68.26 -53.97 -7.63
CA PHE A 611 -67.82 -53.61 -6.26
C PHE A 611 -68.86 -52.97 -5.31
N LYS A 612 -70.01 -52.45 -5.78
CA LYS A 612 -71.15 -51.90 -4.99
C LYS A 612 -70.80 -50.92 -3.83
N LEU A 613 -71.00 -49.61 -4.05
CA LEU A 613 -70.72 -48.51 -3.10
C LEU A 613 -71.96 -48.03 -2.28
N THR A 614 -71.73 -47.48 -1.09
CA THR A 614 -72.75 -46.93 -0.15
C THR A 614 -72.93 -45.40 -0.24
N SER A 615 -73.96 -44.82 0.39
CA SER A 615 -74.15 -43.35 0.40
C SER A 615 -73.00 -42.58 1.05
N SER A 616 -72.36 -43.11 2.10
CA SER A 616 -71.17 -42.47 2.70
C SER A 616 -69.92 -42.68 1.86
N GLU A 617 -69.82 -43.76 1.08
CA GLU A 617 -68.76 -43.94 0.08
C GLU A 617 -69.03 -43.13 -1.20
N CYS A 618 -70.28 -42.83 -1.53
CA CYS A 618 -70.64 -41.90 -2.60
C CYS A 618 -70.46 -40.45 -2.17
N GLU A 619 -70.65 -40.13 -0.88
CA GLU A 619 -70.24 -38.86 -0.31
C GLU A 619 -68.73 -38.78 -0.13
N ALA A 620 -68.05 -39.83 0.32
CA ALA A 620 -66.60 -39.85 0.41
C ALA A 620 -65.95 -39.86 -0.98
N LEU A 621 -66.49 -40.56 -1.98
CA LEU A 621 -65.99 -40.56 -3.35
C LEU A 621 -66.44 -39.32 -4.12
N ARG A 622 -67.61 -38.74 -3.85
CA ARG A 622 -67.97 -37.40 -4.36
C ARG A 622 -67.05 -36.37 -3.79
N ASN A 623 -66.94 -36.30 -2.47
CA ASN A 623 -66.14 -35.29 -1.80
C ASN A 623 -64.69 -35.51 -2.22
N PHE A 624 -64.15 -36.73 -2.18
CA PHE A 624 -62.85 -37.05 -2.79
C PHE A 624 -62.80 -36.56 -4.25
N VAL A 625 -63.72 -36.92 -5.15
CA VAL A 625 -63.72 -36.48 -6.57
C VAL A 625 -64.23 -35.03 -6.80
N GLN A 626 -64.55 -34.24 -5.76
CA GLN A 626 -64.91 -32.81 -5.86
C GLN A 626 -63.81 -31.95 -5.25
N GLU A 627 -63.37 -32.31 -4.04
CA GLU A 627 -62.13 -31.89 -3.40
C GLU A 627 -60.91 -32.19 -4.27
N ASN A 628 -61.03 -33.08 -5.26
CA ASN A 628 -59.91 -33.47 -6.11
C ASN A 628 -60.20 -33.62 -7.63
N GLY A 629 -61.44 -33.65 -8.10
CA GLY A 629 -61.75 -34.01 -9.50
C GLY A 629 -61.49 -32.93 -10.54
N PHE A 630 -61.09 -31.73 -10.13
CA PHE A 630 -60.63 -30.70 -11.06
C PHE A 630 -59.31 -31.09 -11.73
N SER A 631 -58.53 -31.97 -11.11
CA SER A 631 -57.39 -32.64 -11.75
C SER A 631 -57.80 -33.63 -12.85
N LEU A 632 -59.10 -33.84 -13.04
CA LEU A 632 -59.63 -34.81 -13.98
C LEU A 632 -60.13 -34.11 -15.25
N LEU A 633 -61.17 -33.27 -15.18
CA LEU A 633 -61.77 -32.63 -16.38
C LEU A 633 -60.90 -31.56 -17.11
N ASP A 634 -59.58 -31.55 -16.95
CA ASP A 634 -58.67 -30.78 -17.79
C ASP A 634 -57.87 -31.69 -18.74
N SER A 635 -57.91 -31.35 -20.03
CA SER A 635 -57.35 -32.10 -21.16
C SER A 635 -55.86 -32.42 -21.06
N ASP A 636 -55.15 -31.69 -20.18
CA ASP A 636 -53.70 -31.62 -20.15
C ASP A 636 -53.09 -32.12 -18.84
N ALA A 637 -53.91 -32.66 -17.93
CA ALA A 637 -53.39 -33.58 -16.92
C ALA A 637 -52.74 -34.76 -17.66
N LYS A 638 -51.41 -34.89 -17.61
CA LYS A 638 -50.60 -35.85 -18.40
C LYS A 638 -50.77 -37.31 -17.95
N GLY A 639 -51.96 -37.83 -18.23
CA GLY A 639 -52.51 -39.07 -17.71
C GLY A 639 -54.03 -39.11 -17.76
N PHE A 640 -54.65 -38.06 -18.29
CA PHE A 640 -56.09 -37.93 -18.42
C PHE A 640 -56.51 -38.09 -19.88
N SER A 641 -57.00 -39.28 -20.21
CA SER A 641 -57.55 -39.56 -21.53
C SER A 641 -59.00 -39.10 -21.60
N SER A 642 -59.56 -39.02 -22.81
CA SER A 642 -61.02 -38.91 -23.00
C SER A 642 -61.78 -40.02 -22.27
N GLU A 643 -61.13 -41.17 -22.08
CA GLU A 643 -61.60 -42.33 -21.30
C GLU A 643 -61.87 -41.96 -19.83
N THR A 644 -61.01 -41.17 -19.18
CA THR A 644 -61.22 -40.77 -17.78
C THR A 644 -62.21 -39.61 -17.63
N SER A 645 -62.40 -38.77 -18.65
CA SER A 645 -63.44 -37.71 -18.66
C SER A 645 -64.85 -38.30 -18.77
N SER A 646 -64.99 -39.27 -19.67
CA SER A 646 -66.21 -40.08 -19.83
C SER A 646 -66.65 -40.73 -18.51
N VAL A 647 -65.68 -41.23 -17.72
CA VAL A 647 -65.92 -41.82 -16.40
C VAL A 647 -66.49 -40.82 -15.36
N LEU A 648 -66.43 -39.50 -15.59
CA LEU A 648 -66.88 -38.47 -14.62
C LEU A 648 -68.20 -37.79 -14.96
N GLU A 649 -68.45 -37.55 -16.25
CA GLU A 649 -69.77 -37.08 -16.74
C GLU A 649 -70.90 -38.03 -16.32
N GLN A 650 -70.54 -39.30 -16.09
CA GLN A 650 -71.42 -40.41 -15.71
C GLN A 650 -71.55 -40.61 -14.18
N LEU A 651 -70.82 -39.85 -13.33
CA LEU A 651 -70.95 -39.95 -11.85
C LEU A 651 -72.10 -39.07 -11.29
N PRO A 652 -72.97 -39.59 -10.39
CA PRO A 652 -74.22 -38.90 -10.00
C PRO A 652 -74.16 -37.99 -8.73
N ILE A 653 -73.86 -36.66 -8.81
CA ILE A 653 -73.34 -35.88 -7.62
C ILE A 653 -73.63 -34.34 -7.31
N TRP A 654 -74.42 -33.48 -8.01
CA TRP A 654 -74.34 -31.95 -7.95
C TRP A 654 -75.59 -31.09 -7.50
N PRO A 655 -75.47 -29.95 -6.72
CA PRO A 655 -76.58 -29.08 -6.20
C PRO A 655 -76.81 -27.59 -6.71
N VAL A 656 -77.88 -26.86 -6.28
CA VAL A 656 -78.49 -25.64 -6.95
C VAL A 656 -79.11 -24.51 -6.00
N HIS A 657 -79.11 -23.19 -6.36
CA HIS A 657 -79.37 -22.00 -5.48
C HIS A 657 -80.85 -21.58 -5.30
N SER A 658 -81.18 -20.90 -4.17
CA SER A 658 -82.54 -20.40 -3.88
C SER A 658 -82.57 -19.25 -2.87
N SER A 659 -83.55 -18.34 -2.99
CA SER A 659 -83.86 -17.30 -1.99
C SER A 659 -84.50 -17.82 -0.69
N THR A 660 -84.68 -19.14 -0.52
CA THR A 660 -85.32 -19.75 0.67
C THR A 660 -84.57 -20.92 1.34
N GLY A 661 -83.47 -21.44 0.77
CA GLY A 661 -82.42 -22.22 1.49
C GLY A 661 -82.61 -23.73 1.82
N LYS A 662 -82.72 -24.64 0.83
CA LYS A 662 -82.56 -26.12 1.00
C LYS A 662 -81.93 -26.82 -0.23
N THR A 663 -81.14 -27.90 -0.05
CA THR A 663 -80.22 -28.53 -1.04
C THR A 663 -80.72 -29.86 -1.68
N ARG A 664 -80.26 -30.23 -2.90
CA ARG A 664 -80.61 -31.46 -3.70
C ARG A 664 -79.49 -31.87 -4.68
N PHE A 665 -79.34 -33.15 -5.10
CA PHE A 665 -78.26 -33.61 -6.04
C PHE A 665 -78.74 -34.11 -7.43
N LYS A 666 -77.97 -33.85 -8.50
CA LYS A 666 -78.21 -34.22 -9.92
C LYS A 666 -76.92 -34.42 -10.75
N ALA A 667 -77.02 -34.90 -11.99
CA ALA A 667 -75.93 -34.86 -12.98
C ALA A 667 -75.76 -33.45 -13.59
N ALA A 668 -74.55 -33.09 -14.01
CA ALA A 668 -74.16 -31.70 -14.27
C ALA A 668 -74.56 -31.10 -15.65
N LYS A 669 -75.46 -31.74 -16.41
CA LYS A 669 -75.91 -31.29 -17.74
C LYS A 669 -77.17 -30.39 -17.77
N ASP A 670 -77.72 -30.02 -16.60
CA ASP A 670 -79.08 -29.47 -16.46
C ASP A 670 -79.17 -28.03 -15.82
N CYS A 671 -78.16 -27.14 -15.93
CA CYS A 671 -78.11 -25.87 -15.16
C CYS A 671 -77.69 -24.59 -15.95
N TYR A 672 -77.67 -23.42 -15.28
CA TYR A 672 -77.08 -22.16 -15.77
C TYR A 672 -76.03 -21.57 -14.81
N LEU A 673 -75.04 -20.87 -15.37
CA LEU A 673 -73.94 -20.19 -14.71
C LEU A 673 -74.02 -18.67 -14.92
N LEU A 674 -73.78 -17.89 -13.86
CA LEU A 674 -73.29 -16.52 -14.04
C LEU A 674 -71.87 -16.57 -14.65
N PRO A 675 -71.44 -15.55 -15.41
CA PRO A 675 -70.05 -15.41 -15.82
C PRO A 675 -69.15 -15.55 -14.59
N HIS A 676 -68.03 -16.28 -14.77
CA HIS A 676 -67.29 -16.81 -13.64
C HIS A 676 -66.77 -15.68 -12.74
N GLY A 677 -66.96 -15.84 -11.43
CA GLY A 677 -66.51 -14.85 -10.46
C GLY A 677 -67.26 -13.52 -10.48
N LEU A 678 -68.40 -13.36 -11.18
CA LEU A 678 -69.27 -12.21 -10.93
C LEU A 678 -70.21 -12.51 -9.76
N SER A 679 -70.06 -11.75 -8.67
CA SER A 679 -70.97 -11.77 -7.53
C SER A 679 -72.36 -11.28 -7.93
N ALA A 680 -73.39 -11.85 -7.31
CA ALA A 680 -74.77 -11.41 -7.48
C ALA A 680 -75.05 -10.18 -6.58
N PHE A 681 -74.30 -9.08 -6.78
CA PHE A 681 -74.41 -7.85 -5.99
C PHE A 681 -75.84 -7.28 -5.98
N SER A 682 -76.58 -7.44 -7.07
CA SER A 682 -78.01 -7.16 -7.17
C SER A 682 -78.68 -8.05 -8.23
N VAL A 683 -79.83 -8.64 -7.90
CA VAL A 683 -80.68 -9.40 -8.84
C VAL A 683 -82.16 -9.03 -8.60
N PRO A 684 -82.91 -8.56 -9.60
CA PRO A 684 -84.33 -8.26 -9.45
C PRO A 684 -85.18 -9.52 -9.20
N SER A 685 -86.16 -9.41 -8.29
CA SER A 685 -87.02 -10.53 -7.87
C SER A 685 -87.92 -11.08 -9.00
N GLY A 686 -87.75 -12.36 -9.40
CA GLY A 686 -88.79 -13.11 -10.15
C GLY A 686 -88.43 -13.86 -11.45
N SER A 687 -87.19 -14.36 -11.63
CA SER A 687 -86.75 -14.98 -12.91
C SER A 687 -86.82 -16.52 -12.98
N ARG A 688 -86.94 -17.08 -14.21
CA ARG A 688 -87.02 -18.53 -14.51
C ARG A 688 -85.66 -19.27 -14.57
N VAL A 689 -84.55 -18.60 -14.29
CA VAL A 689 -83.19 -19.14 -14.46
C VAL A 689 -82.65 -19.65 -13.13
N ALA A 690 -82.38 -20.96 -13.05
CA ALA A 690 -81.75 -21.57 -11.88
C ALA A 690 -80.22 -21.48 -11.97
N ILE A 691 -79.65 -20.62 -11.15
CA ILE A 691 -78.20 -20.49 -10.99
C ILE A 691 -77.75 -21.59 -10.01
N VAL A 692 -76.69 -22.34 -10.37
CA VAL A 692 -76.06 -23.34 -9.48
C VAL A 692 -75.76 -22.69 -8.11
N SER A 693 -76.11 -23.35 -6.99
CA SER A 693 -75.72 -22.82 -5.68
C SER A 693 -74.26 -23.07 -5.56
N MET A 694 -73.54 -21.97 -5.46
CA MET A 694 -72.16 -22.00 -5.03
C MET A 694 -72.17 -22.12 -3.50
N GLU A 695 -72.78 -23.21 -3.00
CA GLU A 695 -72.51 -23.70 -1.65
C GLU A 695 -71.00 -23.99 -1.57
N PRO A 696 -70.33 -23.75 -0.44
CA PRO A 696 -68.86 -23.66 -0.39
C PRO A 696 -68.08 -24.95 -0.72
N LYS A 697 -68.76 -26.10 -0.92
CA LYS A 697 -68.15 -27.36 -1.41
C LYS A 697 -68.49 -27.66 -2.89
N ILE A 698 -69.41 -26.88 -3.45
CA ILE A 698 -69.93 -26.75 -4.81
C ILE A 698 -68.98 -26.12 -5.86
N ASP A 699 -67.96 -26.79 -6.40
CA ASP A 699 -67.10 -26.12 -7.41
C ASP A 699 -67.71 -26.08 -8.84
N ARG A 700 -67.66 -24.89 -9.46
CA ARG A 700 -68.41 -24.43 -10.63
C ARG A 700 -67.90 -24.96 -11.96
N ASN A 701 -66.59 -25.16 -12.10
CA ASN A 701 -65.99 -25.44 -13.42
C ASN A 701 -66.08 -26.92 -13.82
N PHE A 702 -66.12 -27.84 -12.86
CA PHE A 702 -66.40 -29.25 -13.12
C PHE A 702 -67.86 -29.41 -13.55
N VAL A 703 -68.78 -28.65 -12.95
CA VAL A 703 -70.18 -28.56 -13.40
C VAL A 703 -70.28 -27.99 -14.82
N SER A 704 -69.55 -26.92 -15.14
CA SER A 704 -69.59 -26.32 -16.48
C SER A 704 -69.00 -27.21 -17.56
N LYS A 705 -67.90 -27.92 -17.26
CA LYS A 705 -67.22 -28.85 -18.17
C LYS A 705 -67.97 -30.16 -18.43
N ILE A 706 -68.92 -30.54 -17.57
CA ILE A 706 -69.89 -31.63 -17.85
C ILE A 706 -71.12 -31.13 -18.65
N GLY A 707 -71.22 -29.83 -18.95
CA GLY A 707 -72.13 -29.29 -19.99
C GLY A 707 -73.16 -28.23 -19.57
N THR A 708 -72.74 -27.15 -18.89
CA THR A 708 -73.64 -26.07 -18.36
C THR A 708 -73.54 -24.73 -19.13
N ARG A 709 -74.57 -23.85 -19.15
CA ARG A 709 -74.70 -22.61 -20.01
C ARG A 709 -74.47 -21.25 -19.29
N ASN A 710 -73.98 -20.18 -19.98
CA ASN A 710 -73.43 -18.92 -19.39
C ASN A 710 -74.10 -17.55 -19.77
N LEU A 711 -73.74 -16.42 -19.09
CA LEU A 711 -74.24 -15.02 -19.25
C LEU A 711 -73.10 -13.96 -19.46
N SER A 712 -73.39 -12.68 -19.78
CA SER A 712 -72.40 -11.61 -20.11
C SER A 712 -72.23 -10.48 -19.05
N THR A 713 -71.13 -9.70 -19.10
CA THR A 713 -70.73 -8.77 -18.00
C THR A 713 -71.01 -7.28 -18.23
N GLU A 714 -70.86 -6.73 -19.44
CA GLU A 714 -71.15 -5.30 -19.70
C GLU A 714 -72.64 -5.03 -19.48
N GLU A 715 -73.49 -5.93 -19.98
CA GLU A 715 -74.93 -5.92 -19.73
C GLU A 715 -75.25 -6.01 -18.23
N HIS A 716 -74.40 -6.64 -17.43
CA HIS A 716 -74.57 -6.69 -15.98
C HIS A 716 -74.13 -5.38 -15.30
N PHE A 717 -73.01 -4.79 -15.70
CA PHE A 717 -72.49 -3.55 -15.12
C PHE A 717 -73.38 -2.34 -15.39
N GLU A 718 -73.78 -2.17 -16.65
CA GLU A 718 -74.60 -1.04 -17.10
C GLU A 718 -76.05 -1.15 -16.60
N ARG A 719 -76.67 -2.34 -16.68
CA ARG A 719 -78.09 -2.50 -16.29
C ARG A 719 -78.32 -2.69 -14.79
N ASN A 720 -77.38 -3.29 -14.05
CA ASN A 720 -77.62 -3.69 -12.66
C ASN A 720 -76.81 -2.90 -11.60
N VAL A 721 -75.73 -2.16 -11.96
CA VAL A 721 -74.85 -1.54 -10.93
C VAL A 721 -74.55 -0.05 -11.08
N LEU A 722 -74.19 0.47 -12.27
CA LEU A 722 -73.79 1.88 -12.46
C LEU A 722 -74.72 2.94 -11.80
N PRO A 723 -76.07 2.81 -11.83
CA PRO A 723 -76.99 3.76 -11.19
C PRO A 723 -76.82 3.93 -9.67
N SER A 724 -76.09 3.03 -9.00
CA SER A 724 -75.95 3.02 -7.53
C SER A 724 -74.79 3.87 -7.00
N LEU A 725 -74.01 4.54 -7.85
CA LEU A 725 -72.67 5.06 -7.52
C LEU A 725 -72.53 6.60 -7.49
N GLN A 726 -73.63 7.34 -7.58
CA GLN A 726 -73.62 8.82 -7.69
C GLN A 726 -73.47 9.57 -6.35
N LYS A 727 -73.19 8.86 -5.25
CA LYS A 727 -73.04 9.38 -3.88
C LYS A 727 -71.93 8.59 -3.15
N PRO A 728 -71.31 9.14 -2.09
CA PRO A 728 -70.38 8.36 -1.26
C PRO A 728 -71.05 7.09 -0.73
N LEU A 729 -70.32 5.96 -0.80
CA LEU A 729 -70.85 4.63 -0.54
C LEU A 729 -71.14 4.39 0.96
N PRO A 730 -72.32 3.82 1.32
CA PRO A 730 -72.62 3.40 2.69
C PRO A 730 -71.68 2.28 3.18
N ALA A 731 -71.22 2.37 4.43
CA ALA A 731 -70.20 1.49 5.00
C ALA A 731 -70.58 -0.01 5.01
N ASP A 732 -71.86 -0.35 5.10
CA ASP A 732 -72.39 -1.72 5.03
C ASP A 732 -72.28 -2.32 3.61
N LYS A 733 -72.18 -1.49 2.57
CA LYS A 733 -72.13 -1.91 1.17
C LYS A 733 -70.74 -1.77 0.53
N ILE A 734 -69.82 -1.06 1.17
CA ILE A 734 -68.42 -0.97 0.71
C ILE A 734 -67.81 -2.37 0.48
N PRO A 735 -67.94 -3.38 1.37
CA PRO A 735 -67.32 -4.70 1.14
C PRO A 735 -67.86 -5.40 -0.11
N ALA A 736 -69.19 -5.47 -0.26
CA ALA A 736 -69.82 -6.13 -1.40
C ALA A 736 -69.61 -5.36 -2.72
N TYR A 737 -69.52 -4.02 -2.67
CA TYR A 737 -69.18 -3.22 -3.84
C TYR A 737 -67.70 -3.34 -4.24
N MET A 738 -66.78 -3.40 -3.28
CA MET A 738 -65.36 -3.62 -3.52
C MET A 738 -65.11 -4.99 -4.15
N GLU A 739 -65.79 -6.03 -3.66
CA GLU A 739 -65.76 -7.36 -4.26
C GLU A 739 -66.27 -7.33 -5.72
N PHE A 740 -67.40 -6.67 -5.98
CA PHE A 740 -67.95 -6.52 -7.33
C PHE A 740 -67.05 -5.69 -8.28
N LEU A 741 -66.53 -4.54 -7.81
CA LEU A 741 -65.65 -3.66 -8.56
C LEU A 741 -64.36 -4.39 -8.93
N ASN A 742 -63.79 -5.17 -8.01
CA ASN A 742 -62.66 -6.04 -8.28
C ASN A 742 -62.95 -7.06 -9.39
N GLN A 743 -64.14 -7.64 -9.41
CA GLN A 743 -64.53 -8.64 -10.41
C GLN A 743 -64.74 -8.04 -11.82
N ILE A 744 -64.99 -6.73 -11.91
CA ILE A 744 -65.12 -5.99 -13.18
C ILE A 744 -63.82 -5.37 -13.66
N LEU A 745 -62.96 -4.87 -12.77
CA LEU A 745 -61.62 -4.42 -13.14
C LEU A 745 -60.82 -5.59 -13.78
N LYS A 746 -60.97 -6.81 -13.26
CA LYS A 746 -60.41 -8.06 -13.87
C LYS A 746 -60.90 -8.29 -15.31
N GLN A 747 -62.06 -7.78 -15.69
CA GLN A 747 -62.70 -8.01 -17.00
C GLN A 747 -62.57 -6.84 -17.97
N SER A 748 -61.89 -5.76 -17.58
CA SER A 748 -61.68 -4.59 -18.45
C SER A 748 -60.72 -4.90 -19.62
N GLU A 749 -59.78 -5.83 -19.43
CA GLU A 749 -58.66 -6.13 -20.33
C GLU A 749 -59.07 -6.52 -21.75
N SER A 750 -60.09 -7.36 -21.87
CA SER A 750 -60.58 -7.89 -23.14
C SER A 750 -61.60 -6.97 -23.84
N ARG A 751 -61.96 -5.83 -23.22
CA ARG A 751 -63.19 -5.08 -23.51
C ARG A 751 -62.91 -3.56 -23.56
N PRO A 752 -62.48 -3.02 -24.71
CA PRO A 752 -62.03 -1.63 -24.82
C PRO A 752 -63.14 -0.58 -24.56
N HIS A 753 -64.41 -0.94 -24.77
CA HIS A 753 -65.55 -0.10 -24.39
C HIS A 753 -65.62 0.11 -22.86
N LEU A 754 -65.49 -0.98 -22.10
CA LEU A 754 -65.47 -0.98 -20.64
C LEU A 754 -64.26 -0.20 -20.10
N CYS A 755 -63.06 -0.37 -20.67
CA CYS A 755 -61.89 0.43 -20.27
C CYS A 755 -62.09 1.95 -20.42
N ARG A 756 -62.72 2.41 -21.51
CA ARG A 756 -62.95 3.85 -21.75
C ARG A 756 -63.94 4.46 -20.75
N LEU A 757 -64.98 3.70 -20.37
CA LEU A 757 -65.92 4.09 -19.33
C LEU A 757 -65.23 4.20 -17.96
N LEU A 758 -64.34 3.25 -17.64
CA LEU A 758 -63.64 3.19 -16.36
C LEU A 758 -62.56 4.29 -16.19
N SER A 759 -61.87 4.71 -17.25
CA SER A 759 -60.83 5.75 -17.16
C SER A 759 -61.35 7.18 -16.99
N GLN A 760 -62.59 7.45 -17.40
CA GLN A 760 -63.17 8.81 -17.40
C GLN A 760 -63.87 9.19 -16.08
N HIS A 761 -64.23 8.20 -15.26
CA HIS A 761 -65.07 8.38 -14.08
C HIS A 761 -64.32 8.16 -12.76
N LYS A 762 -64.84 8.73 -11.68
CA LYS A 762 -64.35 8.52 -10.31
C LYS A 762 -64.83 7.16 -9.80
N ILE A 763 -63.95 6.16 -9.81
CA ILE A 763 -64.29 4.77 -9.48
C ILE A 763 -63.33 4.09 -8.49
N LEU A 764 -62.16 4.67 -8.21
CA LEU A 764 -61.15 4.06 -7.34
C LEU A 764 -61.14 4.72 -5.97
N LEU A 765 -61.07 3.92 -4.91
CA LEU A 765 -60.73 4.41 -3.58
C LEU A 765 -59.21 4.50 -3.43
N SER A 766 -58.74 5.50 -2.67
CA SER A 766 -57.33 5.61 -2.26
C SER A 766 -57.04 4.80 -0.99
N ASP A 767 -55.77 4.65 -0.63
CA ASP A 767 -55.35 4.09 0.67
C ASP A 767 -55.30 5.12 1.81
N GLY A 768 -55.78 6.34 1.57
CA GLY A 768 -55.98 7.36 2.61
C GLY A 768 -57.24 7.13 3.46
N PRO A 769 -57.41 7.90 4.56
CA PRO A 769 -58.57 7.77 5.47
C PRO A 769 -59.89 8.33 4.90
N THR A 770 -59.93 8.76 3.63
CA THR A 770 -61.10 9.37 3.00
C THR A 770 -61.81 8.37 2.08
N SER A 771 -63.14 8.22 2.24
CA SER A 771 -63.99 7.38 1.37
C SER A 771 -64.27 7.99 -0.01
N ASP A 772 -63.39 8.85 -0.49
CA ASP A 772 -63.53 9.61 -1.73
C ASP A 772 -63.08 8.80 -2.94
N LEU A 773 -63.82 8.93 -4.05
CA LEU A 773 -63.51 8.27 -5.31
C LEU A 773 -62.61 9.16 -6.18
N TYR A 774 -61.45 8.63 -6.57
CA TYR A 774 -60.41 9.25 -7.38
C TYR A 774 -60.45 8.74 -8.83
N ARG A 775 -59.75 9.47 -9.71
CA ARG A 775 -59.46 9.03 -11.08
C ARG A 775 -58.15 8.23 -11.13
N PRO A 776 -57.98 7.28 -12.07
CA PRO A 776 -56.77 6.46 -12.17
C PRO A 776 -55.48 7.26 -12.38
N ASP A 777 -55.53 8.38 -13.11
CA ASP A 777 -54.39 9.26 -13.45
C ASP A 777 -53.81 10.05 -12.27
N GLN A 778 -54.49 10.04 -11.11
CA GLN A 778 -54.10 10.77 -9.90
C GLN A 778 -53.35 9.91 -8.86
N LEU A 779 -53.30 8.59 -9.06
CA LEU A 779 -52.72 7.63 -8.14
C LEU A 779 -51.45 6.97 -8.72
N TYR A 780 -50.60 6.46 -7.83
CA TYR A 780 -49.33 5.81 -8.18
C TYR A 780 -49.42 4.31 -7.98
N ASP A 781 -48.55 3.58 -8.67
CA ASP A 781 -48.46 2.14 -8.56
C ASP A 781 -47.53 1.71 -7.41
N HIS A 782 -48.10 1.12 -6.36
CA HIS A 782 -47.35 0.65 -5.19
C HIS A 782 -46.39 -0.53 -5.50
N ALA A 783 -46.59 -1.27 -6.59
CA ALA A 783 -45.74 -2.40 -6.98
C ALA A 783 -44.53 -1.96 -7.83
N THR A 784 -44.52 -0.71 -8.32
CA THR A 784 -43.30 -0.11 -8.86
C THR A 784 -42.37 0.21 -7.69
N ALA A 785 -41.28 -0.55 -7.56
CA ALA A 785 -40.41 -0.59 -6.38
C ALA A 785 -39.98 0.80 -5.85
N LEU A 786 -39.75 1.76 -6.75
CA LEU A 786 -39.41 3.15 -6.37
C LEU A 786 -40.61 3.87 -5.71
N PHE A 787 -41.78 3.81 -6.33
CA PHE A 787 -42.99 4.48 -5.83
C PHE A 787 -43.43 3.86 -4.51
N GLY A 788 -43.43 2.53 -4.40
CA GLY A 788 -43.78 1.79 -3.19
C GLY A 788 -42.97 2.23 -1.97
N ILE A 789 -41.66 2.40 -2.13
CA ILE A 789 -40.75 2.86 -1.06
C ILE A 789 -40.94 4.35 -0.75
N VAL A 790 -41.09 5.21 -1.77
CA VAL A 790 -41.11 6.66 -1.56
C VAL A 790 -42.44 7.14 -0.99
N PHE A 791 -43.57 6.72 -1.58
CA PHE A 791 -44.91 7.22 -1.23
C PHE A 791 -45.61 6.40 -0.13
N GLU A 792 -44.92 5.48 0.53
CA GLU A 792 -45.45 4.71 1.66
C GLU A 792 -45.99 5.65 2.77
N GLY A 793 -47.29 5.51 3.07
CA GLY A 793 -48.03 6.35 4.02
C GLY A 793 -48.59 7.67 3.48
N ALA A 794 -48.42 7.98 2.19
CA ALA A 794 -48.84 9.27 1.61
C ALA A 794 -50.32 9.35 1.17
N GLY A 795 -51.09 8.25 1.23
CA GLY A 795 -52.48 8.20 0.75
C GLY A 795 -52.63 8.34 -0.77
N LYS A 796 -51.54 8.10 -1.52
CA LYS A 796 -51.44 8.30 -2.97
C LYS A 796 -51.52 6.99 -3.78
N PHE A 797 -51.77 5.86 -3.11
CA PHE A 797 -51.94 4.58 -3.77
C PHE A 797 -53.42 4.21 -3.86
N VAL A 798 -53.71 3.23 -4.70
CA VAL A 798 -55.01 2.55 -4.73
C VAL A 798 -55.27 1.85 -3.38
N ALA A 799 -56.53 1.85 -2.92
CA ALA A 799 -56.99 1.15 -1.71
C ALA A 799 -56.51 -0.30 -1.68
N ALA A 800 -56.16 -0.81 -0.50
CA ALA A 800 -55.46 -2.09 -0.34
C ALA A 800 -56.19 -3.27 -1.00
N GLU A 801 -57.52 -3.25 -0.98
CA GLU A 801 -58.41 -4.28 -1.53
C GLU A 801 -58.51 -4.24 -3.06
N LEU A 802 -58.22 -3.10 -3.69
CA LEU A 802 -58.24 -2.92 -5.15
C LEU A 802 -56.84 -3.10 -5.79
N ARG A 803 -55.78 -3.21 -4.97
CA ARG A 803 -54.39 -3.41 -5.41
C ARG A 803 -54.16 -4.69 -6.21
N GLU A 804 -55.01 -5.72 -6.04
CA GLU A 804 -54.96 -6.92 -6.89
C GLU A 804 -55.13 -6.63 -8.38
N ASN A 805 -55.78 -5.52 -8.73
CA ASN A 805 -56.17 -5.18 -10.08
C ASN A 805 -55.27 -4.14 -10.75
N LEU A 806 -54.06 -3.93 -10.22
CA LEU A 806 -53.12 -2.94 -10.76
C LEU A 806 -52.94 -3.00 -12.28
N ALA A 807 -52.80 -4.17 -12.91
CA ALA A 807 -52.64 -4.25 -14.37
C ALA A 807 -53.84 -3.65 -15.14
N ALA A 808 -55.05 -3.85 -14.64
CA ALA A 808 -56.25 -3.21 -15.18
C ALA A 808 -56.29 -1.71 -14.91
N ILE A 809 -55.84 -1.31 -13.72
CA ILE A 809 -55.83 0.07 -13.26
C ILE A 809 -54.75 0.91 -14.00
N ARG A 810 -53.60 0.30 -14.35
CA ARG A 810 -52.56 0.81 -15.28
C ARG A 810 -53.15 1.11 -16.65
N ARG A 811 -53.87 0.15 -17.25
CA ARG A 811 -54.50 0.31 -18.57
C ARG A 811 -55.54 1.44 -18.64
N ILE A 812 -56.13 1.84 -17.51
CA ILE A 812 -57.09 2.94 -17.42
C ILE A 812 -56.49 4.26 -16.91
N GLY A 813 -55.18 4.33 -16.63
CA GLY A 813 -54.45 5.59 -16.42
C GLY A 813 -53.44 5.66 -15.28
N LEU A 814 -53.23 4.61 -14.47
CA LEU A 814 -52.34 4.66 -13.30
C LEU A 814 -50.87 4.91 -13.65
N LYS A 815 -50.19 5.77 -12.88
CA LYS A 815 -48.75 6.03 -13.00
C LYS A 815 -47.92 4.81 -12.53
N SER A 816 -47.46 3.98 -13.46
CA SER A 816 -46.63 2.80 -13.16
C SER A 816 -45.18 2.85 -13.61
N ASN A 817 -44.83 3.65 -14.62
CA ASN A 817 -43.47 3.74 -15.11
C ASN A 817 -42.75 4.92 -14.46
N VAL A 818 -41.47 4.74 -14.12
CA VAL A 818 -40.61 5.82 -13.61
C VAL A 818 -39.96 6.52 -14.80
N ASP A 819 -40.59 7.60 -15.25
CA ASP A 819 -40.04 8.55 -16.22
C ASP A 819 -39.39 9.76 -15.50
N GLY A 820 -38.78 10.68 -16.25
CA GLY A 820 -38.10 11.85 -15.66
C GLY A 820 -39.00 12.76 -14.82
N ALA A 821 -40.30 12.84 -15.13
CA ALA A 821 -41.25 13.68 -14.39
C ALA A 821 -41.70 12.99 -13.08
N THR A 822 -42.10 11.73 -13.14
CA THR A 822 -42.48 10.94 -11.96
C THR A 822 -41.29 10.64 -11.04
N PHE A 823 -40.07 10.58 -11.57
CA PHE A 823 -38.85 10.54 -10.76
C PHE A 823 -38.64 11.82 -9.95
N LEU A 824 -38.81 13.00 -10.57
CA LEU A 824 -38.74 14.28 -9.84
C LEU A 824 -39.85 14.42 -8.78
N GLU A 825 -41.06 13.90 -9.04
CA GLU A 825 -42.13 13.81 -8.03
C GLU A 825 -41.68 12.97 -6.81
N CYS A 826 -40.94 11.87 -7.02
CA CYS A 826 -40.40 11.05 -5.94
C CYS A 826 -39.34 11.80 -5.10
N VAL A 827 -38.38 12.47 -5.77
CA VAL A 827 -37.35 13.26 -5.09
C VAL A 827 -37.98 14.40 -4.28
N THR A 828 -39.01 15.04 -4.84
CA THR A 828 -39.75 16.13 -4.17
C THR A 828 -40.51 15.62 -2.94
N GLU A 829 -41.07 14.41 -2.97
CA GLU A 829 -41.72 13.80 -1.81
C GLU A 829 -40.71 13.49 -0.69
N ILE A 830 -39.52 12.95 -1.01
CA ILE A 830 -38.46 12.77 0.00
C ILE A 830 -38.06 14.10 0.61
N HIS A 831 -37.89 15.15 -0.19
CA HIS A 831 -37.58 16.49 0.33
C HIS A 831 -38.70 17.04 1.23
N ARG A 832 -39.97 16.81 0.87
CA ARG A 832 -41.12 17.15 1.72
C ARG A 832 -41.09 16.41 3.06
N LEU A 833 -40.80 15.11 3.04
CA LEU A 833 -40.71 14.28 4.25
C LEU A 833 -39.51 14.66 5.13
N SER A 834 -38.35 14.98 4.55
CA SER A 834 -37.18 15.45 5.31
C SER A 834 -37.42 16.81 5.97
N ASN A 835 -38.22 17.69 5.39
CA ASN A 835 -38.57 18.98 5.99
C ASN A 835 -39.56 18.86 7.19
N LEU A 836 -40.21 17.70 7.36
CA LEU A 836 -41.16 17.46 8.46
C LEU A 836 -40.50 16.88 9.73
N VAL A 837 -39.22 16.50 9.66
CA VAL A 837 -38.48 15.84 10.75
C VAL A 837 -37.19 16.62 11.02
N GLN A 838 -36.94 17.00 12.28
CA GLN A 838 -35.67 17.67 12.61
C GLN A 838 -34.49 16.68 12.60
N PRO A 839 -33.30 17.08 12.11
CA PRO A 839 -32.10 16.25 12.17
C PRO A 839 -31.77 15.74 13.59
N PRO A 840 -31.26 14.50 13.76
CA PRO A 840 -30.87 13.55 12.72
C PRO A 840 -32.07 12.83 12.07
N LEU A 841 -32.00 12.63 10.76
CA LEU A 841 -33.03 11.88 10.02
C LEU A 841 -33.10 10.41 10.47
N GLY A 842 -34.33 9.91 10.66
CA GLY A 842 -34.58 8.51 10.97
C GLY A 842 -34.22 7.56 9.81
N GLY A 843 -33.93 6.31 10.14
CA GLY A 843 -33.46 5.30 9.18
C GLY A 843 -34.40 5.06 7.99
N ASP A 844 -35.71 5.25 8.15
CA ASP A 844 -36.68 5.16 7.05
C ASP A 844 -36.38 6.19 5.93
N ILE A 845 -36.27 7.48 6.25
CA ILE A 845 -36.01 8.53 5.26
C ILE A 845 -34.66 8.30 4.55
N LEU A 846 -33.64 7.83 5.28
CA LEU A 846 -32.34 7.48 4.72
C LEU A 846 -32.42 6.26 3.79
N ASN A 847 -33.23 5.24 4.13
CA ASN A 847 -33.48 4.09 3.27
C ASN A 847 -34.23 4.49 1.99
N ARG A 848 -35.26 5.36 2.08
CA ARG A 848 -35.97 5.91 0.91
C ARG A 848 -35.03 6.70 0.01
N ALA A 849 -34.17 7.56 0.57
CA ALA A 849 -33.16 8.31 -0.19
C ALA A 849 -32.16 7.38 -0.89
N LYS A 850 -31.65 6.36 -0.19
CA LYS A 850 -30.76 5.32 -0.73
C LYS A 850 -31.40 4.56 -1.89
N SER A 851 -32.68 4.22 -1.81
CA SER A 851 -33.42 3.56 -2.89
C SER A 851 -33.55 4.45 -4.14
N VAL A 852 -33.85 5.75 -3.98
CA VAL A 852 -33.91 6.68 -5.12
C VAL A 852 -32.54 6.91 -5.76
N ILE A 853 -31.50 7.05 -4.94
CA ILE A 853 -30.10 7.16 -5.39
C ILE A 853 -29.66 5.89 -6.14
N SER A 854 -30.00 4.71 -5.64
CA SER A 854 -29.70 3.45 -6.33
C SER A 854 -30.42 3.35 -7.67
N HIS A 855 -31.67 3.81 -7.74
CA HIS A 855 -32.43 3.82 -9.00
C HIS A 855 -31.83 4.82 -10.01
N LEU A 856 -31.38 5.99 -9.57
CA LEU A 856 -30.67 6.97 -10.39
C LEU A 856 -29.37 6.38 -10.96
N ASN A 857 -28.53 5.81 -10.11
CA ASN A 857 -27.23 5.22 -10.48
C ASN A 857 -27.32 4.18 -11.60
N SER A 858 -28.39 3.37 -11.59
CA SER A 858 -28.60 2.27 -12.54
C SER A 858 -29.34 2.66 -13.83
N ASN A 859 -30.10 3.78 -13.84
CA ASN A 859 -31.02 4.12 -14.94
C ASN A 859 -30.76 5.48 -15.62
N LEU A 860 -29.82 6.29 -15.10
CA LEU A 860 -29.43 7.56 -15.69
C LEU A 860 -28.83 7.35 -17.09
N GLY A 861 -29.43 7.96 -18.11
CA GLY A 861 -29.03 7.83 -19.51
C GLY A 861 -29.66 6.66 -20.28
N ILE A 862 -30.35 5.74 -19.61
CA ILE A 862 -31.04 4.59 -20.25
C ILE A 862 -32.55 4.84 -20.25
N ALA A 863 -33.18 4.80 -19.07
CA ALA A 863 -34.63 4.89 -18.92
C ALA A 863 -35.11 6.29 -18.48
N LEU A 864 -34.31 7.01 -17.69
CA LEU A 864 -34.74 8.28 -17.07
C LEU A 864 -34.62 9.52 -17.97
N GLN A 865 -33.94 9.43 -19.12
CA GLN A 865 -33.72 10.46 -20.16
C GLN A 865 -34.07 11.92 -19.77
N LEU A 866 -33.40 12.44 -18.73
CA LEU A 866 -33.72 13.74 -18.15
C LEU A 866 -33.38 14.86 -19.12
N GLN A 867 -34.34 15.76 -19.36
CA GLN A 867 -34.06 17.01 -20.07
C GLN A 867 -33.18 17.93 -19.21
N SER A 868 -32.43 18.86 -19.82
CA SER A 868 -31.46 19.71 -19.10
C SER A 868 -32.06 20.41 -17.88
N ASN A 869 -33.26 20.99 -18.04
CA ASN A 869 -34.02 21.63 -16.97
C ASN A 869 -34.40 20.68 -15.81
N GLN A 870 -34.65 19.41 -16.09
CA GLN A 870 -34.94 18.38 -15.08
C GLN A 870 -33.68 17.91 -14.36
N LEU A 871 -32.54 17.85 -15.06
CA LEU A 871 -31.23 17.56 -14.47
C LEU A 871 -30.78 18.71 -13.55
N ASP A 872 -30.94 19.97 -13.99
CA ASP A 872 -30.67 21.16 -13.20
C ASP A 872 -31.52 21.19 -11.91
N GLN A 873 -32.81 20.84 -11.99
CA GLN A 873 -33.67 20.69 -10.81
C GLN A 873 -33.18 19.58 -9.86
N LEU A 874 -32.82 18.41 -10.40
CA LEU A 874 -32.32 17.28 -9.60
C LEU A 874 -31.04 17.61 -8.84
N VAL A 875 -30.11 18.36 -9.46
CA VAL A 875 -28.83 18.76 -8.84
C VAL A 875 -29.03 19.68 -7.62
N GLN A 876 -30.13 20.46 -7.59
CA GLN A 876 -30.46 21.37 -6.49
C GLN A 876 -31.36 20.75 -5.40
N LEU A 877 -31.96 19.57 -5.63
CA LEU A 877 -32.85 18.95 -4.65
C LEU A 877 -32.06 18.20 -3.55
N PRO A 878 -32.37 18.40 -2.26
CA PRO A 878 -31.65 17.73 -1.17
C PRO A 878 -31.97 16.22 -1.09
N ILE A 879 -31.05 15.37 -1.55
CA ILE A 879 -31.22 13.92 -1.55
C ILE A 879 -29.99 13.14 -1.08
N VAL A 880 -28.79 13.74 -1.06
CA VAL A 880 -27.54 13.05 -0.75
C VAL A 880 -27.31 12.97 0.76
N PRO A 881 -27.15 11.77 1.36
CA PRO A 881 -26.79 11.63 2.76
C PRO A 881 -25.32 12.01 3.00
N VAL A 882 -25.03 12.67 4.12
CA VAL A 882 -23.69 13.15 4.49
C VAL A 882 -23.14 12.47 5.75
N GLU A 883 -21.81 12.33 5.81
CA GLU A 883 -21.13 11.69 6.94
C GLU A 883 -21.30 12.49 8.24
N ASN A 884 -21.29 11.77 9.37
CA ASN A 884 -21.12 12.42 10.67
C ASN A 884 -19.68 12.92 10.83
N THR A 885 -19.44 14.17 10.47
CA THR A 885 -18.11 14.81 10.48
C THR A 885 -17.46 14.86 11.87
N ALA A 886 -18.23 14.74 12.95
CA ALA A 886 -17.73 14.82 14.33
C ALA A 886 -16.82 13.64 14.75
N THR A 887 -16.87 12.50 14.06
CA THR A 887 -16.07 11.30 14.43
C THR A 887 -14.83 11.06 13.57
N ARG A 888 -14.69 11.77 12.45
CA ARG A 888 -13.60 11.57 11.45
C ARG A 888 -12.69 12.77 11.26
N LEU A 889 -13.00 13.93 11.84
CA LEU A 889 -12.14 15.12 11.86
C LEU A 889 -11.33 15.19 13.17
N PRO A 890 -10.11 15.78 13.16
CA PRO A 890 -9.33 16.05 14.37
C PRO A 890 -10.04 16.96 15.38
N LYS A 891 -9.59 16.97 16.63
CA LYS A 891 -10.31 17.66 17.73
C LYS A 891 -10.39 19.16 17.50
N PHE A 892 -9.34 19.80 16.99
CA PHE A 892 -9.38 21.23 16.65
C PHE A 892 -10.45 21.54 15.59
N ALA A 893 -10.68 20.63 14.64
CA ALA A 893 -11.68 20.77 13.58
C ALA A 893 -13.10 20.45 14.08
N GLN A 894 -13.25 19.55 15.05
CA GLN A 894 -14.54 19.28 15.72
C GLN A 894 -15.12 20.52 16.40
N LEU A 895 -14.27 21.44 16.91
CA LEU A 895 -14.72 22.74 17.45
C LEU A 895 -15.49 23.58 16.41
N PHE A 896 -15.21 23.38 15.11
CA PHE A 896 -15.87 24.04 14.00
C PHE A 896 -16.95 23.17 13.32
N ALA A 897 -17.22 21.95 13.80
CA ALA A 897 -18.20 21.05 13.19
C ALA A 897 -19.62 21.67 13.14
N HIS A 898 -19.96 22.49 14.14
CA HIS A 898 -21.22 23.24 14.23
C HIS A 898 -21.52 24.12 12.99
N ILE A 899 -20.52 24.44 12.16
CA ILE A 899 -20.69 25.27 10.97
C ILE A 899 -21.55 24.58 9.90
N ARG A 900 -21.57 23.24 9.82
CA ARG A 900 -22.46 22.48 8.91
C ARG A 900 -22.98 21.12 9.44
N SER A 901 -22.84 20.79 10.72
CA SER A 901 -23.25 19.49 11.30
C SER A 901 -24.76 19.30 11.47
N THR A 902 -25.56 19.44 10.40
CA THR A 902 -26.94 18.94 10.35
C THR A 902 -26.96 17.61 9.61
N LEU A 903 -27.12 16.51 10.35
CA LEU A 903 -27.27 15.14 9.82
C LEU A 903 -28.56 15.02 9.00
N GLY A 904 -28.47 15.36 7.72
CA GLY A 904 -29.59 15.51 6.80
C GLY A 904 -29.25 15.16 5.35
N LEU A 905 -30.20 15.37 4.45
CA LEU A 905 -29.99 15.23 3.00
C LEU A 905 -29.56 16.58 2.41
N TYR A 906 -28.58 16.54 1.50
CA TYR A 906 -28.03 17.73 0.84
C TYR A 906 -28.14 17.65 -0.69
N PRO A 907 -28.17 18.79 -1.40
CA PRO A 907 -28.09 18.83 -2.85
C PRO A 907 -26.76 18.29 -3.39
N PHE A 908 -26.78 17.70 -4.59
CA PHE A 908 -25.56 17.28 -5.28
C PHE A 908 -24.60 18.45 -5.60
N SER A 909 -25.13 19.67 -5.72
CA SER A 909 -24.34 20.90 -5.88
C SER A 909 -23.54 21.30 -4.63
N ALA A 910 -23.96 20.84 -3.44
CA ALA A 910 -23.45 21.30 -2.15
C ALA A 910 -22.42 20.34 -1.49
N VAL A 911 -22.50 19.03 -1.78
CA VAL A 911 -21.62 18.01 -1.19
C VAL A 911 -20.27 17.88 -1.93
N CYS A 912 -19.32 17.15 -1.34
CA CYS A 912 -18.08 16.72 -2.00
C CYS A 912 -17.68 15.29 -1.60
N ALA A 913 -16.75 14.68 -2.34
CA ALA A 913 -16.28 13.31 -2.10
C ALA A 913 -15.31 13.21 -0.91
N PRO A 914 -15.31 12.09 -0.15
CA PRO A 914 -14.42 11.91 1.01
C PRO A 914 -12.93 12.03 0.73
N GLU A 915 -12.48 11.72 -0.49
CA GLU A 915 -11.10 11.93 -0.96
C GLU A 915 -10.63 13.40 -0.84
N HIS A 916 -11.54 14.37 -0.96
CA HIS A 916 -11.24 15.81 -0.85
C HIS A 916 -11.51 16.39 0.55
N ARG A 917 -11.82 15.56 1.56
CA ARG A 917 -12.20 16.02 2.91
C ARG A 917 -11.24 17.08 3.47
N ASP A 918 -9.94 16.81 3.41
CA ASP A 918 -8.87 17.64 3.98
C ASP A 918 -8.79 19.06 3.38
N ILE A 919 -9.41 19.32 2.22
CA ILE A 919 -9.30 20.58 1.47
C ILE A 919 -10.64 21.34 1.29
N VAL A 920 -11.76 20.83 1.82
CA VAL A 920 -13.06 21.54 1.79
C VAL A 920 -13.94 21.42 3.03
N TRP A 921 -13.53 20.72 4.10
CA TRP A 921 -14.41 20.39 5.23
C TRP A 921 -15.05 21.60 5.94
N THR A 922 -14.45 22.80 5.88
CA THR A 922 -15.09 24.03 6.42
C THR A 922 -16.19 24.58 5.51
N GLN A 923 -16.15 24.29 4.21
CA GLN A 923 -17.01 24.90 3.19
C GLN A 923 -18.11 23.98 2.68
N ARG A 924 -17.86 22.67 2.57
CA ARG A 924 -18.81 21.68 2.04
C ARG A 924 -18.92 20.45 2.95
N PRO A 925 -20.14 19.92 3.17
CA PRO A 925 -20.31 18.61 3.79
C PRO A 925 -19.84 17.50 2.83
N ILE A 926 -19.43 16.38 3.42
CA ILE A 926 -18.90 15.21 2.72
C ILE A 926 -19.98 14.13 2.65
N TYR A 927 -20.23 13.55 1.47
CA TYR A 927 -21.25 12.49 1.34
C TYR A 927 -20.80 11.16 1.97
N ASP A 928 -21.74 10.36 2.46
CA ASP A 928 -21.44 9.08 3.10
C ASP A 928 -21.29 7.93 2.08
N GLU A 929 -20.07 7.45 1.89
CA GLU A 929 -19.72 6.35 0.98
C GLU A 929 -20.48 5.04 1.25
N ASN A 930 -20.95 4.78 2.47
CA ASN A 930 -21.70 3.56 2.81
C ASN A 930 -23.18 3.64 2.38
N LEU A 931 -23.67 4.87 2.18
CA LEU A 931 -25.05 5.16 1.80
C LEU A 931 -25.17 5.62 0.33
N PHE A 932 -24.12 6.24 -0.21
CA PHE A 932 -24.05 6.73 -1.58
C PHE A 932 -22.67 6.49 -2.21
N VAL A 933 -22.66 5.67 -3.27
CA VAL A 933 -21.53 5.56 -4.21
C VAL A 933 -22.02 6.05 -5.58
N PRO A 934 -21.51 7.16 -6.14
CA PRO A 934 -21.95 7.67 -7.44
C PRO A 934 -21.48 6.78 -8.60
N SER A 935 -22.36 6.44 -9.54
CA SER A 935 -21.97 5.73 -10.76
C SER A 935 -21.21 6.65 -11.73
N LEU A 936 -20.44 6.07 -12.66
CA LEU A 936 -19.72 6.82 -13.69
C LEU A 936 -20.63 7.76 -14.51
N HIS A 937 -21.89 7.36 -14.74
CA HIS A 937 -22.88 8.20 -15.42
C HIS A 937 -23.29 9.41 -14.57
N VAL A 938 -23.40 9.26 -13.24
CA VAL A 938 -23.66 10.38 -12.32
C VAL A 938 -22.44 11.31 -12.26
N LEU A 939 -21.22 10.77 -12.14
CA LEU A 939 -19.98 11.57 -12.09
C LEU A 939 -19.69 12.36 -13.37
N ASN A 940 -20.13 11.86 -14.53
CA ASN A 940 -19.97 12.56 -15.81
C ASN A 940 -21.02 13.68 -16.02
N ASN A 941 -22.23 13.52 -15.51
CA ASN A 941 -23.30 14.53 -15.62
C ASN A 941 -23.30 15.55 -14.47
N VAL A 942 -22.75 15.19 -13.30
CA VAL A 942 -22.72 16.03 -12.09
C VAL A 942 -21.26 16.27 -11.69
N THR A 943 -20.61 17.18 -12.39
CA THR A 943 -19.16 17.45 -12.26
C THR A 943 -18.75 17.96 -10.88
N THR A 944 -19.67 18.57 -10.12
CA THR A 944 -19.45 19.07 -8.75
C THR A 944 -19.08 17.98 -7.74
N LEU A 945 -19.42 16.72 -8.01
CA LEU A 945 -19.07 15.59 -7.15
C LEU A 945 -17.63 15.11 -7.31
N ARG A 946 -17.04 15.33 -8.50
CA ARG A 946 -15.76 14.72 -8.89
C ARG A 946 -14.55 15.51 -8.39
N LYS A 947 -14.65 16.83 -8.34
CA LYS A 947 -13.62 17.73 -7.79
C LYS A 947 -14.28 18.96 -7.16
N PRO A 948 -13.77 19.47 -6.04
CA PRO A 948 -14.24 20.74 -5.49
C PRO A 948 -13.92 21.89 -6.45
N SER A 949 -14.75 22.93 -6.47
CA SER A 949 -14.43 24.14 -7.22
C SER A 949 -13.28 24.88 -6.56
N VAL A 950 -12.41 25.48 -7.37
CA VAL A 950 -11.26 26.26 -6.90
C VAL A 950 -11.68 27.40 -5.97
N GLU A 951 -12.84 28.01 -6.22
CA GLU A 951 -13.46 29.00 -5.32
C GLU A 951 -13.73 28.45 -3.92
N THR A 952 -14.34 27.25 -3.82
CA THR A 952 -14.58 26.58 -2.53
C THR A 952 -13.27 26.28 -1.79
N VAL A 953 -12.21 25.88 -2.48
CA VAL A 953 -10.91 25.58 -1.85
C VAL A 953 -10.19 26.86 -1.41
N LEU A 954 -10.37 27.98 -2.12
CA LEU A 954 -9.88 29.30 -1.69
C LEU A 954 -10.61 29.80 -0.45
N ASP A 955 -11.95 29.71 -0.41
CA ASP A 955 -12.72 30.06 0.79
C ASP A 955 -12.40 29.12 1.98
N HIS A 956 -12.04 27.86 1.71
CA HIS A 956 -11.52 26.93 2.71
C HIS A 956 -10.18 27.42 3.27
N LEU A 957 -9.21 27.73 2.41
CA LEU A 957 -7.90 28.27 2.81
C LEU A 957 -8.03 29.54 3.64
N GLU A 958 -8.91 30.47 3.25
CA GLU A 958 -9.20 31.68 4.03
C GLU A 958 -9.80 31.35 5.39
N THR A 959 -10.68 30.37 5.47
CA THR A 959 -11.25 29.96 6.76
C THR A 959 -10.21 29.28 7.65
N LEU A 960 -9.33 28.45 7.08
CA LEU A 960 -8.17 27.87 7.79
C LEU A 960 -7.26 28.97 8.35
N ALA A 961 -6.80 29.87 7.47
CA ALA A 961 -5.83 30.92 7.78
C ALA A 961 -6.36 31.99 8.75
N LEU A 962 -7.62 32.41 8.60
CA LEU A 962 -8.19 33.55 9.33
C LEU A 962 -8.92 33.17 10.63
N LYS A 963 -9.47 31.95 10.71
CA LYS A 963 -10.37 31.51 11.80
C LYS A 963 -9.91 30.24 12.52
N VAL A 964 -9.54 29.18 11.80
CA VAL A 964 -9.23 27.87 12.42
C VAL A 964 -7.84 27.84 13.05
N SER A 965 -6.86 28.53 12.45
CA SER A 965 -5.48 28.70 12.91
C SER A 965 -5.32 29.09 14.38
N LYS A 966 -6.30 29.79 14.96
CA LYS A 966 -6.28 30.23 16.38
C LYS A 966 -6.67 29.15 17.39
N CYS A 967 -7.14 27.99 16.93
CA CYS A 967 -7.81 26.98 17.75
C CYS A 967 -7.14 25.60 17.71
N CYS A 968 -5.91 25.49 17.17
CA CYS A 968 -5.18 24.23 17.01
C CYS A 968 -3.85 24.12 17.83
N PRO A 969 -3.76 24.60 19.10
CA PRO A 969 -2.49 24.59 19.83
C PRO A 969 -1.93 23.18 20.08
N ASP A 970 -2.79 22.17 20.30
CA ASP A 970 -2.40 20.81 20.66
C ASP A 970 -2.31 19.83 19.45
N GLU A 971 -2.65 20.27 18.24
CA GLU A 971 -2.75 19.43 17.03
C GLU A 971 -2.14 20.13 15.78
N GLN A 972 -1.05 20.89 15.97
CA GLN A 972 -0.43 21.71 14.92
C GLN A 972 0.02 20.91 13.68
N ASP A 973 0.60 19.72 13.86
CA ASP A 973 1.07 18.88 12.75
C ASP A 973 -0.08 18.46 11.83
N GLU A 974 -1.22 18.12 12.40
CA GLU A 974 -2.40 17.66 11.68
C GLU A 974 -3.10 18.82 10.95
N PHE A 975 -3.08 20.04 11.54
CA PHE A 975 -3.47 21.26 10.84
C PHE A 975 -2.53 21.57 9.67
N ASN A 976 -1.22 21.50 9.87
CA ASN A 976 -0.21 21.73 8.85
C ASN A 976 -0.35 20.73 7.69
N ARG A 977 -0.65 19.45 7.97
CA ARG A 977 -0.93 18.40 6.98
C ARG A 977 -2.14 18.72 6.08
N MET A 978 -3.21 19.32 6.63
CA MET A 978 -4.37 19.76 5.83
C MET A 978 -4.08 21.03 5.03
N LEU A 979 -3.35 21.97 5.62
CA LEU A 979 -2.93 23.20 4.96
C LEU A 979 -2.01 22.91 3.76
N GLU A 980 -1.05 22.00 3.93
CA GLU A 980 -0.16 21.52 2.87
C GLU A 980 -0.96 20.91 1.71
N LYS A 981 -1.90 19.97 1.98
CA LYS A 981 -2.79 19.41 0.95
C LYS A 981 -3.61 20.49 0.22
N THR A 982 -4.02 21.53 0.93
CA THR A 982 -4.75 22.67 0.35
C THR A 982 -3.86 23.47 -0.60
N TYR A 983 -2.60 23.74 -0.24
CA TYR A 983 -1.62 24.36 -1.13
C TYR A 983 -1.28 23.46 -2.34
N THR A 984 -1.09 22.16 -2.14
CA THR A 984 -0.84 21.18 -3.22
C THR A 984 -1.96 21.19 -4.27
N PHE A 985 -3.23 21.13 -3.84
CA PHE A 985 -4.37 21.17 -4.77
C PHE A 985 -4.41 22.48 -5.59
N LEU A 986 -4.18 23.62 -4.94
CA LEU A 986 -4.17 24.92 -5.60
C LEU A 986 -2.99 25.04 -6.58
N GLN A 987 -1.79 24.58 -6.21
CA GLN A 987 -0.63 24.56 -7.10
C GLN A 987 -0.86 23.62 -8.30
N GLU A 988 -1.41 22.41 -8.10
CA GLU A 988 -1.77 21.53 -9.21
C GLU A 988 -2.71 22.20 -10.21
N CYS A 989 -3.65 23.03 -9.74
CA CYS A 989 -4.53 23.81 -10.61
C CYS A 989 -3.78 24.90 -11.37
N VAL A 990 -2.80 25.58 -10.76
CA VAL A 990 -1.93 26.54 -11.44
C VAL A 990 -1.08 25.85 -12.53
N GLU A 991 -0.45 24.72 -12.21
CA GLU A 991 0.37 23.93 -13.15
C GLU A 991 -0.46 23.40 -14.32
N LYS A 992 -1.69 22.92 -14.05
CA LYS A 992 -2.64 22.42 -15.05
C LYS A 992 -3.42 23.54 -15.76
N LYS A 993 -3.06 24.81 -15.53
CA LYS A 993 -3.69 26.02 -16.09
C LYS A 993 -5.20 26.12 -15.85
N HIS A 994 -5.70 25.55 -14.77
CA HIS A 994 -7.11 25.54 -14.39
C HIS A 994 -7.44 26.68 -13.42
N ALA A 995 -8.44 27.50 -13.77
CA ALA A 995 -8.94 28.63 -12.96
C ALA A 995 -7.87 29.65 -12.49
N VAL A 996 -6.75 29.76 -13.22
CA VAL A 996 -5.58 30.60 -12.88
C VAL A 996 -5.95 32.06 -12.62
N GLU A 997 -6.86 32.64 -13.41
CA GLU A 997 -7.31 34.03 -13.23
C GLU A 997 -8.09 34.23 -11.91
N LEU A 998 -8.89 33.25 -11.50
CA LEU A 998 -9.64 33.29 -10.25
C LEU A 998 -8.69 33.21 -9.05
N ILE A 999 -7.74 32.27 -9.08
CA ILE A 999 -6.70 32.13 -8.05
C ILE A 999 -5.91 33.43 -7.94
N LYS A 1000 -5.42 33.97 -9.07
CA LYS A 1000 -4.70 35.25 -9.12
C LYS A 1000 -5.51 36.38 -8.51
N LYS A 1001 -6.79 36.53 -8.88
CA LYS A 1001 -7.70 37.58 -8.39
C LYS A 1001 -8.04 37.46 -6.89
N ARG A 1002 -8.00 36.26 -6.31
CA ARG A 1002 -8.25 36.05 -4.88
C ARG A 1002 -6.98 36.27 -4.05
N LEU A 1003 -5.85 35.69 -4.47
CA LEU A 1003 -4.55 35.88 -3.83
C LEU A 1003 -4.04 37.33 -3.94
N SER A 1004 -4.45 38.09 -4.96
CA SER A 1004 -4.06 39.50 -5.13
C SER A 1004 -4.73 40.48 -4.15
N ARG A 1005 -5.56 40.02 -3.20
CA ARG A 1005 -6.28 40.87 -2.23
C ARG A 1005 -5.45 41.28 -1.00
N SER A 1006 -4.16 40.98 -1.00
CA SER A 1006 -3.23 41.24 0.12
C SER A 1006 -3.65 40.59 1.45
N GLU A 1007 -4.46 39.52 1.41
CA GLU A 1007 -4.84 38.75 2.59
C GLU A 1007 -3.69 37.82 3.02
N PRO A 1008 -3.40 37.68 4.34
CA PRO A 1008 -2.33 36.83 4.83
C PRO A 1008 -2.77 35.35 4.87
N LEU A 1009 -2.61 34.67 3.74
CA LEU A 1009 -3.07 33.29 3.50
C LEU A 1009 -1.95 32.24 3.43
N PHE A 1010 -0.69 32.67 3.45
CA PHE A 1010 0.48 31.79 3.41
C PHE A 1010 1.20 31.74 4.75
N LEU A 1011 1.35 30.54 5.31
CA LEU A 1011 2.05 30.32 6.58
C LEU A 1011 3.57 30.36 6.35
N ASN A 1012 4.14 31.54 6.45
CA ASN A 1012 5.56 31.83 6.28
C ASN A 1012 6.34 31.72 7.61
N GLY A 1013 6.16 30.59 8.31
CA GLY A 1013 6.78 30.29 9.60
C GLY A 1013 6.42 28.87 10.06
N ASP A 1014 6.73 28.55 11.31
CA ASP A 1014 6.52 27.19 11.86
C ASP A 1014 5.21 27.04 12.65
N ASP A 1015 4.83 28.05 13.43
CA ASP A 1015 3.64 28.03 14.29
C ASP A 1015 2.41 28.62 13.54
N PRO A 1016 1.36 27.82 13.26
CA PRO A 1016 0.14 28.30 12.62
C PRO A 1016 -0.70 29.24 13.52
N THR A 1017 -0.50 29.22 14.84
CA THR A 1017 -1.26 30.02 15.80
C THR A 1017 -0.75 31.46 15.91
N ASP A 1018 0.54 31.69 15.66
CA ASP A 1018 1.11 33.04 15.59
C ASP A 1018 0.67 33.75 14.30
N ARG A 1019 0.06 34.93 14.49
CA ARG A 1019 -0.45 35.73 13.39
C ARG A 1019 0.66 36.38 12.56
N GLN A 1020 1.85 36.58 13.11
CA GLN A 1020 2.97 37.22 12.38
C GLN A 1020 3.54 36.32 11.28
N ASN A 1021 3.42 34.99 11.42
CA ASN A 1021 3.83 34.00 10.42
C ASN A 1021 2.96 34.02 9.16
N TRP A 1022 1.70 34.47 9.24
CA TRP A 1022 0.82 34.54 8.08
C TRP A 1022 1.11 35.77 7.22
N LYS A 1023 1.55 35.58 5.97
CA LYS A 1023 1.90 36.66 5.02
C LYS A 1023 1.07 36.59 3.73
N PRO A 1024 0.81 37.73 3.06
CA PRO A 1024 0.30 37.75 1.69
C PRO A 1024 1.39 37.36 0.70
N ALA A 1025 1.03 36.69 -0.41
CA ALA A 1025 2.00 36.32 -1.45
C ALA A 1025 2.75 37.52 -2.05
N GLN A 1026 2.08 38.67 -2.16
CA GLN A 1026 2.66 39.94 -2.65
C GLN A 1026 3.76 40.51 -1.75
N CYS A 1027 3.95 39.99 -0.54
CA CYS A 1027 5.00 40.41 0.37
C CYS A 1027 6.16 39.39 0.41
N LEU A 1028 6.13 38.34 -0.43
CA LEU A 1028 7.10 37.24 -0.37
C LEU A 1028 8.11 37.30 -1.52
N VAL A 1029 9.39 37.13 -1.18
CA VAL A 1029 10.52 37.15 -2.11
C VAL A 1029 11.23 35.80 -2.15
N HIS A 1030 11.36 35.26 -3.35
CA HIS A 1030 12.04 34.00 -3.65
C HIS A 1030 13.51 34.25 -4.02
N GLY A 1031 14.42 33.56 -3.34
CA GLY A 1031 15.87 33.61 -3.59
C GLY A 1031 16.65 34.66 -2.78
N ALA A 1032 16.02 35.33 -1.81
CA ALA A 1032 16.73 36.24 -0.91
C ALA A 1032 17.62 35.48 0.10
N ALA A 1033 18.84 35.97 0.32
CA ALA A 1033 19.82 35.33 1.22
C ALA A 1033 19.44 35.54 2.70
N ASN A 1034 19.15 36.77 3.09
CA ASN A 1034 18.94 37.18 4.48
C ASN A 1034 17.45 37.44 4.77
N ASP A 1035 17.11 37.47 6.06
CA ASP A 1035 15.76 37.76 6.53
C ASP A 1035 15.51 39.30 6.64
N ASP A 1036 16.58 40.11 6.52
CA ASP A 1036 16.64 41.57 6.68
C ASP A 1036 16.07 42.38 5.49
N ILE A 1037 15.28 41.76 4.59
CA ILE A 1037 14.65 42.51 3.48
C ILE A 1037 13.73 43.59 4.06
N GLN A 1038 13.91 44.84 3.62
CA GLN A 1038 13.14 45.95 4.17
C GLN A 1038 11.62 45.77 3.93
N PRO A 1039 10.76 46.07 4.93
CA PRO A 1039 9.31 46.05 4.78
C PRO A 1039 8.87 46.91 3.58
N PRO A 1040 7.94 46.43 2.73
CA PRO A 1040 6.93 45.41 3.00
C PRO A 1040 7.30 43.96 2.64
N TRP A 1041 8.56 43.68 2.28
CA TRP A 1041 8.98 42.38 1.75
C TRP A 1041 9.51 41.43 2.83
N PHE A 1042 9.32 40.12 2.63
CA PHE A 1042 9.78 39.04 3.51
C PHE A 1042 10.30 37.87 2.68
N LYS A 1043 11.30 37.15 3.18
CA LYS A 1043 11.82 35.94 2.56
C LYS A 1043 10.84 34.77 2.71
N ILE A 1044 10.75 33.92 1.68
CA ILE A 1044 9.93 32.71 1.67
C ILE A 1044 10.48 31.68 2.68
N HIS A 1045 9.61 31.17 3.55
CA HIS A 1045 9.91 30.12 4.50
C HIS A 1045 9.93 28.72 3.84
N LYS A 1046 10.87 27.87 4.26
CA LYS A 1046 11.14 26.54 3.64
C LYS A 1046 9.90 25.63 3.53
N LYS A 1047 8.93 25.76 4.44
CA LYS A 1047 7.68 24.98 4.41
C LYS A 1047 6.75 25.34 3.24
N ILE A 1048 6.80 26.58 2.75
CA ILE A 1048 5.95 27.04 1.63
C ILE A 1048 6.72 27.24 0.32
N GLU A 1049 8.05 27.14 0.36
CA GLU A 1049 8.94 27.17 -0.81
C GLU A 1049 8.56 26.15 -1.92
N PRO A 1050 8.13 24.90 -1.63
CA PRO A 1050 7.62 23.97 -2.66
C PRO A 1050 6.42 24.51 -3.45
N PHE A 1051 5.65 25.44 -2.86
CA PHE A 1051 4.46 26.04 -3.46
C PHE A 1051 4.76 27.36 -4.21
N TYR A 1052 6.01 27.56 -4.65
CA TYR A 1052 6.44 28.79 -5.31
C TYR A 1052 5.64 29.14 -6.58
N HIS A 1053 5.15 28.17 -7.36
CA HIS A 1053 4.32 28.48 -8.54
C HIS A 1053 2.98 29.14 -8.16
N LEU A 1054 2.37 28.70 -7.04
CA LEU A 1054 1.18 29.33 -6.46
C LEU A 1054 1.50 30.71 -5.88
N LEU A 1055 2.62 30.85 -5.15
CA LEU A 1055 3.08 32.13 -4.58
C LEU A 1055 3.36 33.18 -5.68
N LYS A 1056 4.09 32.79 -6.74
CA LYS A 1056 4.38 33.64 -7.91
C LYS A 1056 3.10 34.13 -8.59
N LEU A 1057 2.07 33.29 -8.68
CA LEU A 1057 0.77 33.69 -9.21
C LEU A 1057 0.06 34.72 -8.31
N GLY A 1058 0.21 34.59 -6.99
CA GLY A 1058 -0.28 35.54 -6.00
C GLY A 1058 0.48 36.87 -5.94
N GLY A 1059 1.62 36.98 -6.63
CA GLY A 1059 2.43 38.20 -6.71
C GLY A 1059 3.78 38.14 -5.97
N ALA A 1060 4.23 36.96 -5.53
CA ALA A 1060 5.58 36.81 -4.99
C ALA A 1060 6.65 37.09 -6.05
N ILE A 1061 7.70 37.82 -5.66
CA ILE A 1061 8.76 38.27 -6.57
C ILE A 1061 9.94 37.29 -6.54
N SER A 1062 10.53 37.02 -7.71
CA SER A 1062 11.79 36.29 -7.84
C SER A 1062 12.92 37.28 -7.98
N ILE A 1063 14.06 37.06 -7.32
CA ILE A 1063 15.29 37.74 -7.70
C ILE A 1063 15.75 37.17 -9.06
N GLU A 1064 15.90 38.02 -10.06
CA GLU A 1064 16.38 37.63 -11.40
C GLU A 1064 17.91 37.71 -11.45
N LYS A 1065 18.57 36.55 -11.59
CA LYS A 1065 20.02 36.46 -11.77
C LYS A 1065 20.40 36.68 -13.23
N VAL A 1066 21.45 37.47 -13.47
CA VAL A 1066 21.96 37.75 -14.82
C VAL A 1066 23.06 36.76 -15.20
N ASP A 1067 22.89 36.04 -16.31
CA ASP A 1067 23.93 35.16 -16.87
C ASP A 1067 24.88 35.97 -17.76
N THR A 1068 25.91 36.57 -17.16
CA THR A 1068 27.03 37.19 -17.89
C THR A 1068 28.34 36.56 -17.44
N LYS A 1069 29.03 35.89 -18.36
CA LYS A 1069 30.29 35.18 -18.10
C LYS A 1069 31.46 36.15 -18.21
N ILE A 1070 32.12 36.41 -17.08
CA ILE A 1070 33.33 37.23 -17.04
C ILE A 1070 34.49 36.45 -17.68
N VAL A 1071 35.07 37.05 -18.71
CA VAL A 1071 36.20 36.52 -19.47
C VAL A 1071 37.49 37.02 -18.84
N ILE A 1072 38.29 36.09 -18.33
CA ILE A 1072 39.68 36.35 -17.95
C ILE A 1072 40.55 36.09 -19.20
N GLN A 1073 41.40 37.05 -19.55
CA GLN A 1073 42.37 36.87 -20.63
C GLN A 1073 43.48 35.92 -20.15
N ASN A 1074 43.69 34.82 -20.87
CA ASN A 1074 44.66 33.77 -20.51
C ASN A 1074 46.11 34.26 -20.62
N TYR A 1075 46.60 34.90 -19.56
CA TYR A 1075 48.01 35.13 -19.30
C TYR A 1075 48.35 34.51 -17.96
N THR A 1076 48.80 33.25 -17.93
CA THR A 1076 49.21 32.68 -16.64
C THR A 1076 50.47 33.40 -16.18
N GLN A 1077 50.41 34.06 -15.03
CA GLN A 1077 51.57 34.78 -14.48
C GLN A 1077 52.71 33.81 -14.18
N SER A 1078 52.39 32.52 -13.96
CA SER A 1078 53.32 31.41 -13.97
C SER A 1078 54.14 31.29 -15.26
N GLU A 1079 53.59 31.47 -16.47
CA GLU A 1079 54.39 31.39 -17.71
C GLU A 1079 55.38 32.56 -17.83
N VAL A 1080 55.00 33.75 -17.38
CA VAL A 1080 55.86 34.95 -17.39
C VAL A 1080 57.02 34.80 -16.39
N ILE A 1081 56.73 34.26 -15.21
CA ILE A 1081 57.72 34.05 -14.12
C ILE A 1081 58.59 32.81 -14.39
N SER A 1082 58.02 31.71 -14.87
CA SER A 1082 58.73 30.44 -15.16
C SER A 1082 59.73 30.58 -16.31
N ARG A 1083 59.56 31.58 -17.18
CA ARG A 1083 60.54 31.87 -18.24
C ARG A 1083 61.85 32.49 -17.71
N ASN A 1084 61.88 32.99 -16.46
CA ASN A 1084 63.03 33.72 -15.92
C ASN A 1084 63.53 33.27 -14.52
N LEU A 1085 62.71 32.66 -13.64
CA LEU A 1085 63.09 32.46 -12.21
C LEU A 1085 62.69 31.13 -11.55
N THR A 1086 62.50 30.05 -12.31
CA THR A 1086 62.03 28.75 -11.78
C THR A 1086 62.91 28.15 -10.66
N ASP A 1087 64.23 28.36 -10.72
CA ASP A 1087 65.16 27.84 -9.70
C ASP A 1087 65.17 28.68 -8.40
N PHE A 1088 64.77 29.96 -8.48
CA PHE A 1088 64.83 30.88 -7.32
C PHE A 1088 63.59 30.75 -6.41
N TYR A 1089 62.44 30.40 -7.00
CA TYR A 1089 61.16 30.33 -6.29
C TYR A 1089 61.04 29.19 -5.27
N ASN A 1090 61.75 28.08 -5.47
CA ASN A 1090 61.71 26.95 -4.55
C ASN A 1090 62.41 27.21 -3.21
N CYS A 1091 63.10 28.35 -3.06
CA CYS A 1091 63.94 28.65 -1.91
C CYS A 1091 63.30 29.67 -0.93
N THR A 1092 62.26 30.42 -1.34
CA THR A 1092 61.78 31.65 -0.66
C THR A 1092 61.16 31.46 0.74
N ASN A 1093 60.98 30.23 1.20
CA ASN A 1093 60.48 29.89 2.55
C ASN A 1093 61.58 29.52 3.56
N ASP A 1094 62.87 29.60 3.20
CA ASP A 1094 63.98 29.42 4.14
C ASP A 1094 64.33 30.76 4.83
N PRO A 1095 64.35 30.83 6.18
CA PRO A 1095 64.77 32.04 6.92
C PRO A 1095 66.22 32.48 6.62
N ALA A 1096 67.05 31.63 6.00
CA ALA A 1096 68.37 32.04 5.50
C ALA A 1096 68.32 33.12 4.39
N ILE A 1097 67.15 33.40 3.80
CA ILE A 1097 67.01 34.29 2.63
C ILE A 1097 66.59 35.73 2.99
N GLU A 1098 66.41 36.07 4.28
CA GLU A 1098 66.19 37.47 4.68
C GLU A 1098 67.32 38.41 4.19
N GLY A 1099 68.55 37.91 4.05
CA GLY A 1099 69.70 38.66 3.53
C GLY A 1099 69.69 38.95 2.02
N TYR A 1100 68.71 38.44 1.25
CA TYR A 1100 68.62 38.63 -0.21
C TYR A 1100 67.42 39.47 -0.67
N LYS A 1101 66.54 39.89 0.25
CA LYS A 1101 65.41 40.77 -0.07
C LYS A 1101 65.93 42.19 -0.28
N ASP A 1102 65.82 42.71 -1.49
CA ASP A 1102 66.47 43.95 -1.93
C ASP A 1102 65.54 45.18 -1.94
N VAL A 1103 64.26 45.01 -1.59
CA VAL A 1103 63.29 46.09 -1.37
C VAL A 1103 62.38 45.79 -0.17
N ILE A 1104 62.00 46.84 0.56
CA ILE A 1104 61.04 46.85 1.66
C ILE A 1104 59.97 47.91 1.38
N PHE A 1105 58.72 47.51 1.24
CA PHE A 1105 57.62 48.47 1.15
C PHE A 1105 57.11 48.84 2.54
N VAL A 1106 56.91 50.13 2.80
CA VAL A 1106 56.34 50.64 4.05
C VAL A 1106 54.92 51.10 3.77
N VAL A 1107 53.92 50.32 4.20
CA VAL A 1107 52.50 50.58 3.93
C VAL A 1107 51.80 50.88 5.26
N LYS A 1108 51.41 52.15 5.46
CA LYS A 1108 50.80 52.65 6.71
C LYS A 1108 51.56 52.17 7.97
N GLY A 1109 52.88 52.25 7.93
CA GLY A 1109 53.79 51.84 9.02
C GLY A 1109 54.15 50.34 9.08
N LYS A 1110 53.49 49.46 8.31
CA LYS A 1110 53.80 48.03 8.23
C LYS A 1110 54.85 47.77 7.13
N LYS A 1111 55.90 47.01 7.45
CA LYS A 1111 57.01 46.72 6.50
C LYS A 1111 56.79 45.38 5.77
N PHE A 1112 56.91 45.40 4.44
CA PHE A 1112 56.73 44.25 3.55
C PHE A 1112 58.01 44.03 2.70
N PRO A 1113 58.91 43.12 3.11
CA PRO A 1113 60.16 42.86 2.40
C PRO A 1113 59.96 41.89 1.22
N ALA A 1114 60.43 42.27 0.03
CA ALA A 1114 60.20 41.57 -1.25
C ALA A 1114 61.45 41.62 -2.17
N PHE A 1115 61.33 41.09 -3.39
CA PHE A 1115 62.40 41.05 -4.40
C PHE A 1115 62.07 41.92 -5.62
N ARG A 1116 62.91 42.91 -5.95
CA ARG A 1116 62.72 43.84 -7.08
C ARG A 1116 62.60 43.09 -8.41
N LEU A 1117 63.44 42.08 -8.62
CA LEU A 1117 63.47 41.29 -9.85
C LEU A 1117 62.17 40.50 -10.08
N VAL A 1118 61.61 39.92 -9.01
CA VAL A 1118 60.34 39.18 -9.06
C VAL A 1118 59.19 40.12 -9.41
N LEU A 1119 59.09 41.24 -8.71
CA LEU A 1119 58.01 42.21 -8.92
C LEU A 1119 58.08 42.86 -10.31
N ALA A 1120 59.29 43.17 -10.79
CA ALA A 1120 59.52 43.68 -12.15
C ALA A 1120 59.27 42.65 -13.26
N ALA A 1121 59.40 41.35 -12.97
CA ALA A 1121 58.99 40.30 -13.91
C ALA A 1121 57.46 40.15 -13.96
N ALA A 1122 56.78 40.35 -12.83
CA ALA A 1122 55.34 40.13 -12.66
C ALA A 1122 54.46 41.36 -12.97
N SER A 1123 55.00 42.58 -13.00
CA SER A 1123 54.28 43.84 -13.25
C SER A 1123 55.17 44.91 -13.88
N ASP A 1124 54.68 45.55 -14.94
CA ASP A 1124 55.39 46.64 -15.62
C ASP A 1124 55.46 47.93 -14.80
N TYR A 1125 54.55 48.13 -13.83
CA TYR A 1125 54.65 49.19 -12.84
C TYR A 1125 55.95 49.05 -12.02
N PHE A 1126 56.20 47.85 -11.47
CA PHE A 1126 57.43 47.59 -10.71
C PHE A 1126 58.67 47.48 -11.60
N ARG A 1127 58.53 47.04 -12.86
CA ARG A 1127 59.61 47.07 -13.86
C ARG A 1127 60.12 48.49 -14.05
N ASN A 1128 59.22 49.43 -14.29
CA ASN A 1128 59.55 50.84 -14.47
C ASN A 1128 60.06 51.46 -13.16
N MET A 1129 59.44 51.14 -12.02
CA MET A 1129 59.88 51.62 -10.70
C MET A 1129 61.31 51.20 -10.34
N PHE A 1130 61.75 49.98 -10.70
CA PHE A 1130 63.06 49.48 -10.28
C PHE A 1130 64.16 49.54 -11.33
N PHE A 1131 63.82 49.69 -12.62
CA PHE A 1131 64.78 49.68 -13.73
C PHE A 1131 64.62 50.85 -14.73
N GLY A 1132 63.65 51.74 -14.53
CA GLY A 1132 63.32 52.85 -15.43
C GLY A 1132 63.98 54.21 -15.13
N GLN A 1133 65.15 54.24 -14.47
CA GLN A 1133 65.89 55.47 -14.08
C GLN A 1133 65.14 56.39 -13.07
N THR A 1134 64.20 55.84 -12.32
CA THR A 1134 63.56 56.48 -11.15
C THR A 1134 64.54 56.68 -9.98
N ARG A 1135 64.16 57.50 -8.99
CA ARG A 1135 64.92 57.68 -7.73
C ARG A 1135 65.16 56.35 -7.01
N GLU A 1136 64.16 55.47 -7.03
CA GLU A 1136 64.17 54.15 -6.42
C GLU A 1136 65.09 53.18 -7.19
N SER A 1137 65.25 53.34 -8.51
CA SER A 1137 66.20 52.54 -9.31
C SER A 1137 67.67 52.93 -9.11
N LEU A 1138 67.94 54.21 -8.80
CA LEU A 1138 69.27 54.79 -8.64
C LEU A 1138 69.83 54.66 -7.20
N HIS A 1139 69.09 54.03 -6.30
CA HIS A 1139 69.45 53.93 -4.89
C HIS A 1139 70.61 52.93 -4.67
N ALA A 1140 71.76 53.42 -4.20
CA ALA A 1140 73.01 52.65 -4.12
C ALA A 1140 73.11 51.70 -2.90
N GLN A 1141 72.23 51.85 -1.90
CA GLN A 1141 72.19 50.98 -0.73
C GLN A 1141 70.95 50.05 -0.80
N LEU A 1142 71.16 48.78 -0.46
CA LEU A 1142 70.12 47.76 -0.34
C LEU A 1142 69.96 47.35 1.13
N PRO A 1143 68.75 46.99 1.58
CA PRO A 1143 67.49 47.05 0.85
C PRO A 1143 66.95 48.49 0.68
N ILE A 1144 66.18 48.72 -0.39
CA ILE A 1144 65.53 50.01 -0.66
C ILE A 1144 64.21 50.10 0.12
N GLU A 1145 63.95 51.18 0.85
CA GLU A 1145 62.65 51.41 1.47
C GLU A 1145 61.74 52.25 0.55
N VAL A 1146 60.53 51.75 0.25
CA VAL A 1146 59.53 52.40 -0.62
C VAL A 1146 58.22 52.58 0.14
N THR A 1147 57.81 53.81 0.42
CA THR A 1147 56.53 54.09 1.10
C THR A 1147 55.35 53.99 0.13
N VAL A 1148 54.26 53.35 0.55
CA VAL A 1148 53.00 53.27 -0.21
C VAL A 1148 51.83 53.61 0.72
N ASP A 1149 51.28 54.82 0.59
CA ASP A 1149 50.27 55.33 1.52
C ASP A 1149 48.82 55.02 1.09
N ASP A 1150 48.57 54.88 -0.21
CA ASP A 1150 47.21 54.79 -0.78
C ASP A 1150 46.60 53.37 -0.82
N VAL A 1151 47.24 52.38 -0.20
CA VAL A 1151 46.78 50.97 -0.20
C VAL A 1151 46.67 50.49 1.25
N THR A 1152 45.72 49.60 1.55
CA THR A 1152 45.64 48.99 2.89
C THR A 1152 46.77 47.95 3.05
N PRO A 1153 47.32 47.73 4.26
CA PRO A 1153 48.32 46.68 4.47
C PRO A 1153 47.82 45.27 4.08
N THR A 1154 46.51 45.02 4.21
CA THR A 1154 45.88 43.75 3.84
C THR A 1154 45.79 43.58 2.32
N SER A 1155 45.27 44.58 1.60
CA SER A 1155 45.21 44.54 0.13
C SER A 1155 46.62 44.48 -0.48
N PHE A 1156 47.59 45.19 0.09
CA PHE A 1156 48.98 45.14 -0.37
C PHE A 1156 49.65 43.78 -0.14
N ARG A 1157 49.35 43.09 0.99
CA ARG A 1157 49.76 41.70 1.22
C ARG A 1157 49.24 40.79 0.11
N ILE A 1158 47.93 40.81 -0.13
CA ILE A 1158 47.27 39.93 -1.12
C ILE A 1158 47.77 40.23 -2.54
N VAL A 1159 48.05 41.50 -2.87
CA VAL A 1159 48.70 41.87 -4.14
C VAL A 1159 50.12 41.29 -4.23
N LEU A 1160 50.94 41.39 -3.18
CA LEU A 1160 52.27 40.78 -3.18
C LEU A 1160 52.19 39.26 -3.33
N ASP A 1161 51.28 38.60 -2.61
CA ASP A 1161 51.10 37.14 -2.71
C ASP A 1161 50.60 36.74 -4.11
N TYR A 1162 49.72 37.53 -4.74
CA TYR A 1162 49.33 37.36 -6.14
C TYR A 1162 50.53 37.50 -7.09
N LEU A 1163 51.38 38.52 -6.92
CA LEU A 1163 52.58 38.71 -7.76
C LEU A 1163 53.61 37.58 -7.61
N HIS A 1164 53.57 36.80 -6.52
CA HIS A 1164 54.41 35.62 -6.31
C HIS A 1164 53.75 34.28 -6.70
N THR A 1165 52.43 34.16 -6.63
CA THR A 1165 51.71 32.88 -6.77
C THR A 1165 50.76 32.79 -7.96
N GLY A 1166 50.39 33.93 -8.55
CA GLY A 1166 49.34 34.06 -9.55
C GLY A 1166 47.93 33.78 -9.01
N ARG A 1167 47.73 33.77 -7.69
CA ARG A 1167 46.46 33.45 -7.02
C ARG A 1167 46.00 34.59 -6.12
N ILE A 1168 44.69 34.73 -5.97
CA ILE A 1168 44.07 35.68 -5.05
C ILE A 1168 43.46 34.87 -3.91
N GLU A 1169 44.14 34.82 -2.77
CA GLU A 1169 43.70 34.09 -1.58
C GLU A 1169 43.33 35.09 -0.48
N VAL A 1170 42.02 35.26 -0.26
CA VAL A 1170 41.46 36.09 0.81
C VAL A 1170 40.97 35.18 1.93
N GLY A 1171 41.61 35.27 3.10
CA GLY A 1171 41.29 34.44 4.26
C GLY A 1171 40.32 35.13 5.23
N PRO A 1172 39.75 34.38 6.21
CA PRO A 1172 38.84 34.95 7.20
C PRO A 1172 39.46 36.08 8.05
N GLY A 1173 40.78 36.04 8.26
CA GLY A 1173 41.53 37.05 9.02
C GLY A 1173 41.97 38.28 8.21
N ASP A 1174 41.60 38.37 6.92
CA ASP A 1174 41.80 39.57 6.10
C ASP A 1174 40.60 40.52 6.14
N VAL A 1175 39.48 40.07 6.69
CA VAL A 1175 38.27 40.89 6.89
C VAL A 1175 38.32 41.55 8.26
N ALA A 1176 37.90 42.82 8.36
CA ALA A 1176 37.71 43.49 9.63
C ALA A 1176 36.43 43.01 10.34
N ASP A 1177 36.48 42.80 11.66
CA ASP A 1177 35.33 42.35 12.46
C ASP A 1177 34.18 43.38 12.58
N ASP A 1178 34.45 44.65 12.28
CA ASP A 1178 33.62 45.81 12.67
C ASP A 1178 32.69 46.34 11.55
N CYS A 1179 32.35 45.48 10.58
CA CYS A 1179 31.34 45.78 9.56
C CYS A 1179 29.93 45.50 10.14
N GLY A 1180 29.19 46.55 10.49
CA GLY A 1180 27.89 46.48 11.20
C GLY A 1180 26.69 45.91 10.43
N TRP A 1181 26.89 44.89 9.60
CA TRP A 1181 25.84 44.17 8.85
C TRP A 1181 25.69 42.74 9.41
N SER A 1182 24.47 42.38 9.77
CA SER A 1182 24.10 41.04 10.27
C SER A 1182 24.24 39.97 9.18
N GLU A 1183 24.90 38.87 9.54
CA GLU A 1183 24.84 37.56 8.88
C GLU A 1183 24.88 37.51 7.34
N GLY A 1184 26.07 37.70 6.75
CA GLY A 1184 26.29 37.36 5.35
C GLY A 1184 27.77 37.15 5.04
N HIS A 1185 28.22 35.89 4.95
CA HIS A 1185 29.64 35.59 4.69
C HIS A 1185 30.16 36.21 3.38
N ALA A 1186 29.32 36.31 2.34
CA ALA A 1186 29.68 36.90 1.04
C ALA A 1186 30.04 38.40 1.14
N TYR A 1187 29.27 39.18 1.91
CA TYR A 1187 29.45 40.64 2.02
C TYR A 1187 30.72 41.04 2.77
N ARG A 1188 31.18 40.19 3.69
CA ARG A 1188 32.45 40.36 4.41
C ARG A 1188 33.65 40.35 3.47
N TYR A 1189 33.68 39.43 2.51
CA TYR A 1189 34.75 39.37 1.50
C TYR A 1189 34.61 40.45 0.42
N LEU A 1190 33.39 40.91 0.15
CA LEU A 1190 33.13 41.91 -0.89
C LEU A 1190 33.97 43.18 -0.68
N GLN A 1191 34.00 43.76 0.52
CA GLN A 1191 34.78 44.98 0.77
C GLN A 1191 36.28 44.79 0.49
N VAL A 1192 36.85 43.63 0.85
CA VAL A 1192 38.26 43.31 0.55
C VAL A 1192 38.49 43.20 -0.96
N TYR A 1193 37.55 42.63 -1.71
CA TYR A 1193 37.62 42.57 -3.16
C TYR A 1193 37.47 43.97 -3.83
N LEU A 1194 36.66 44.87 -3.27
CA LEU A 1194 36.56 46.26 -3.75
C LEU A 1194 37.88 47.03 -3.53
N ASP A 1195 38.51 46.89 -2.36
CA ASP A 1195 39.82 47.50 -2.06
C ASP A 1195 40.94 46.90 -2.94
N LEU A 1196 40.85 45.62 -3.27
CA LEU A 1196 41.76 44.96 -4.21
C LEU A 1196 41.55 45.42 -5.66
N LEU A 1197 40.32 45.76 -6.06
CA LEU A 1197 40.02 46.30 -7.39
C LEU A 1197 40.75 47.64 -7.61
N GLN A 1198 40.70 48.54 -6.62
CA GLN A 1198 41.47 49.78 -6.58
C GLN A 1198 42.99 49.51 -6.67
N SER A 1199 43.47 48.50 -5.95
CA SER A 1199 44.89 48.16 -5.89
C SER A 1199 45.39 47.57 -7.23
N ALA A 1200 44.59 46.73 -7.87
CA ALA A 1200 44.89 46.11 -9.16
C ALA A 1200 44.94 47.14 -10.30
N ASP A 1201 43.99 48.09 -10.33
CA ASP A 1201 43.98 49.16 -11.34
C ASP A 1201 45.19 50.09 -11.18
N LYS A 1202 45.49 50.54 -9.95
CA LYS A 1202 46.66 51.41 -9.67
C LYS A 1202 48.00 50.78 -10.06
N LEU A 1203 48.14 49.47 -9.89
CA LEU A 1203 49.37 48.72 -10.17
C LEU A 1203 49.42 48.09 -11.58
N LEU A 1204 48.44 48.42 -12.43
CA LEU A 1204 48.31 47.95 -13.81
C LEU A 1204 48.27 46.40 -13.91
N LEU A 1205 47.50 45.76 -13.03
CA LEU A 1205 47.36 44.31 -12.93
C LEU A 1205 46.04 43.84 -13.57
N ASP A 1206 45.91 44.00 -14.88
CA ASP A 1206 44.64 43.77 -15.61
C ASP A 1206 44.07 42.35 -15.42
N ASN A 1207 44.91 41.31 -15.38
CA ASN A 1207 44.47 39.94 -15.09
C ASN A 1207 43.96 39.80 -13.64
N MET A 1208 44.64 40.43 -12.67
CA MET A 1208 44.17 40.45 -11.28
C MET A 1208 42.80 41.14 -11.18
N ARG A 1209 42.60 42.26 -11.89
CA ARG A 1209 41.32 42.97 -11.96
C ARG A 1209 40.23 42.04 -12.51
N GLN A 1210 40.45 41.36 -13.63
CA GLN A 1210 39.49 40.41 -14.21
C GLN A 1210 39.21 39.19 -13.30
N MET A 1211 40.20 38.71 -12.55
CA MET A 1211 40.01 37.65 -11.55
C MET A 1211 39.15 38.14 -10.36
N ILE A 1212 39.33 39.39 -9.92
CA ILE A 1212 38.50 40.01 -8.87
C ILE A 1212 37.07 40.18 -9.37
N GLU A 1213 36.89 40.73 -10.58
CA GLU A 1213 35.58 40.86 -11.23
C GLU A 1213 34.84 39.52 -11.28
N LYS A 1214 35.54 38.46 -11.73
CA LYS A 1214 34.99 37.10 -11.75
C LYS A 1214 34.61 36.63 -10.35
N ASN A 1215 35.51 36.75 -9.36
CA ASN A 1215 35.27 36.26 -8.00
C ASN A 1215 34.06 36.92 -7.33
N ILE A 1216 33.86 38.23 -7.55
CA ILE A 1216 32.69 38.98 -7.05
C ILE A 1216 31.38 38.40 -7.63
N VAL A 1217 31.33 38.15 -8.95
CA VAL A 1217 30.14 37.60 -9.62
C VAL A 1217 29.91 36.12 -9.30
N THR A 1218 30.94 35.28 -9.37
CA THR A 1218 30.80 33.83 -9.08
C THR A 1218 30.56 33.54 -7.61
N GLY A 1219 30.88 34.48 -6.72
CA GLY A 1219 30.60 34.42 -5.29
C GLY A 1219 29.21 34.89 -4.88
N ASP A 1220 28.30 35.19 -5.84
CA ASP A 1220 26.95 35.75 -5.58
C ASP A 1220 26.99 37.04 -4.72
N MET A 1221 28.10 37.81 -4.76
CA MET A 1221 28.31 38.96 -3.86
C MET A 1221 27.55 40.23 -4.31
N VAL A 1222 26.96 40.18 -5.52
CA VAL A 1222 26.11 41.24 -6.09
C VAL A 1222 24.66 40.90 -5.77
N GLY A 1223 24.17 41.43 -4.65
CA GLY A 1223 22.77 41.33 -4.21
C GLY A 1223 22.01 42.64 -4.44
N ILE A 1224 20.73 42.65 -4.07
CA ILE A 1224 19.84 43.82 -4.14
C ILE A 1224 20.44 45.02 -3.39
N GLU A 1225 21.06 44.77 -2.24
CA GLU A 1225 21.63 45.82 -1.37
C GLU A 1225 23.01 46.29 -1.82
N THR A 1226 23.83 45.41 -2.40
CA THR A 1226 25.23 45.73 -2.74
C THR A 1226 25.45 46.19 -4.18
N VAL A 1227 24.52 45.91 -5.11
CA VAL A 1227 24.70 46.21 -6.54
C VAL A 1227 25.07 47.68 -6.82
N LEU A 1228 24.48 48.63 -6.09
CA LEU A 1228 24.79 50.07 -6.25
C LEU A 1228 26.22 50.43 -5.81
N GLN A 1229 26.69 49.85 -4.70
CA GLN A 1229 28.06 50.05 -4.21
C GLN A 1229 29.07 49.41 -5.16
N VAL A 1230 28.80 48.19 -5.64
CA VAL A 1230 29.69 47.46 -6.55
C VAL A 1230 29.74 48.13 -7.92
N GLU A 1231 28.63 48.61 -8.47
CA GLU A 1231 28.61 49.34 -9.75
C GLU A 1231 29.41 50.66 -9.66
N LYS A 1232 29.22 51.46 -8.60
CA LYS A 1232 29.98 52.70 -8.37
C LYS A 1232 31.49 52.42 -8.26
N CYS A 1233 31.86 51.32 -7.60
CA CYS A 1233 33.26 50.91 -7.46
C CYS A 1233 33.86 50.37 -8.78
N ALA A 1234 33.12 49.53 -9.50
CA ALA A 1234 33.54 48.95 -10.78
C ALA A 1234 33.84 50.03 -11.82
N LYS A 1235 32.93 51.01 -11.94
CA LYS A 1235 33.08 52.18 -12.81
C LYS A 1235 34.28 53.05 -12.44
N LYS A 1236 34.54 53.24 -11.15
CA LYS A 1236 35.67 54.05 -10.65
C LYS A 1236 37.03 53.44 -11.00
N PHE A 1237 37.13 52.12 -11.02
CA PHE A 1237 38.39 51.38 -11.20
C PHE A 1237 38.43 50.53 -12.49
N ARG A 1238 37.69 50.93 -13.53
CA ARG A 1238 37.75 50.36 -14.90
C ARG A 1238 37.51 48.85 -14.98
N ALA A 1239 36.59 48.36 -14.17
CA ALA A 1239 36.13 46.97 -14.16
C ALA A 1239 34.88 46.82 -15.04
N GLU A 1240 35.09 46.90 -16.36
CA GLU A 1240 34.03 47.02 -17.36
C GLU A 1240 33.06 45.82 -17.38
N GLN A 1241 33.54 44.61 -17.08
CA GLN A 1241 32.69 43.40 -17.10
C GLN A 1241 31.81 43.33 -15.85
N LEU A 1242 32.34 43.76 -14.71
CA LEU A 1242 31.58 43.89 -13.46
C LEU A 1242 30.59 45.07 -13.50
N GLU A 1243 30.95 46.20 -14.13
CA GLU A 1243 30.02 47.33 -14.33
C GLU A 1243 28.82 46.91 -15.20
N ASP A 1244 29.06 46.24 -16.34
CA ASP A 1244 27.97 45.73 -17.19
C ASP A 1244 27.11 44.67 -16.48
N TYR A 1245 27.72 43.78 -15.69
CA TYR A 1245 26.99 42.83 -14.85
C TYR A 1245 26.05 43.54 -13.87
N CYS A 1246 26.58 44.47 -13.06
CA CYS A 1246 25.80 45.17 -12.03
C CYS A 1246 24.68 46.02 -12.64
N ARG A 1247 24.96 46.70 -13.76
CA ARG A 1247 23.99 47.49 -14.51
C ARG A 1247 22.81 46.64 -15.00
N ARG A 1248 23.08 45.44 -15.54
CA ARG A 1248 22.04 44.48 -15.96
C ARG A 1248 21.27 43.93 -14.76
N PHE A 1249 21.96 43.63 -13.66
CA PHE A 1249 21.33 43.11 -12.44
C PHE A 1249 20.36 44.12 -11.83
N ARG A 1250 20.73 45.41 -11.80
CA ARG A 1250 19.83 46.49 -11.37
C ARG A 1250 18.59 46.58 -12.26
N LEU A 1251 18.76 46.57 -13.58
CA LEU A 1251 17.64 46.65 -14.53
C LEU A 1251 16.66 45.47 -14.41
N ALA A 1252 17.14 44.27 -14.07
CA ALA A 1252 16.31 43.09 -13.87
C ALA A 1252 15.56 43.08 -12.53
N ASN A 1253 16.03 43.83 -11.53
CA ASN A 1253 15.50 43.80 -10.14
C ASN A 1253 15.08 45.20 -9.63
N GLU A 1254 14.81 46.15 -10.53
CA GLU A 1254 14.59 47.58 -10.23
C GLU A 1254 13.52 47.82 -9.15
N SER A 1255 12.46 47.03 -9.11
CA SER A 1255 11.38 47.14 -8.11
C SER A 1255 11.75 46.76 -6.68
N LEU A 1256 12.90 46.10 -6.47
CA LEU A 1256 13.39 45.68 -5.16
C LEU A 1256 14.56 46.55 -4.65
N ILE A 1257 15.17 47.37 -5.52
CA ILE A 1257 16.37 48.15 -5.21
C ILE A 1257 15.97 49.58 -4.85
N VAL A 1258 16.08 49.94 -3.58
CA VAL A 1258 15.86 51.33 -3.14
C VAL A 1258 17.04 52.20 -3.61
N PRO A 1259 16.81 53.33 -4.30
CA PRO A 1259 17.88 54.27 -4.61
C PRO A 1259 18.47 54.81 -3.31
N LEU A 1260 19.80 54.76 -3.16
CA LEU A 1260 20.48 55.57 -2.16
C LEU A 1260 20.25 57.05 -2.53
N ASP A 1261 19.73 57.83 -1.57
CA ASP A 1261 19.48 59.25 -1.76
C ASP A 1261 20.75 59.97 -2.25
N SER A 1262 20.53 60.94 -3.14
CA SER A 1262 21.59 61.74 -3.73
C SER A 1262 22.07 62.80 -2.74
N ASP A 1263 23.15 62.49 -2.01
CA ASP A 1263 23.96 63.50 -1.32
C ASP A 1263 25.47 63.30 -1.55
N ASP A 1264 26.10 64.45 -1.81
CA ASP A 1264 27.51 64.82 -1.87
C ASP A 1264 28.47 64.31 -3.00
N GLU A 1265 29.22 65.31 -3.47
CA GLU A 1265 30.08 65.42 -4.67
C GLU A 1265 31.46 64.73 -4.57
#